data_AF-A0AAF5DE96-F1
#
_entry.id   AF-A0AAF5DE96-F1
#
_cell.length_a   1.000
_cell.length_b   1.000
_cell.length_c   1.000
_cell.angle_alpha   90.00
_cell.angle_beta   90.00
_cell.angle_gamma   90.00
#
_symmetry.space_group_name_H-M   'P 1'
#
loop_
_entity.id
_entity.type
_entity.pdbx_description
1 polymer ?
#
loop_
_entity_poly.entity_id
_entity_poly.type
_entity_poly.pdbx_seq_one_letter_code
_entity_poly.pdbx_strand_id
1 'polypeptide(L)'
;LEKCYSCGSKRVYTLWPRNKDGNYQYINELPYILSDNCESVKEELPVVECTNSVCAKIVLQYYDKDNKIVTDNERKNLIVRDCWSRILNVSGSYLEQGPVIKKKKIWKIKIQVIMTDSMDYVHVDPLSKKPIELWKKYISEGRISQPTKTLSLDTPIFKDKVRFVAISDTHEKLDEILKHIPNGDVLLHAGDFTNYGDIGEVIKFNAELGKLPHKYKVVIAGNHELGFEDGETMTKRQQTTLNMLGMKKPYELLTNCIYLCDKEINLFGLKIYGTPWHPMPGYAFYRPRGQPILHKWNQIPTKIDILLTHTPPLGHGDFNSWDKCDGVLAGCAELLNTVEMRVKPKYHVFGHVHQCRGVTTNGTTIFINAAICDHKLDSCYKPIIFDVPLPPGFDNVSSGKYTIGLGQHQMSFFCDHEDINSICLTVLSNLLSKNQIDKMKIGYLAVGTETIIDKSKSVKSVLMKLFEGNNDIEGVDIKNACFGGTQALFSAVDWVYSNWETEKRYAIAVMGDVAIYEPGRARCTGGAGAFAVLIGPNASLVIEKGLRSCYMNDIYDFYKPIGGMSSDFPIVNSKLSLDSYIKAAEECYNGYCKKFKKLYGRDICLNDFEAIMFHCPFTRMIQKTLAKLAYIDFINNKGKYLLDSDKLEEFKKISIEEFDKDRSFLNTFLHSSSLLWEKKTKDNILFNARIGNMYTPSLYAQLVARIGRMNENMINDKISSFLLFSYGSGCASSMFSIKLNFLPSNKDAFIKIRNSCIDAIERLEKRVEVTPEYYTKKLLEREEILKGNIPYTPHSLSNLEKTNLFPGTYYLKFKITMSNKIGIQNNGFEMGKTNVVQKNNSNDNVVEYTTTNYDYPKVGKNKLYKGWKAYVVISVLFIINLLNYMDRYTIAGVLTQIQAFYSLNDSEGDRYNRKYIMTVGLIIWIVAVLASSFIPKNAFIAFLLLRGVVGIGEASYAIIAPTLIADLFTEEMRSKSLMIFYFAVPVGSGLGYIVGSSVANFFNNWQWGVRVTPFLGIICVLMIIFVIEEPERGLAEKDGKNSIAFDGENTSFWKDLKYLAKNKTYVFTTIGSATITFVTGTLSFWAPTSIEYFYATKYNYTNLSDIPKDTKDSISLIFGVITCIGGIFGVTLGSLISMWWKNGYYCFRKSDKADALVCTIGSILAVPFLFLIFQLLSTQLIITWIMVFFTVLFVCVNTAIIVDMTLCIIVPKRRSVANAFQIMTSHLFGDASGPYIIGLVSDLIRGSDDTPYGHFRSLKYSFYVPNVILIISVLSFFLSSIYITNDKKKYEEEIGIIKDSKI
;
A
#
# COMPACT_ATOMS: atom_id res chain seq x y z
N LEU A 1 15.87 -40.41 30.03
CA LEU A 1 16.42 -39.04 30.20
C LEU A 1 15.82 -38.42 31.46
N GLU A 2 16.15 -38.94 32.65
CA GLU A 2 15.42 -38.58 33.89
C GLU A 2 15.92 -37.32 34.59
N LYS A 3 17.02 -36.73 34.12
CA LYS A 3 17.69 -35.59 34.74
C LYS A 3 18.06 -34.59 33.65
N CYS A 4 17.92 -33.29 33.93
CA CYS A 4 18.57 -32.25 33.16
C CYS A 4 20.09 -32.51 33.14
N TYR A 5 20.71 -32.53 31.97
CA TYR A 5 22.15 -32.83 31.87
C TYR A 5 23.01 -31.72 32.52
N SER A 6 22.54 -30.47 32.42
CA SER A 6 23.25 -29.28 32.93
C SER A 6 23.07 -28.98 34.42
N CYS A 7 22.04 -29.51 35.10
CA CYS A 7 21.82 -29.25 36.55
C CYS A 7 21.30 -30.46 37.36
N GLY A 8 21.24 -31.67 36.77
CA GLY A 8 20.77 -32.89 37.45
C GLY A 8 19.27 -32.94 37.78
N SER A 9 18.52 -31.83 37.62
CA SER A 9 17.11 -31.72 38.02
C SER A 9 16.19 -32.73 37.31
N LYS A 10 15.37 -33.46 38.08
CA LYS A 10 14.36 -34.37 37.51
C LYS A 10 13.16 -33.66 36.86
N ARG A 11 12.94 -32.35 37.12
CA ARG A 11 11.74 -31.60 36.67
C ARG A 11 11.53 -31.50 35.15
N VAL A 12 12.53 -31.84 34.33
CA VAL A 12 12.41 -31.80 32.86
C VAL A 12 11.36 -32.80 32.35
N TYR A 13 11.24 -33.98 32.97
CA TYR A 13 10.38 -35.04 32.44
C TYR A 13 8.88 -34.74 32.55
N THR A 14 8.49 -33.85 33.47
CA THR A 14 7.10 -33.49 33.80
C THR A 14 6.53 -32.33 33.01
N LEU A 15 7.36 -31.53 32.33
CA LEU A 15 6.94 -30.31 31.62
C LEU A 15 6.92 -30.44 30.10
N TRP A 16 7.57 -31.46 29.53
CA TRP A 16 7.55 -31.66 28.08
C TRP A 16 6.20 -32.22 27.61
N PRO A 17 5.53 -31.63 26.60
CA PRO A 17 4.20 -32.05 26.18
C PRO A 17 4.18 -33.49 25.68
N ARG A 18 3.08 -34.18 25.97
CA ARG A 18 2.83 -35.58 25.59
C ARG A 18 1.60 -35.66 24.70
N ASN A 19 1.64 -36.56 23.73
CA ASN A 19 0.51 -36.90 22.89
C ASN A 19 -0.54 -37.73 23.68
N LYS A 20 -1.66 -38.07 23.02
CA LYS A 20 -2.76 -38.84 23.64
C LYS A 20 -2.35 -40.24 24.12
N ASP A 21 -1.27 -40.79 23.59
CA ASP A 21 -0.74 -42.11 23.93
C ASP A 21 0.32 -42.02 25.06
N GLY A 22 0.51 -40.84 25.65
CA GLY A 22 1.50 -40.58 26.69
C GLY A 22 2.94 -40.41 26.19
N ASN A 23 3.19 -40.47 24.88
CA ASN A 23 4.52 -40.29 24.30
C ASN A 23 4.88 -38.81 24.19
N TYR A 24 6.15 -38.45 24.41
CA TYR A 24 6.62 -37.06 24.25
C TYR A 24 6.49 -36.58 22.81
N GLN A 25 5.93 -35.39 22.60
CA GLN A 25 5.81 -34.79 21.27
C GLN A 25 7.16 -34.26 20.77
N TYR A 26 7.42 -34.46 19.47
CA TYR A 26 8.54 -33.83 18.77
C TYR A 26 8.18 -32.38 18.37
N ILE A 27 9.19 -31.52 18.15
CA ILE A 27 8.99 -30.11 17.75
C ILE A 27 8.15 -29.97 16.47
N ASN A 28 8.21 -30.95 15.56
CA ASN A 28 7.39 -30.98 14.33
C ASN A 28 5.98 -31.55 14.52
N GLU A 29 5.56 -31.84 15.75
CA GLU A 29 4.23 -32.35 16.13
C GLU A 29 3.46 -31.35 17.01
N LEU A 30 4.12 -30.28 17.45
CA LEU A 30 3.47 -29.13 18.07
C LEU A 30 2.55 -28.46 17.03
N PRO A 31 1.33 -28.05 17.39
CA PRO A 31 0.47 -27.28 16.50
C PRO A 31 1.17 -25.98 16.12
N TYR A 32 1.08 -25.57 14.85
CA TYR A 32 1.87 -24.45 14.31
C TYR A 32 1.43 -23.10 14.92
N ILE A 33 2.12 -22.68 15.97
CA ILE A 33 1.90 -21.39 16.63
C ILE A 33 2.30 -20.26 15.68
N LEU A 34 1.33 -19.74 14.93
CA LEU A 34 1.44 -18.55 14.09
C LEU A 34 1.34 -17.28 14.96
N SER A 35 2.27 -17.11 15.90
CA SER A 35 2.40 -15.90 16.70
C SER A 35 3.57 -15.04 16.24
N ASP A 36 3.30 -13.76 15.98
CA ASP A 36 4.24 -12.85 15.31
C ASP A 36 5.33 -12.25 16.22
N ASN A 37 5.34 -12.58 17.52
CA ASN A 37 6.34 -12.09 18.47
C ASN A 37 7.10 -13.24 19.16
N CYS A 38 8.26 -12.92 19.73
CA CYS A 38 9.13 -13.89 20.42
C CYS A 38 8.74 -14.17 21.88
N GLU A 39 7.69 -13.53 22.40
CA GLU A 39 7.27 -13.65 23.80
C GLU A 39 6.21 -14.74 23.96
N SER A 40 5.20 -14.82 23.08
CA SER A 40 4.21 -15.91 23.13
C SER A 40 4.82 -17.30 22.84
N VAL A 41 5.83 -17.39 21.97
CA VAL A 41 6.62 -18.64 21.79
C VAL A 41 7.43 -19.01 23.06
N LYS A 42 7.79 -18.01 23.88
CA LYS A 42 8.56 -18.17 25.12
C LYS A 42 7.67 -18.57 26.31
N GLU A 43 6.36 -18.31 26.24
CA GLU A 43 5.36 -18.74 27.22
C GLU A 43 4.85 -20.17 26.96
N GLU A 44 4.72 -20.57 25.69
CA GLU A 44 4.22 -21.90 25.29
C GLU A 44 5.26 -23.03 25.41
N LEU A 45 6.56 -22.73 25.29
CA LEU A 45 7.63 -23.75 25.39
C LEU A 45 8.10 -23.95 26.84
N PRO A 46 8.31 -25.20 27.31
CA PRO A 46 8.71 -25.49 28.68
C PRO A 46 10.17 -25.13 28.95
N VAL A 47 10.43 -23.86 29.25
CA VAL A 47 11.76 -23.36 29.64
C VAL A 47 12.19 -24.00 30.97
N VAL A 48 13.23 -24.83 30.92
CA VAL A 48 13.84 -25.40 32.13
C VAL A 48 14.74 -24.34 32.76
N GLU A 49 14.40 -23.87 33.97
CA GLU A 49 15.32 -23.08 34.80
C GLU A 49 16.58 -23.91 35.09
N CYS A 50 17.68 -23.55 34.44
CA CYS A 50 18.94 -24.26 34.50
C CYS A 50 20.09 -23.28 34.37
N THR A 51 21.01 -23.27 35.34
CA THR A 51 22.14 -22.33 35.37
C THR A 51 23.09 -22.49 34.18
N ASN A 52 23.12 -23.68 33.58
CA ASN A 52 24.04 -24.04 32.50
C ASN A 52 23.26 -24.43 31.21
N SER A 53 22.08 -23.84 30.95
CA SER A 53 21.38 -23.98 29.66
C SER A 53 21.75 -22.86 28.69
N VAL A 54 22.24 -23.23 27.50
CA VAL A 54 22.55 -22.27 26.44
C VAL A 54 21.27 -21.96 25.63
N CYS A 55 20.98 -20.69 25.40
CA CYS A 55 19.78 -20.26 24.67
C CYS A 55 20.06 -20.26 23.15
N ALA A 56 19.58 -21.28 22.44
CA ALA A 56 19.80 -21.38 20.99
C ALA A 56 18.72 -20.61 20.20
N LYS A 57 19.13 -19.84 19.19
CA LYS A 57 18.22 -19.22 18.21
C LYS A 57 18.18 -20.07 16.95
N ILE A 58 17.20 -20.97 16.87
CA ILE A 58 16.98 -21.76 15.66
C ILE A 58 16.15 -20.91 14.69
N VAL A 59 16.75 -20.53 13.56
CA VAL A 59 16.04 -19.84 12.48
C VAL A 59 15.72 -20.86 11.41
N LEU A 60 14.44 -21.20 11.27
CA LEU A 60 13.95 -22.02 10.16
C LEU A 60 13.81 -21.13 8.92
N GLN A 61 14.91 -21.02 8.16
CA GLN A 61 14.90 -20.35 6.86
C GLN A 61 14.22 -21.27 5.84
N TYR A 62 13.18 -20.75 5.18
CA TYR A 62 12.59 -21.41 4.02
C TYR A 62 13.52 -21.20 2.82
N TYR A 63 13.91 -22.30 2.18
CA TYR A 63 14.70 -22.28 0.95
C TYR A 63 13.81 -22.67 -0.22
N ASP A 64 13.99 -22.01 -1.37
CA ASP A 64 13.41 -22.47 -2.62
C ASP A 64 14.22 -23.64 -3.23
N LYS A 65 13.73 -24.14 -4.36
CA LYS A 65 14.38 -25.13 -5.21
C LYS A 65 15.81 -24.75 -5.64
N ASP A 66 16.10 -23.46 -5.84
CA ASP A 66 17.42 -22.96 -6.19
C ASP A 66 18.40 -22.87 -4.99
N ASN A 67 18.02 -23.32 -3.79
CA ASN A 67 18.72 -23.04 -2.51
C ASN A 67 18.88 -21.53 -2.21
N LYS A 68 18.00 -20.68 -2.74
CA LYS A 68 17.89 -19.26 -2.33
C LYS A 68 17.00 -19.15 -1.10
N ILE A 69 17.33 -18.20 -0.23
CA ILE A 69 16.49 -17.85 0.93
C ILE A 69 15.26 -17.12 0.39
N VAL A 70 14.07 -17.63 0.68
CA VAL A 70 12.82 -16.98 0.28
C VAL A 70 12.54 -15.82 1.23
N THR A 71 12.83 -14.60 0.78
CA THR A 71 12.56 -13.34 1.51
C THR A 71 11.15 -12.80 1.28
N ASP A 72 10.20 -13.68 0.95
CA ASP A 72 8.82 -13.34 0.64
C ASP A 72 8.04 -12.98 1.92
N ASN A 73 7.41 -11.81 1.95
CA ASN A 73 6.70 -11.28 3.12
C ASN A 73 5.51 -12.17 3.56
N GLU A 74 4.98 -13.02 2.67
CA GLU A 74 3.95 -14.01 3.01
C GLU A 74 4.47 -15.19 3.85
N ARG A 75 5.79 -15.44 3.89
CA ARG A 75 6.39 -16.64 4.50
C ARG A 75 7.37 -16.29 5.62
N LYS A 76 6.78 -15.85 6.74
CA LYS A 76 7.47 -15.52 8.00
C LYS A 76 8.50 -16.58 8.39
N ASN A 77 9.74 -16.12 8.65
CA ASN A 77 10.81 -16.95 9.20
C ASN A 77 10.39 -17.49 10.57
N LEU A 78 10.30 -18.82 10.75
CA LEU A 78 10.00 -19.39 12.06
C LEU A 78 11.22 -19.22 12.98
N ILE A 79 11.06 -18.44 14.05
CA ILE A 79 12.04 -18.31 15.12
C ILE A 79 11.65 -19.28 16.23
N VAL A 80 12.37 -20.39 16.32
CA VAL A 80 12.26 -21.31 17.47
C VAL A 80 13.39 -20.98 18.43
N ARG A 81 13.04 -20.49 19.62
CA ARG A 81 13.97 -20.35 20.75
C ARG A 81 13.74 -21.53 21.69
N ASP A 82 14.78 -22.29 21.95
CA ASP A 82 14.73 -23.46 22.84
C ASP A 82 16.01 -23.53 23.70
N CYS A 83 15.89 -24.01 24.94
CA CYS A 83 16.93 -23.96 25.97
C CYS A 83 17.75 -25.25 26.02
N TRP A 84 18.56 -25.47 24.99
CA TRP A 84 19.30 -26.72 24.82
C TRP A 84 20.59 -26.79 25.65
N SER A 85 20.50 -27.50 26.78
CA SER A 85 21.64 -27.98 27.58
C SER A 85 22.43 -29.14 26.92
N ARG A 86 22.16 -29.48 25.65
CA ARG A 86 22.38 -30.84 25.12
C ARG A 86 23.42 -30.98 23.98
N ILE A 87 24.11 -29.91 23.57
CA ILE A 87 24.94 -29.92 22.34
C ILE A 87 26.40 -29.42 22.53
N LEU A 88 26.73 -28.62 23.54
CA LEU A 88 27.92 -27.75 23.48
C LEU A 88 29.08 -28.05 24.46
N ASN A 89 29.12 -29.22 25.15
CA ASN A 89 30.20 -29.49 26.12
C ASN A 89 31.21 -30.56 25.64
N VAL A 90 32.46 -30.10 25.44
CA VAL A 90 33.75 -30.82 25.35
C VAL A 90 33.94 -32.02 24.39
N SER A 91 34.89 -31.85 23.46
CA SER A 91 35.86 -32.86 22.99
C SER A 91 35.36 -34.31 22.80
N GLY A 92 34.71 -34.60 21.67
CA GLY A 92 34.42 -35.97 21.23
C GLY A 92 33.87 -36.03 19.81
N SER A 93 34.24 -37.06 19.04
CA SER A 93 33.95 -37.20 17.60
C SER A 93 32.51 -37.64 17.26
N TYR A 94 31.52 -37.26 18.06
CA TYR A 94 30.14 -37.79 18.00
C TYR A 94 29.11 -36.90 17.29
N LEU A 95 29.54 -35.80 16.63
CA LEU A 95 28.63 -34.87 15.94
C LEU A 95 27.88 -35.47 14.73
N GLU A 96 28.27 -36.65 14.24
CA GLU A 96 27.63 -37.29 13.07
C GLU A 96 26.28 -37.98 13.38
N GLN A 97 25.92 -38.16 14.66
CA GLN A 97 24.73 -38.95 15.07
C GLN A 97 23.62 -38.12 15.74
N GLY A 98 23.55 -36.82 15.42
CA GLY A 98 22.39 -35.99 15.74
C GLY A 98 21.08 -36.53 15.09
N PRO A 99 19.90 -36.27 15.69
CA PRO A 99 18.65 -36.94 15.29
C PRO A 99 18.29 -36.71 13.82
N VAL A 100 18.26 -37.79 13.04
CA VAL A 100 18.04 -37.77 11.59
C VAL A 100 16.58 -37.45 11.27
N ILE A 101 16.27 -36.16 11.13
CA ILE A 101 15.01 -35.70 10.52
C ILE A 101 14.99 -36.17 9.06
N LYS A 102 14.17 -37.20 8.76
CA LYS A 102 14.06 -37.80 7.42
C LYS A 102 13.77 -36.71 6.37
N LYS A 103 14.66 -36.57 5.38
CA LYS A 103 14.74 -35.48 4.38
C LYS A 103 13.41 -35.17 3.64
N LYS A 104 12.53 -34.36 4.24
CA LYS A 104 11.48 -33.60 3.52
C LYS A 104 12.04 -32.26 3.03
N LYS A 105 12.91 -32.34 2.00
CA LYS A 105 13.57 -31.33 1.11
C LYS A 105 13.56 -29.80 1.35
N ILE A 106 12.62 -29.21 2.09
CA ILE A 106 12.22 -27.79 1.96
C ILE A 106 12.85 -26.88 3.03
N TRP A 107 13.26 -27.45 4.17
CA TRP A 107 13.79 -26.70 5.31
C TRP A 107 15.26 -27.06 5.56
N LYS A 108 16.11 -26.04 5.61
CA LYS A 108 17.50 -26.15 6.06
C LYS A 108 17.60 -25.43 7.40
N ILE A 109 17.75 -26.19 8.48
CA ILE A 109 17.77 -25.64 9.84
C ILE A 109 19.07 -24.87 10.03
N LYS A 110 19.02 -23.54 9.97
CA LYS A 110 20.17 -22.71 10.32
C LYS A 110 20.14 -22.50 11.83
N ILE A 111 20.73 -23.44 12.55
CA ILE A 111 20.99 -23.30 13.99
C ILE A 111 22.03 -22.20 14.16
N GLN A 112 21.56 -20.96 14.34
CA GLN A 112 22.43 -19.88 14.74
C GLN A 112 22.62 -20.01 16.24
N VAL A 113 23.65 -20.77 16.62
CA VAL A 113 24.19 -20.73 17.98
C VAL A 113 24.75 -19.33 18.18
N ILE A 114 23.88 -18.41 18.60
CA ILE A 114 24.28 -17.15 19.20
C ILE A 114 24.80 -17.55 20.58
N MET A 115 26.08 -17.92 20.64
CA MET A 115 26.85 -17.67 21.84
C MET A 115 26.83 -16.16 21.99
N THR A 116 26.01 -15.66 22.91
CA THR A 116 25.99 -14.24 23.28
C THR A 116 27.37 -13.91 23.84
N ASP A 117 28.15 -13.10 23.13
CA ASP A 117 29.60 -12.95 23.33
C ASP A 117 29.97 -12.47 24.74
N SER A 118 30.08 -13.42 25.68
CA SER A 118 30.70 -13.36 27.02
C SER A 118 30.22 -12.30 28.03
N MET A 119 29.43 -11.29 27.65
CA MET A 119 29.13 -10.13 28.52
C MET A 119 27.77 -10.18 29.24
N ASP A 120 26.76 -10.83 28.66
CA ASP A 120 25.39 -10.87 29.21
C ASP A 120 25.19 -11.85 30.37
N TYR A 121 26.18 -12.72 30.66
CA TYR A 121 26.09 -13.71 31.74
C TYR A 121 26.95 -13.32 32.94
N VAL A 122 26.28 -13.08 34.06
CA VAL A 122 26.90 -12.97 35.38
C VAL A 122 27.11 -14.36 35.95
N HIS A 123 28.33 -14.65 36.41
CA HIS A 123 28.64 -15.85 37.17
C HIS A 123 28.66 -15.56 38.68
N VAL A 124 28.30 -16.56 39.48
CA VAL A 124 28.49 -16.54 40.93
C VAL A 124 29.98 -16.73 41.22
N ASP A 125 30.59 -15.77 41.91
CA ASP A 125 31.98 -15.92 42.36
C ASP A 125 32.06 -16.95 43.50
N PRO A 126 33.06 -17.85 43.54
CA PRO A 126 33.26 -18.78 44.65
C PRO A 126 33.33 -18.11 46.04
N LEU A 127 33.82 -16.86 46.11
CA LEU A 127 33.90 -16.06 47.34
C LEU A 127 32.63 -15.23 47.61
N SER A 128 31.52 -15.42 46.88
CA SER A 128 30.24 -14.72 47.07
C SER A 128 29.74 -14.72 48.53
N LYS A 129 29.94 -15.84 49.23
CA LYS A 129 29.59 -16.01 50.66
C LYS A 129 30.59 -15.38 51.63
N LYS A 130 31.66 -14.76 51.13
CA LYS A 130 32.74 -14.10 51.87
C LYS A 130 32.98 -12.68 51.30
N PRO A 131 32.04 -11.74 51.47
CA PRO A 131 32.08 -10.44 50.77
C PRO A 131 33.36 -9.63 51.03
N ILE A 132 34.00 -9.75 52.20
CA ILE A 132 35.27 -9.06 52.51
C ILE A 132 36.44 -9.60 51.67
N GLU A 133 36.56 -10.93 51.51
CA GLU A 133 37.61 -11.54 50.66
C GLU A 133 37.35 -11.21 49.18
N LEU A 134 36.08 -11.26 48.77
CA LEU A 134 35.68 -10.94 47.39
C LEU A 134 35.87 -9.46 47.03
N TRP A 135 35.58 -8.53 47.94
CA TRP A 135 35.81 -7.10 47.67
C TRP A 135 37.30 -6.76 47.61
N LYS A 136 38.14 -7.38 48.46
CA LYS A 136 39.61 -7.26 48.35
C LYS A 136 40.11 -7.79 47.00
N LYS A 137 39.57 -8.93 46.53
CA LYS A 137 39.82 -9.45 45.18
C LYS A 137 39.39 -8.42 44.11
N TYR A 138 38.17 -7.92 44.14
CA TYR A 138 37.66 -6.96 43.15
C TYR A 138 38.46 -5.65 43.11
N ILE A 139 38.93 -5.13 44.26
CA ILE A 139 39.87 -4.00 44.31
C ILE A 139 41.19 -4.35 43.61
N SER A 140 41.76 -5.54 43.86
CA SER A 140 42.99 -5.98 43.17
C SER A 140 42.80 -6.26 41.67
N GLU A 141 41.57 -6.55 41.24
CA GLU A 141 41.15 -6.64 39.83
C GLU A 141 40.82 -5.27 39.22
N GLY A 142 41.02 -4.17 39.97
CA GLY A 142 40.88 -2.79 39.48
C GLY A 142 39.46 -2.23 39.50
N ARG A 143 38.51 -2.84 40.22
CA ARG A 143 37.15 -2.27 40.36
C ARG A 143 37.15 -1.01 41.21
N ILE A 144 36.34 -0.03 40.82
CA ILE A 144 36.40 1.35 41.32
C ILE A 144 35.11 1.72 42.05
N SER A 145 35.25 2.09 43.33
CA SER A 145 34.21 2.77 44.10
C SER A 145 34.78 4.11 44.59
N GLN A 146 34.49 5.19 43.85
CA GLN A 146 34.94 6.55 44.17
C GLN A 146 33.76 7.44 44.57
N PRO A 147 33.86 8.22 45.67
CA PRO A 147 32.85 9.22 46.01
C PRO A 147 32.64 10.26 44.90
N THR A 148 31.40 10.68 44.66
CA THR A 148 31.09 11.75 43.70
C THR A 148 30.10 12.77 44.27
N LYS A 149 30.07 13.97 43.68
CA LYS A 149 29.26 15.09 44.19
C LYS A 149 27.79 14.94 43.77
N THR A 150 26.89 15.10 44.73
CA THR A 150 25.46 15.31 44.50
C THR A 150 25.16 16.74 44.04
N LEU A 151 24.02 16.96 43.38
CA LEU A 151 23.47 18.32 43.27
C LEU A 151 23.06 18.83 44.67
N SER A 152 23.17 20.14 44.89
CA SER A 152 22.70 20.78 46.11
C SER A 152 21.19 21.03 46.03
N LEU A 153 20.47 20.92 47.15
CA LEU A 153 18.99 20.89 47.20
C LEU A 153 18.31 22.18 46.68
N ASP A 154 19.06 23.27 46.59
CA ASP A 154 18.69 24.59 46.06
C ASP A 154 18.88 24.72 44.53
N THR A 155 19.43 23.70 43.85
CA THR A 155 19.63 23.71 42.39
C THR A 155 18.29 23.87 41.64
N PRO A 156 18.11 24.90 40.78
CA PRO A 156 16.87 25.09 40.01
C PRO A 156 16.47 23.88 39.16
N ILE A 157 15.17 23.71 38.90
CA ILE A 157 14.64 22.69 37.99
C ILE A 157 14.61 23.26 36.57
N PHE A 158 15.16 22.52 35.59
CA PHE A 158 15.28 22.96 34.20
C PHE A 158 14.27 22.25 33.28
N LYS A 159 13.59 22.99 32.39
CA LYS A 159 12.51 22.46 31.52
C LYS A 159 12.95 21.46 30.44
N ASP A 160 14.26 21.34 30.19
CA ASP A 160 14.89 20.36 29.30
C ASP A 160 15.32 19.07 30.02
N LYS A 161 15.02 18.95 31.33
CA LYS A 161 15.45 17.86 32.20
C LYS A 161 14.30 17.37 33.08
N VAL A 162 14.54 16.26 33.76
CA VAL A 162 13.68 15.66 34.78
C VAL A 162 14.45 15.63 36.11
N ARG A 163 13.91 16.26 37.15
CA ARG A 163 14.47 16.27 38.51
C ARG A 163 14.00 15.04 39.28
N PHE A 164 14.95 14.21 39.69
CA PHE A 164 14.72 13.08 40.60
C PHE A 164 15.12 13.43 42.03
N VAL A 165 14.35 12.92 42.99
CA VAL A 165 14.61 13.01 44.43
C VAL A 165 14.60 11.60 45.00
N ALA A 166 15.65 11.22 45.73
CA ALA A 166 15.87 9.88 46.24
C ALA A 166 15.98 9.85 47.78
N ILE A 167 15.27 8.90 48.37
CA ILE A 167 15.23 8.57 49.80
C ILE A 167 15.12 7.04 49.99
N SER A 168 15.41 6.54 51.18
CA SER A 168 15.08 5.19 51.65
C SER A 168 15.19 5.13 53.16
N ASP A 169 14.85 3.98 53.76
CA ASP A 169 15.14 3.70 55.17
C ASP A 169 14.55 4.80 56.10
N THR A 170 13.24 5.02 55.96
CA THR A 170 12.49 6.02 56.71
C THR A 170 11.83 5.46 57.96
N HIS A 171 11.64 4.13 58.09
CA HIS A 171 11.25 3.45 59.34
C HIS A 171 10.12 4.16 60.12
N GLU A 172 8.98 4.35 59.45
CA GLU A 172 7.80 5.16 59.82
C GLU A 172 7.97 6.70 59.90
N LYS A 173 9.18 7.26 59.93
CA LYS A 173 9.47 8.69 60.21
C LYS A 173 9.38 9.61 58.97
N LEU A 174 8.65 9.23 57.92
CA LEU A 174 8.48 10.07 56.72
C LEU A 174 7.88 11.46 57.05
N ASP A 175 6.98 11.53 58.02
CA ASP A 175 6.37 12.76 58.54
C ASP A 175 7.39 13.75 59.14
N GLU A 176 8.43 13.26 59.82
CA GLU A 176 9.49 14.11 60.37
C GLU A 176 10.26 14.87 59.27
N ILE A 177 10.47 14.21 58.12
CA ILE A 177 11.31 14.69 57.02
C ILE A 177 10.55 15.38 55.88
N LEU A 178 9.20 15.36 55.84
CA LEU A 178 8.42 15.96 54.73
C LEU A 178 8.88 17.39 54.36
N LYS A 179 9.13 18.22 55.38
CA LYS A 179 9.61 19.62 55.26
C LYS A 179 11.04 19.78 54.71
N HIS A 180 11.76 18.68 54.52
CA HIS A 180 13.14 18.61 54.04
C HIS A 180 13.26 17.88 52.70
N ILE A 181 12.17 17.35 52.16
CA ILE A 181 12.14 16.79 50.79
C ILE A 181 11.96 17.95 49.80
N PRO A 182 12.93 18.20 48.89
CA PRO A 182 12.83 19.27 47.90
C PRO A 182 11.78 18.94 46.83
N ASN A 183 11.42 19.92 46.00
CA ASN A 183 10.58 19.67 44.84
C ASN A 183 11.35 18.94 43.73
N GLY A 184 10.64 18.05 43.01
CA GLY A 184 11.11 17.38 41.81
C GLY A 184 9.97 16.77 41.00
N ASP A 185 10.29 16.31 39.79
CA ASP A 185 9.32 15.65 38.91
C ASP A 185 8.98 14.23 39.38
N VAL A 186 9.99 13.52 39.93
CA VAL A 186 9.86 12.13 40.40
C VAL A 186 10.55 11.94 41.76
N LEU A 187 9.81 11.41 42.73
CA LEU A 187 10.34 10.91 44.00
C LEU A 187 10.61 9.40 43.91
N LEU A 188 11.68 8.92 44.53
CA LEU A 188 12.13 7.53 44.58
C LEU A 188 12.33 7.09 46.04
N HIS A 189 11.68 6.01 46.49
CA HIS A 189 11.90 5.39 47.82
C HIS A 189 12.43 3.95 47.68
N ALA A 190 13.65 3.69 48.14
CA ALA A 190 14.33 2.39 47.98
C ALA A 190 14.16 1.42 49.17
N GLY A 191 12.91 1.21 49.60
CA GLY A 191 12.55 0.27 50.68
C GLY A 191 12.72 0.81 52.11
N ASP A 192 12.24 0.01 53.06
CA ASP A 192 12.21 0.25 54.51
C ASP A 192 11.53 1.56 54.89
N PHE A 193 10.20 1.55 54.74
CA PHE A 193 9.32 2.65 55.20
C PHE A 193 8.42 2.26 56.38
N THR A 194 8.28 0.97 56.64
CA THR A 194 7.66 0.39 57.85
C THR A 194 8.73 -0.10 58.83
N ASN A 195 8.36 -0.35 60.08
CA ASN A 195 9.24 -0.97 61.08
C ASN A 195 9.06 -2.50 61.12
N TYR A 196 7.83 -3.00 60.93
CA TYR A 196 7.52 -4.44 60.94
C TYR A 196 6.42 -4.84 59.94
N GLY A 197 6.07 -3.96 59.00
CA GLY A 197 5.01 -4.20 58.01
C GLY A 197 3.59 -4.25 58.58
N ASP A 198 3.32 -3.70 59.77
CA ASP A 198 1.93 -3.60 60.25
C ASP A 198 1.11 -2.69 59.33
N ILE A 199 -0.16 -3.04 59.15
CA ILE A 199 -1.04 -2.37 58.19
C ILE A 199 -1.26 -0.88 58.55
N GLY A 200 -1.16 -0.51 59.84
CA GLY A 200 -1.18 0.90 60.26
C GLY A 200 0.02 1.70 59.75
N GLU A 201 1.21 1.10 59.73
CA GLU A 201 2.46 1.72 59.27
C GLU A 201 2.41 1.99 57.76
N VAL A 202 1.92 1.02 56.99
CA VAL A 202 1.70 1.16 55.53
C VAL A 202 0.67 2.25 55.22
N ILE A 203 -0.42 2.33 55.99
CA ILE A 203 -1.44 3.38 55.84
C ILE A 203 -0.87 4.76 56.19
N LYS A 204 -0.10 4.89 57.28
CA LYS A 204 0.60 6.12 57.66
C LYS A 204 1.51 6.58 56.52
N PHE A 205 2.41 5.71 56.06
CA PHE A 205 3.35 6.01 54.99
C PHE A 205 2.64 6.47 53.70
N ASN A 206 1.60 5.75 53.25
CA ASN A 206 0.85 6.15 52.05
C ASN A 206 0.18 7.53 52.21
N ALA A 207 -0.33 7.86 53.39
CA ALA A 207 -0.94 9.17 53.67
C ALA A 207 0.09 10.31 53.67
N GLU A 208 1.25 10.12 54.32
CA GLU A 208 2.33 11.11 54.34
C GLU A 208 2.95 11.31 52.94
N LEU A 209 3.21 10.23 52.22
CA LEU A 209 3.71 10.24 50.83
C LEU A 209 2.73 10.95 49.88
N GLY A 210 1.43 10.89 50.16
CA GLY A 210 0.38 11.65 49.47
C GLY A 210 0.61 13.16 49.48
N LYS A 211 1.09 13.72 50.61
CA LYS A 211 1.25 15.17 50.83
C LYS A 211 2.34 15.82 49.96
N LEU A 212 3.28 15.04 49.42
CA LEU A 212 4.41 15.56 48.64
C LEU A 212 3.97 16.00 47.22
N PRO A 213 4.49 17.11 46.67
CA PRO A 213 4.02 17.71 45.41
C PRO A 213 4.59 17.05 44.13
N HIS A 214 5.37 15.98 44.25
CA HIS A 214 6.01 15.29 43.14
C HIS A 214 4.99 14.70 42.16
N LYS A 215 5.17 14.95 40.86
CA LYS A 215 4.25 14.47 39.81
C LYS A 215 4.16 12.94 39.76
N TYR A 216 5.29 12.27 39.98
CA TYR A 216 5.33 10.82 40.18
C TYR A 216 6.10 10.48 41.45
N LYS A 217 5.71 9.39 42.10
CA LYS A 217 6.33 8.84 43.31
C LYS A 217 6.50 7.35 43.07
N VAL A 218 7.71 6.82 43.14
CA VAL A 218 8.04 5.42 42.84
C VAL A 218 8.63 4.78 44.10
N VAL A 219 8.08 3.64 44.51
CA VAL A 219 8.44 2.97 45.76
C VAL A 219 8.74 1.51 45.49
N ILE A 220 9.78 0.97 46.12
CA ILE A 220 9.97 -0.47 46.29
C ILE A 220 9.89 -0.82 47.79
N ALA A 221 9.65 -2.08 48.12
CA ALA A 221 9.77 -2.59 49.48
C ALA A 221 11.24 -2.83 49.87
N GLY A 222 11.52 -2.84 51.17
CA GLY A 222 12.75 -3.32 51.78
C GLY A 222 12.54 -4.58 52.60
N ASN A 223 13.43 -4.85 53.56
CA ASN A 223 13.36 -6.06 54.39
C ASN A 223 12.45 -5.92 55.61
N HIS A 224 11.99 -4.71 55.96
CA HIS A 224 11.03 -4.47 57.06
C HIS A 224 9.56 -4.54 56.62
N GLU A 225 9.28 -4.49 55.30
CA GLU A 225 7.95 -4.58 54.70
C GLU A 225 7.37 -6.02 54.73
N LEU A 226 7.19 -6.59 55.93
CA LEU A 226 6.67 -7.94 56.14
C LEU A 226 5.27 -8.12 55.55
N GLY A 227 5.07 -9.19 54.79
CA GLY A 227 3.85 -9.52 54.08
C GLY A 227 3.80 -9.00 52.64
N PHE A 228 4.76 -8.20 52.18
CA PHE A 228 4.83 -7.74 50.80
C PHE A 228 5.33 -8.82 49.84
N GLU A 229 6.09 -9.84 50.28
CA GLU A 229 6.60 -10.90 49.39
C GLU A 229 5.51 -11.93 49.05
N ASP A 230 5.37 -12.29 47.76
CA ASP A 230 4.45 -13.35 47.33
C ASP A 230 4.90 -14.73 47.83
N GLY A 231 4.03 -15.36 48.62
CA GLY A 231 4.32 -16.62 49.34
C GLY A 231 4.71 -16.44 50.81
N GLU A 232 4.95 -15.20 51.26
CA GLU A 232 5.22 -14.92 52.68
C GLU A 232 3.99 -15.11 53.57
N THR A 233 4.18 -15.67 54.75
CA THR A 233 3.11 -15.92 55.73
C THR A 233 2.87 -14.68 56.58
N MET A 234 1.84 -13.90 56.21
CA MET A 234 1.40 -12.75 57.01
C MET A 234 0.91 -13.17 58.40
N THR A 235 1.09 -12.29 59.38
CA THR A 235 0.55 -12.50 60.73
C THR A 235 -0.98 -12.54 60.69
N LYS A 236 -1.58 -13.27 61.65
CA LYS A 236 -3.05 -13.37 61.77
C LYS A 236 -3.73 -11.99 61.91
N ARG A 237 -3.03 -11.02 62.53
CA ARG A 237 -3.45 -9.62 62.64
C ARG A 237 -3.48 -8.92 61.26
N GLN A 238 -2.35 -8.91 60.53
CA GLN A 238 -2.29 -8.33 59.17
C GLN A 238 -3.35 -8.96 58.25
N GLN A 239 -3.49 -10.28 58.27
CA GLN A 239 -4.46 -11.02 57.46
C GLN A 239 -5.91 -10.60 57.77
N THR A 240 -6.28 -10.46 59.05
CA THR A 240 -7.62 -9.98 59.45
C THR A 240 -7.84 -8.53 59.04
N THR A 241 -6.88 -7.62 59.25
CA THR A 241 -7.01 -6.21 58.86
C THR A 241 -7.13 -6.03 57.35
N LEU A 242 -6.34 -6.75 56.55
CA LEU A 242 -6.46 -6.72 55.08
C LEU A 242 -7.83 -7.24 54.60
N ASN A 243 -8.30 -8.36 55.16
CA ASN A 243 -9.62 -8.90 54.84
C ASN A 243 -10.76 -7.91 55.19
N MET A 244 -10.64 -7.16 56.30
CA MET A 244 -11.60 -6.10 56.66
C MET A 244 -11.57 -4.90 55.70
N LEU A 245 -10.44 -4.64 55.05
CA LEU A 245 -10.27 -3.59 54.04
C LEU A 245 -10.59 -4.06 52.61
N GLY A 246 -10.96 -5.34 52.42
CA GLY A 246 -11.18 -5.94 51.09
C GLY A 246 -9.89 -6.20 50.28
N MET A 247 -8.73 -6.02 50.90
CA MET A 247 -7.41 -6.16 50.29
C MET A 247 -6.85 -7.58 50.49
N LYS A 248 -5.92 -7.99 49.63
CA LYS A 248 -5.19 -9.26 49.71
C LYS A 248 -3.73 -9.08 50.14
N LYS A 249 -3.11 -7.93 49.84
CA LYS A 249 -1.69 -7.66 50.09
C LYS A 249 -1.45 -6.24 50.61
N PRO A 250 -0.48 -6.00 51.51
CA PRO A 250 -0.23 -4.67 52.06
C PRO A 250 0.11 -3.61 50.99
N TYR A 251 0.84 -3.96 49.93
CA TYR A 251 1.20 -3.01 48.86
C TYR A 251 0.00 -2.42 48.11
N GLU A 252 -1.18 -3.07 48.17
CA GLU A 252 -2.40 -2.59 47.51
C GLU A 252 -2.90 -1.27 48.14
N LEU A 253 -2.46 -0.97 49.38
CA LEU A 253 -2.77 0.27 50.10
C LEU A 253 -1.92 1.46 49.65
N LEU A 254 -0.87 1.26 48.83
CA LEU A 254 0.08 2.31 48.41
C LEU A 254 -0.44 3.21 47.27
N THR A 255 -1.70 3.64 47.36
CA THR A 255 -2.45 4.37 46.31
C THR A 255 -1.87 5.72 45.89
N ASN A 256 -1.03 6.35 46.70
CA ASN A 256 -0.39 7.63 46.39
C ASN A 256 0.96 7.49 45.66
N CYS A 257 1.34 6.29 45.21
CA CYS A 257 2.58 6.05 44.48
C CYS A 257 2.48 4.90 43.47
N ILE A 258 3.57 4.70 42.74
CA ILE A 258 3.79 3.58 41.83
C ILE A 258 4.70 2.58 42.54
N TYR A 259 4.09 1.56 43.15
CA TYR A 259 4.84 0.45 43.76
C TYR A 259 5.43 -0.47 42.68
N LEU A 260 6.74 -0.70 42.73
CA LEU A 260 7.45 -1.63 41.86
C LEU A 260 7.98 -2.83 42.67
N CYS A 261 7.77 -4.02 42.13
CA CYS A 261 8.42 -5.25 42.58
C CYS A 261 8.63 -6.12 41.35
N ASP A 262 9.90 -6.30 40.98
CA ASP A 262 10.36 -6.96 39.74
C ASP A 262 9.77 -6.37 38.45
N LYS A 263 9.51 -5.05 38.42
CA LYS A 263 8.78 -4.35 37.34
C LYS A 263 9.52 -3.13 36.81
N GLU A 264 9.32 -2.86 35.51
CA GLU A 264 9.76 -1.64 34.81
C GLU A 264 8.61 -0.61 34.70
N ILE A 265 8.93 0.68 34.71
CA ILE A 265 8.08 1.76 34.22
C ILE A 265 8.89 2.74 33.35
N ASN A 266 8.27 3.34 32.34
CA ASN A 266 8.84 4.46 31.60
C ASN A 266 8.20 5.79 32.05
N LEU A 267 9.01 6.76 32.48
CA LEU A 267 8.58 8.11 32.84
C LEU A 267 9.42 9.13 32.04
N PHE A 268 8.76 10.06 31.34
CA PHE A 268 9.41 11.08 30.50
C PHE A 268 10.37 10.52 29.41
N GLY A 269 10.21 9.26 29.00
CA GLY A 269 11.10 8.56 28.07
C GLY A 269 12.17 7.70 28.77
N LEU A 270 12.38 7.88 30.08
CA LEU A 270 13.42 7.20 30.88
C LEU A 270 12.86 5.90 31.50
N LYS A 271 13.62 4.81 31.43
CA LYS A 271 13.28 3.50 31.99
C LYS A 271 13.74 3.36 33.44
N ILE A 272 12.81 3.05 34.34
CA ILE A 272 13.07 2.80 35.76
C ILE A 272 12.67 1.35 36.09
N TYR A 273 13.53 0.58 36.76
CA TYR A 273 13.20 -0.76 37.24
C TYR A 273 13.35 -0.86 38.75
N GLY A 274 12.41 -1.48 39.45
CA GLY A 274 12.41 -1.58 40.91
C GLY A 274 12.25 -3.02 41.42
N THR A 275 13.10 -3.45 42.35
CA THR A 275 13.13 -4.82 42.86
C THR A 275 13.68 -4.92 44.32
N PRO A 276 13.01 -5.62 45.25
CA PRO A 276 13.28 -5.50 46.70
C PRO A 276 14.31 -6.49 47.30
N TRP A 277 14.79 -7.48 46.54
CA TRP A 277 15.53 -8.63 47.12
C TRP A 277 16.83 -8.24 47.84
N HIS A 278 17.22 -9.03 48.85
CA HIS A 278 18.43 -8.77 49.63
C HIS A 278 19.04 -10.07 50.21
N PRO A 279 20.32 -10.06 50.63
CA PRO A 279 21.04 -11.26 51.07
C PRO A 279 21.03 -11.53 52.59
N MET A 280 20.27 -10.78 53.40
CA MET A 280 20.26 -10.89 54.86
C MET A 280 19.22 -11.92 55.35
N PRO A 281 19.62 -13.02 56.02
CA PRO A 281 18.68 -14.07 56.42
C PRO A 281 17.68 -13.61 57.48
N GLY A 282 16.43 -14.08 57.37
CA GLY A 282 15.39 -13.95 58.41
C GLY A 282 14.30 -12.89 58.17
N TYR A 283 14.35 -12.19 57.03
CA TYR A 283 13.45 -11.07 56.70
C TYR A 283 12.73 -11.28 55.34
N ALA A 284 11.73 -10.46 55.04
CA ALA A 284 11.01 -10.46 53.77
C ALA A 284 11.96 -10.16 52.60
N PHE A 285 11.75 -10.80 51.45
CA PHE A 285 12.58 -10.70 50.24
C PHE A 285 14.03 -11.22 50.39
N TYR A 286 14.34 -11.96 51.45
CA TYR A 286 15.62 -12.64 51.61
C TYR A 286 15.83 -13.71 50.51
N ARG A 287 17.00 -13.68 49.85
CA ARG A 287 17.52 -14.83 49.09
C ARG A 287 19.01 -15.06 49.39
N PRO A 288 19.46 -16.30 49.65
CA PRO A 288 20.85 -16.58 49.97
C PRO A 288 21.82 -16.19 48.84
N ARG A 289 22.99 -15.68 49.25
CA ARG A 289 24.11 -15.27 48.38
C ARG A 289 24.50 -16.34 47.36
N GLY A 290 24.85 -15.89 46.16
CA GLY A 290 25.11 -16.73 45.00
C GLY A 290 23.85 -17.00 44.17
N GLN A 291 23.72 -18.22 43.67
CA GLN A 291 22.76 -18.54 42.60
C GLN A 291 21.28 -18.20 42.89
N PRO A 292 20.75 -18.35 44.12
CA PRO A 292 19.36 -18.02 44.42
C PRO A 292 19.03 -16.52 44.33
N ILE A 293 19.92 -15.63 44.81
CA ILE A 293 19.73 -14.18 44.65
C ILE A 293 20.08 -13.73 43.21
N LEU A 294 21.06 -14.37 42.55
CA LEU A 294 21.35 -14.12 41.13
C LEU A 294 20.16 -14.39 40.20
N HIS A 295 19.31 -15.39 40.50
CA HIS A 295 18.09 -15.60 39.71
C HIS A 295 17.16 -14.39 39.72
N LYS A 296 17.14 -13.61 40.80
CA LYS A 296 16.37 -12.36 40.88
C LYS A 296 17.05 -11.21 40.15
N TRP A 297 18.37 -11.06 40.28
CA TRP A 297 19.11 -10.05 39.50
C TRP A 297 19.08 -10.30 37.99
N ASN A 298 18.93 -11.56 37.56
CA ASN A 298 18.71 -11.90 36.15
C ASN A 298 17.34 -11.46 35.60
N GLN A 299 16.37 -11.12 36.46
CA GLN A 299 15.05 -10.61 36.03
C GLN A 299 15.10 -9.12 35.64
N ILE A 300 16.13 -8.37 36.06
CA ILE A 300 16.34 -6.97 35.67
C ILE A 300 16.56 -6.88 34.14
N PRO A 301 15.81 -6.04 33.39
CA PRO A 301 16.04 -5.82 31.96
C PRO A 301 17.40 -5.16 31.65
N THR A 302 17.87 -5.30 30.41
CA THR A 302 18.95 -4.47 29.86
C THR A 302 18.42 -3.10 29.45
N LYS A 303 19.28 -2.05 29.45
CA LYS A 303 18.92 -0.66 29.07
C LYS A 303 17.91 0.00 30.01
N ILE A 304 18.08 -0.19 31.32
CA ILE A 304 17.40 0.58 32.35
C ILE A 304 18.21 1.86 32.61
N ASP A 305 17.57 3.03 32.67
CA ASP A 305 18.26 4.29 32.96
C ASP A 305 18.51 4.47 34.47
N ILE A 306 17.52 4.06 35.29
CA ILE A 306 17.54 4.16 36.75
C ILE A 306 17.11 2.82 37.37
N LEU A 307 18.01 2.18 38.12
CA LEU A 307 17.70 0.96 38.88
C LEU A 307 17.41 1.30 40.34
N LEU A 308 16.34 0.75 40.92
CA LEU A 308 16.05 0.73 42.35
C LEU A 308 16.22 -0.70 42.88
N THR A 309 17.08 -0.87 43.89
CA THR A 309 17.15 -2.08 44.72
C THR A 309 17.09 -1.70 46.19
N HIS A 310 16.66 -2.58 47.10
CA HIS A 310 16.77 -2.24 48.53
C HIS A 310 18.21 -2.45 49.03
N THR A 311 18.78 -3.64 48.85
CA THR A 311 20.20 -3.90 49.17
C THR A 311 21.16 -3.08 48.30
N PRO A 312 22.32 -2.64 48.85
CA PRO A 312 23.43 -2.15 48.04
C PRO A 312 24.12 -3.29 47.27
N PRO A 313 24.80 -2.98 46.15
CA PRO A 313 25.81 -3.86 45.57
C PRO A 313 27.09 -3.86 46.42
N LEU A 314 27.88 -4.94 46.36
CA LEU A 314 29.12 -5.07 47.12
C LEU A 314 30.09 -3.91 46.83
N GLY A 315 30.61 -3.26 47.87
CA GLY A 315 31.62 -2.20 47.76
C GLY A 315 31.10 -0.78 47.50
N HIS A 316 29.78 -0.58 47.43
CA HIS A 316 29.16 0.72 47.20
C HIS A 316 28.11 1.01 48.28
N GLY A 317 28.51 1.74 49.32
CA GLY A 317 27.60 2.17 50.39
C GLY A 317 27.10 1.01 51.27
N ASP A 318 27.92 -0.02 51.48
CA ASP A 318 27.49 -1.32 52.05
C ASP A 318 28.25 -1.78 53.30
N PHE A 319 29.06 -0.91 53.91
CA PHE A 319 29.84 -1.24 55.10
C PHE A 319 29.01 -1.09 56.39
N ASN A 320 28.88 -2.18 57.16
CA ASN A 320 28.20 -2.18 58.46
C ASN A 320 29.23 -2.06 59.60
N SER A 321 29.04 -1.07 60.48
CA SER A 321 29.93 -0.74 61.61
C SER A 321 29.22 -0.85 62.96
N TRP A 322 28.51 -1.96 63.18
CA TRP A 322 27.73 -2.22 64.39
C TRP A 322 28.46 -3.25 65.26
N ASP A 323 28.52 -3.06 66.58
CA ASP A 323 29.38 -3.83 67.52
C ASP A 323 29.23 -5.36 67.47
N LYS A 324 28.13 -5.89 66.91
CA LYS A 324 27.88 -7.33 66.75
C LYS A 324 28.18 -7.87 65.34
N CYS A 325 28.49 -6.99 64.39
CA CYS A 325 28.64 -7.25 62.96
C CYS A 325 29.93 -6.63 62.40
N ASP A 326 30.93 -6.43 63.27
CA ASP A 326 32.02 -5.48 63.02
C ASP A 326 32.86 -5.84 61.78
N GLY A 327 33.01 -4.86 60.88
CA GLY A 327 33.73 -5.00 59.61
C GLY A 327 33.00 -5.75 58.48
N VAL A 328 31.72 -6.12 58.61
CA VAL A 328 31.00 -6.90 57.59
C VAL A 328 30.47 -6.02 56.45
N LEU A 329 30.92 -6.31 55.22
CA LEU A 329 30.31 -5.78 53.98
C LEU A 329 28.98 -6.50 53.70
N ALA A 330 27.88 -5.76 53.75
CA ALA A 330 26.53 -6.28 53.58
C ALA A 330 26.09 -6.40 52.11
N GLY A 331 26.79 -5.77 51.16
CA GLY A 331 26.36 -5.67 49.76
C GLY A 331 26.41 -6.98 48.98
N CYS A 332 25.63 -7.06 47.91
CA CYS A 332 25.51 -8.24 47.07
C CYS A 332 26.50 -8.21 45.88
N ALA A 333 27.33 -9.26 45.76
CA ALA A 333 28.31 -9.39 44.68
C ALA A 333 27.64 -9.73 43.34
N GLU A 334 26.60 -10.55 43.36
CA GLU A 334 25.79 -10.87 42.19
C GLU A 334 25.08 -9.62 41.65
N LEU A 335 24.68 -8.69 42.53
CA LEU A 335 24.08 -7.42 42.13
C LEU A 335 25.12 -6.50 41.49
N LEU A 336 26.31 -6.36 42.10
CA LEU A 336 27.41 -5.59 41.51
C LEU A 336 27.73 -6.09 40.09
N ASN A 337 28.00 -7.38 39.93
CA ASN A 337 28.27 -7.97 38.61
C ASN A 337 27.10 -7.74 37.63
N THR A 338 25.85 -7.81 38.09
CA THR A 338 24.67 -7.51 37.24
C THR A 338 24.64 -6.07 36.76
N VAL A 339 24.94 -5.11 37.65
CA VAL A 339 24.96 -3.68 37.33
C VAL A 339 26.13 -3.35 36.41
N GLU A 340 27.33 -3.81 36.74
CA GLU A 340 28.56 -3.46 36.01
C GLU A 340 28.73 -4.18 34.67
N MET A 341 28.31 -5.44 34.54
CA MET A 341 28.52 -6.22 33.32
C MET A 341 27.34 -6.09 32.35
N ARG A 342 26.11 -6.22 32.85
CA ARG A 342 24.90 -6.52 32.04
C ARG A 342 23.91 -5.36 31.92
N VAL A 343 23.50 -4.76 33.04
CA VAL A 343 22.40 -3.77 33.05
C VAL A 343 22.91 -2.36 32.73
N LYS A 344 24.06 -1.96 33.31
CA LYS A 344 24.74 -0.67 33.14
C LYS A 344 23.80 0.55 33.22
N PRO A 345 23.00 0.68 34.30
CA PRO A 345 22.13 1.83 34.49
C PRO A 345 22.95 3.09 34.77
N LYS A 346 22.41 4.26 34.43
CA LYS A 346 23.08 5.54 34.67
C LYS A 346 23.07 5.88 36.17
N TYR A 347 21.97 5.56 36.85
CA TYR A 347 21.83 5.69 38.29
C TYR A 347 21.35 4.37 38.90
N HIS A 348 21.88 4.02 40.06
CA HIS A 348 21.43 2.88 40.88
C HIS A 348 21.18 3.39 42.30
N VAL A 349 19.91 3.38 42.73
CA VAL A 349 19.44 3.91 44.03
C VAL A 349 19.08 2.75 44.95
N PHE A 350 19.53 2.81 46.20
CA PHE A 350 19.34 1.77 47.21
C PHE A 350 19.43 2.29 48.65
N GLY A 351 19.18 1.42 49.63
CA GLY A 351 19.14 1.72 51.06
C GLY A 351 19.84 0.66 51.91
N HIS A 352 19.16 0.12 52.92
CA HIS A 352 19.50 -1.02 53.78
C HIS A 352 20.70 -0.84 54.73
N VAL A 353 21.71 -0.03 54.37
CA VAL A 353 22.93 0.17 55.18
C VAL A 353 23.07 1.63 55.57
N HIS A 354 22.40 2.00 56.66
CA HIS A 354 22.23 3.38 57.14
C HIS A 354 23.58 4.09 57.39
N GLN A 355 24.57 3.36 57.90
CA GLN A 355 25.90 3.86 58.28
C GLN A 355 26.73 4.33 57.08
N CYS A 356 26.43 3.83 55.88
CA CYS A 356 27.25 4.01 54.69
C CYS A 356 26.50 4.78 53.57
N ARG A 357 25.51 5.60 53.96
CA ARG A 357 24.79 6.54 53.09
C ARG A 357 25.75 7.45 52.33
N GLY A 358 25.57 7.57 51.02
CA GLY A 358 26.38 8.45 50.18
C GLY A 358 26.21 8.17 48.68
N VAL A 359 27.02 8.84 47.86
CA VAL A 359 27.03 8.63 46.42
C VAL A 359 28.44 8.30 45.94
N THR A 360 28.56 7.19 45.22
CA THR A 360 29.80 6.72 44.61
C THR A 360 29.60 6.47 43.11
N THR A 361 30.69 6.24 42.37
CA THR A 361 30.65 5.86 40.97
C THR A 361 31.82 4.96 40.60
N ASN A 362 31.62 4.13 39.58
CA ASN A 362 32.65 3.40 38.84
C ASN A 362 32.96 4.04 37.47
N GLY A 363 32.48 5.26 37.22
CA GLY A 363 32.61 5.98 35.95
C GLY A 363 31.51 5.70 34.91
N THR A 364 30.73 4.62 35.07
CA THR A 364 29.57 4.30 34.21
C THR A 364 28.24 4.52 34.93
N THR A 365 28.13 3.99 36.15
CA THR A 365 26.94 4.06 37.02
C THR A 365 27.22 4.98 38.20
N ILE A 366 26.23 5.78 38.58
CA ILE A 366 26.23 6.55 39.84
C ILE A 366 25.39 5.77 40.86
N PHE A 367 26.05 5.27 41.90
CA PHE A 367 25.47 4.45 42.97
C PHE A 367 25.09 5.34 44.15
N ILE A 368 23.83 5.31 44.58
CA ILE A 368 23.25 6.20 45.58
C ILE A 368 22.67 5.35 46.70
N ASN A 369 23.34 5.31 47.86
CA ASN A 369 22.70 4.90 49.11
C ASN A 369 21.93 6.12 49.64
N ALA A 370 20.59 6.00 49.67
CA ALA A 370 19.64 7.08 49.90
C ALA A 370 19.07 7.09 51.33
N ALA A 371 19.61 6.28 52.25
CA ALA A 371 19.13 6.12 53.61
C ALA A 371 18.91 7.48 54.32
N ILE A 372 17.78 7.61 55.00
CA ILE A 372 17.42 8.82 55.77
C ILE A 372 17.73 8.67 57.25
N CYS A 373 17.42 7.50 57.81
CA CYS A 373 17.74 7.19 59.19
C CYS A 373 19.22 6.79 59.36
N ASP A 374 19.73 6.94 60.58
CA ASP A 374 21.02 6.38 61.01
C ASP A 374 20.84 4.99 61.68
N HIS A 375 21.92 4.44 62.23
CA HIS A 375 21.93 3.16 62.98
C HIS A 375 21.08 3.11 64.26
N LYS A 376 20.56 4.24 64.76
CA LYS A 376 19.62 4.34 65.88
C LYS A 376 18.18 4.58 65.42
N LEU A 377 17.96 4.55 64.10
CA LEU A 377 16.74 4.95 63.41
C LEU A 377 16.44 6.47 63.53
N ASP A 378 17.43 7.32 63.79
CA ASP A 378 17.22 8.78 63.86
C ASP A 378 17.32 9.44 62.48
N SER A 379 16.33 10.26 62.13
CA SER A 379 16.09 10.86 60.81
C SER A 379 17.09 11.97 60.41
N CYS A 380 18.39 11.74 60.58
CA CYS A 380 19.40 12.79 60.52
C CYS A 380 19.85 13.16 59.10
N TYR A 381 19.62 12.32 58.10
CA TYR A 381 20.15 12.53 56.76
C TYR A 381 19.17 13.22 55.81
N LYS A 382 19.72 13.99 54.86
CA LYS A 382 18.93 14.71 53.83
C LYS A 382 18.69 13.82 52.60
N PRO A 383 17.60 14.02 51.85
CA PRO A 383 17.41 13.42 50.53
C PRO A 383 18.55 13.74 49.55
N ILE A 384 18.66 12.92 48.49
CA ILE A 384 19.64 13.09 47.42
C ILE A 384 18.92 13.45 46.12
N ILE A 385 19.47 14.36 45.30
CA ILE A 385 18.83 14.78 44.05
C ILE A 385 19.77 14.70 42.84
N PHE A 386 19.20 14.45 41.66
CA PHE A 386 19.90 14.42 40.38
C PHE A 386 18.98 14.81 39.21
N ASP A 387 19.57 15.28 38.10
CA ASP A 387 18.86 15.67 36.88
C ASP A 387 19.18 14.72 35.72
N VAL A 388 18.19 14.48 34.86
CA VAL A 388 18.35 13.70 33.61
C VAL A 388 17.77 14.47 32.42
N PRO A 389 18.52 14.72 31.32
CA PRO A 389 18.00 15.40 30.13
C PRO A 389 16.87 14.62 29.44
N LEU A 390 15.91 15.35 28.87
CA LEU A 390 14.84 14.78 28.05
C LEU A 390 15.38 14.32 26.67
N PRO A 391 14.95 13.14 26.16
CA PRO A 391 15.34 12.67 24.84
C PRO A 391 14.67 13.48 23.70
N PRO A 392 15.30 13.59 22.51
CA PRO A 392 14.70 14.23 21.35
C PRO A 392 13.51 13.42 20.79
N GLY A 393 12.49 14.10 20.28
CA GLY A 393 11.33 13.49 19.64
C GLY A 393 11.55 13.09 18.17
N PHE A 394 10.61 12.32 17.62
CA PHE A 394 10.67 11.65 16.30
C PHE A 394 11.35 12.43 15.15
N ASP A 395 10.97 13.69 14.92
CA ASP A 395 11.53 14.52 13.84
C ASP A 395 12.99 15.01 14.09
N ASN A 396 13.61 14.63 15.20
CA ASN A 396 14.91 15.13 15.70
C ASN A 396 14.98 16.67 15.79
N VAL A 397 13.88 17.28 16.27
CA VAL A 397 13.75 18.74 16.43
C VAL A 397 13.92 19.17 17.89
N SER A 398 14.35 20.41 18.09
CA SER A 398 14.40 21.05 19.40
C SER A 398 13.02 21.09 20.06
N SER A 399 12.96 20.80 21.36
CA SER A 399 11.73 20.92 22.16
C SER A 399 11.08 22.30 21.99
N GLY A 400 9.75 22.36 22.00
CA GLY A 400 8.99 23.59 21.79
C GLY A 400 8.82 24.05 20.33
N LYS A 401 9.53 23.47 19.35
CA LYS A 401 9.48 23.93 17.93
C LYS A 401 8.04 23.98 17.37
N TYR A 402 7.22 22.97 17.65
CA TYR A 402 5.83 22.93 17.19
C TYR A 402 4.87 23.54 18.22
N THR A 403 4.97 23.12 19.49
CA THR A 403 4.06 23.53 20.57
C THR A 403 4.18 25.00 20.98
N ILE A 404 5.32 25.65 20.73
CA ILE A 404 5.55 27.08 20.99
C ILE A 404 5.80 27.83 19.67
N GLY A 405 6.67 27.29 18.80
CA GLY A 405 7.07 27.97 17.56
C GLY A 405 5.96 28.10 16.52
N LEU A 406 5.06 27.11 16.44
CA LEU A 406 3.83 27.17 15.64
C LEU A 406 2.57 27.39 16.49
N GLY A 407 2.64 27.02 17.78
CA GLY A 407 1.49 26.97 18.69
C GLY A 407 0.52 25.82 18.37
N GLN A 408 1.06 24.69 17.89
CA GLN A 408 0.30 23.48 17.58
C GLN A 408 0.56 22.42 18.67
N HIS A 409 -0.48 21.97 19.37
CA HIS A 409 -0.38 21.02 20.49
C HIS A 409 -0.68 19.57 20.09
N GLN A 410 -1.68 19.37 19.24
CA GLN A 410 -2.08 18.06 18.72
C GLN A 410 -2.55 18.23 17.26
N MET A 411 -2.42 17.18 16.46
CA MET A 411 -2.85 17.14 15.06
C MET A 411 -3.68 15.88 14.83
N SER A 412 -4.86 16.01 14.22
CA SER A 412 -5.68 14.87 13.81
C SER A 412 -5.46 14.57 12.33
N PHE A 413 -5.56 13.30 11.97
CA PHE A 413 -5.50 12.81 10.60
C PHE A 413 -6.50 11.68 10.42
N PHE A 414 -6.84 11.40 9.17
CA PHE A 414 -7.70 10.27 8.80
C PHE A 414 -6.86 9.11 8.27
N CYS A 415 -7.29 7.89 8.60
CA CYS A 415 -6.77 6.69 7.95
C CYS A 415 -7.39 6.51 6.55
N ASP A 416 -7.01 5.44 5.88
CA ASP A 416 -7.51 4.98 4.57
C ASP A 416 -9.03 4.72 4.51
N HIS A 417 -9.73 4.64 5.64
CA HIS A 417 -11.20 4.50 5.70
C HIS A 417 -11.98 5.81 5.77
N GLU A 418 -11.32 6.98 5.84
CA GLU A 418 -11.99 8.29 5.86
C GLU A 418 -11.48 9.18 4.72
N ASP A 419 -12.43 9.68 3.92
CA ASP A 419 -12.23 10.60 2.78
C ASP A 419 -13.18 11.82 2.86
N ILE A 420 -13.06 12.73 1.89
CA ILE A 420 -13.91 13.93 1.80
C ILE A 420 -15.42 13.61 1.69
N ASN A 421 -15.80 12.48 1.08
CA ASN A 421 -17.21 12.07 1.06
C ASN A 421 -17.67 11.66 2.47
N SER A 422 -16.88 10.84 3.16
CA SER A 422 -17.20 10.26 4.46
C SER A 422 -17.45 11.32 5.53
N ILE A 423 -16.63 12.35 5.59
CA ILE A 423 -16.73 13.42 6.58
C ILE A 423 -17.88 14.38 6.28
N CYS A 424 -18.10 14.70 4.99
CA CYS A 424 -19.23 15.52 4.56
C CYS A 424 -20.57 14.79 4.75
N LEU A 425 -20.65 13.48 4.47
CA LEU A 425 -21.81 12.64 4.78
C LEU A 425 -22.06 12.57 6.29
N THR A 426 -21.01 12.40 7.09
CA THR A 426 -21.10 12.33 8.56
C THR A 426 -21.64 13.63 9.15
N VAL A 427 -21.04 14.78 8.82
CA VAL A 427 -21.47 16.06 9.40
C VAL A 427 -22.88 16.44 8.94
N LEU A 428 -23.25 16.16 7.68
CA LEU A 428 -24.59 16.45 7.18
C LEU A 428 -25.65 15.49 7.72
N SER A 429 -25.36 14.19 7.80
CA SER A 429 -26.27 13.21 8.43
C SER A 429 -26.52 13.56 9.90
N ASN A 430 -25.48 13.99 10.62
CA ASN A 430 -25.60 14.47 12.00
C ASN A 430 -26.39 15.79 12.10
N LEU A 431 -26.17 16.75 11.20
CA LEU A 431 -26.94 18.01 11.15
C LEU A 431 -28.44 17.73 10.96
N LEU A 432 -28.79 16.91 9.96
CA LEU A 432 -30.18 16.56 9.64
C LEU A 432 -30.86 15.78 10.78
N SER A 433 -30.20 14.74 11.29
CA SER A 433 -30.78 13.84 12.30
C SER A 433 -30.87 14.48 13.69
N LYS A 434 -29.78 15.06 14.24
CA LYS A 434 -29.79 15.67 15.58
C LYS A 434 -30.79 16.84 15.71
N ASN A 435 -31.13 17.50 14.60
CA ASN A 435 -32.06 18.64 14.60
C ASN A 435 -33.47 18.31 14.07
N GLN A 436 -33.72 17.07 13.62
CA GLN A 436 -34.98 16.62 13.01
C GLN A 436 -35.39 17.48 11.80
N ILE A 437 -34.44 17.76 10.92
CA ILE A 437 -34.66 18.61 9.73
C ILE A 437 -35.39 17.79 8.65
N ASP A 438 -36.56 18.30 8.26
CA ASP A 438 -37.33 17.79 7.13
C ASP A 438 -36.54 17.97 5.81
N LYS A 439 -36.22 16.83 5.16
CA LYS A 439 -35.46 16.76 3.92
C LYS A 439 -36.14 17.48 2.75
N MET A 440 -37.48 17.55 2.74
CA MET A 440 -38.25 18.21 1.68
C MET A 440 -38.15 19.74 1.76
N LYS A 441 -37.75 20.28 2.92
CA LYS A 441 -37.60 21.73 3.16
C LYS A 441 -36.20 22.26 2.85
N ILE A 442 -35.33 21.47 2.22
CA ILE A 442 -34.03 21.94 1.73
C ILE A 442 -34.14 22.20 0.22
N GLY A 443 -33.78 23.42 -0.22
CA GLY A 443 -33.78 23.82 -1.64
C GLY A 443 -32.39 24.11 -2.20
N TYR A 444 -31.38 24.26 -1.33
CA TYR A 444 -29.99 24.51 -1.75
C TYR A 444 -29.00 23.74 -0.88
N LEU A 445 -27.98 23.15 -1.51
CA LEU A 445 -26.88 22.47 -0.84
C LEU A 445 -25.57 22.73 -1.60
N ALA A 446 -24.62 23.43 -0.99
CA ALA A 446 -23.28 23.63 -1.56
C ALA A 446 -22.19 23.03 -0.67
N VAL A 447 -21.06 22.66 -1.28
CA VAL A 447 -19.90 22.08 -0.59
C VAL A 447 -18.63 22.88 -0.87
N GLY A 448 -18.07 23.53 0.15
CA GLY A 448 -16.73 24.10 0.07
C GLY A 448 -15.66 23.06 0.38
N THR A 449 -14.70 22.86 -0.53
CA THR A 449 -13.56 21.94 -0.31
C THR A 449 -12.40 22.23 -1.27
N GLU A 450 -11.18 21.90 -0.86
CA GLU A 450 -9.98 21.80 -1.71
C GLU A 450 -9.39 20.38 -1.78
N THR A 451 -10.13 19.38 -1.29
CA THR A 451 -9.76 17.96 -1.28
C THR A 451 -10.41 17.25 -2.47
N ILE A 452 -9.68 17.18 -3.59
CA ILE A 452 -10.22 16.69 -4.87
C ILE A 452 -9.95 15.19 -5.06
N ILE A 453 -11.00 14.38 -4.97
CA ILE A 453 -10.98 12.93 -5.24
C ILE A 453 -11.54 12.55 -6.62
N ASP A 454 -12.26 13.47 -7.26
CA ASP A 454 -12.80 13.34 -8.62
C ASP A 454 -12.76 14.73 -9.28
N LYS A 455 -12.43 14.79 -10.57
CA LYS A 455 -12.24 16.05 -11.32
C LYS A 455 -13.53 16.58 -11.95
N SER A 456 -14.63 15.83 -11.87
CA SER A 456 -15.94 16.19 -12.45
C SER A 456 -17.08 15.94 -11.47
N LYS A 457 -17.10 14.78 -10.79
CA LYS A 457 -18.16 14.43 -9.84
C LYS A 457 -18.01 15.20 -8.53
N SER A 458 -18.97 16.09 -8.28
CA SER A 458 -19.03 16.90 -7.05
C SER A 458 -19.30 16.06 -5.80
N VAL A 459 -18.70 16.43 -4.66
CA VAL A 459 -19.04 15.90 -3.33
C VAL A 459 -20.52 16.12 -3.04
N LYS A 460 -21.07 17.28 -3.45
CA LYS A 460 -22.52 17.57 -3.40
C LYS A 460 -23.37 16.45 -4.00
N SER A 461 -22.96 15.90 -5.16
CA SER A 461 -23.67 14.79 -5.83
C SER A 461 -23.52 13.42 -5.14
N VAL A 462 -22.68 13.31 -4.10
CA VAL A 462 -22.62 12.17 -3.18
C VAL A 462 -23.52 12.43 -1.96
N LEU A 463 -23.58 13.67 -1.47
CA LEU A 463 -24.46 14.09 -0.37
C LEU A 463 -25.96 13.97 -0.69
N MET A 464 -26.35 14.03 -1.97
CA MET A 464 -27.73 13.76 -2.41
C MET A 464 -28.25 12.37 -1.97
N LYS A 465 -27.37 11.40 -1.66
CA LYS A 465 -27.77 10.12 -1.04
C LYS A 465 -28.54 10.28 0.29
N LEU A 466 -28.43 11.42 0.97
CA LEU A 466 -29.18 11.70 2.20
C LEU A 466 -30.60 12.23 1.93
N PHE A 467 -30.91 12.65 0.70
CA PHE A 467 -32.14 13.34 0.30
C PHE A 467 -33.08 12.50 -0.58
N GLU A 468 -33.12 11.18 -0.38
CA GLU A 468 -34.12 10.31 -1.01
C GLU A 468 -35.53 10.91 -0.85
N GLY A 469 -36.21 11.16 -1.98
CA GLY A 469 -37.49 11.87 -2.07
C GLY A 469 -37.39 13.34 -2.53
N ASN A 470 -36.31 14.04 -2.22
CA ASN A 470 -36.07 15.43 -2.64
C ASN A 470 -34.88 15.54 -3.61
N ASN A 471 -35.18 15.49 -4.91
CA ASN A 471 -34.18 15.66 -5.97
C ASN A 471 -33.98 17.14 -6.38
N ASP A 472 -34.91 18.02 -6.01
CA ASP A 472 -34.91 19.44 -6.38
C ASP A 472 -34.15 20.26 -5.32
N ILE A 473 -32.82 20.16 -5.38
CA ILE A 473 -31.91 20.88 -4.50
C ILE A 473 -30.80 21.49 -5.36
N GLU A 474 -30.71 22.81 -5.41
CA GLU A 474 -29.69 23.57 -6.13
C GLU A 474 -28.30 23.45 -5.43
N GLY A 475 -27.28 24.12 -5.95
CA GLY A 475 -25.92 24.11 -5.40
C GLY A 475 -25.03 22.94 -5.86
N VAL A 476 -23.72 23.15 -5.74
CA VAL A 476 -22.63 22.27 -6.22
C VAL A 476 -21.39 22.39 -5.30
N ASP A 477 -20.26 21.81 -5.68
CA ASP A 477 -18.99 22.09 -5.00
C ASP A 477 -18.44 23.46 -5.41
N ILE A 478 -17.87 24.21 -4.47
CA ILE A 478 -17.21 25.50 -4.68
C ILE A 478 -15.77 25.43 -4.16
N LYS A 479 -14.80 25.79 -5.00
CA LYS A 479 -13.38 25.51 -4.76
C LYS A 479 -12.49 26.75 -5.02
N ASN A 480 -11.81 27.23 -3.98
CA ASN A 480 -10.64 28.11 -4.08
C ASN A 480 -9.80 27.95 -2.80
N ALA A 481 -9.00 26.89 -2.72
CA ALA A 481 -8.30 26.50 -1.50
C ALA A 481 -9.24 26.58 -0.26
N CYS A 482 -8.70 27.01 0.87
CA CYS A 482 -9.41 27.20 2.14
C CYS A 482 -10.56 28.23 2.11
N PHE A 483 -10.70 29.06 1.06
CA PHE A 483 -11.80 30.03 0.93
C PHE A 483 -13.11 29.39 0.45
N GLY A 484 -13.07 28.21 -0.18
CA GLY A 484 -14.24 27.58 -0.80
C GLY A 484 -15.45 27.41 0.14
N GLY A 485 -15.20 27.14 1.43
CA GLY A 485 -16.26 27.07 2.47
C GLY A 485 -16.99 28.39 2.70
N THR A 486 -16.26 29.51 2.72
CA THR A 486 -16.86 30.84 2.89
C THR A 486 -17.65 31.27 1.66
N GLN A 487 -17.17 30.96 0.45
CA GLN A 487 -17.95 31.22 -0.75
C GLN A 487 -19.22 30.35 -0.82
N ALA A 488 -19.16 29.08 -0.39
CA ALA A 488 -20.36 28.24 -0.27
C ALA A 488 -21.37 28.78 0.76
N LEU A 489 -20.91 29.31 1.89
CA LEU A 489 -21.77 29.99 2.87
C LEU A 489 -22.41 31.26 2.30
N PHE A 490 -21.64 32.10 1.60
CA PHE A 490 -22.16 33.31 0.98
C PHE A 490 -23.20 32.98 -0.09
N SER A 491 -22.92 32.05 -1.00
CA SER A 491 -23.87 31.63 -2.03
C SER A 491 -25.15 31.02 -1.43
N ALA A 492 -25.07 30.26 -0.34
CA ALA A 492 -26.25 29.74 0.37
C ALA A 492 -27.09 30.86 1.03
N VAL A 493 -26.46 31.89 1.61
CA VAL A 493 -27.16 33.05 2.19
C VAL A 493 -27.80 33.92 1.10
N ASP A 494 -27.10 34.12 -0.01
CA ASP A 494 -27.57 34.94 -1.13
C ASP A 494 -28.72 34.24 -1.87
N TRP A 495 -28.69 32.90 -1.98
CA TRP A 495 -29.81 32.09 -2.45
C TRP A 495 -31.04 32.22 -1.55
N VAL A 496 -30.88 32.20 -0.22
CA VAL A 496 -32.02 32.43 0.71
C VAL A 496 -32.59 33.84 0.53
N TYR A 497 -31.77 34.86 0.29
CA TYR A 497 -32.27 36.22 -0.01
C TYR A 497 -33.06 36.29 -1.33
N SER A 498 -32.74 35.46 -2.33
CA SER A 498 -33.46 35.41 -3.60
C SER A 498 -34.74 34.58 -3.56
N ASN A 499 -34.71 33.40 -2.93
CA ASN A 499 -35.72 32.35 -3.11
C ASN A 499 -36.58 32.06 -1.87
N TRP A 500 -36.33 32.69 -0.72
CA TRP A 500 -37.13 32.42 0.48
C TRP A 500 -38.61 32.81 0.31
N GLU A 501 -38.92 33.88 -0.41
CA GLU A 501 -40.32 34.32 -0.58
C GLU A 501 -41.14 33.43 -1.52
N THR A 502 -40.49 32.80 -2.51
CA THR A 502 -41.14 31.86 -3.45
C THR A 502 -41.18 30.43 -2.94
N GLU A 503 -40.09 29.93 -2.35
CA GLU A 503 -39.97 28.50 -2.00
C GLU A 503 -40.22 28.17 -0.53
N LYS A 504 -39.95 29.10 0.38
CA LYS A 504 -39.94 28.86 1.85
C LYS A 504 -39.05 27.67 2.29
N ARG A 505 -38.03 27.33 1.48
CA ARG A 505 -37.03 26.27 1.75
C ARG A 505 -35.73 26.85 2.33
N TYR A 506 -35.03 26.04 3.13
CA TYR A 506 -33.73 26.34 3.71
C TYR A 506 -32.58 26.01 2.74
N ALA A 507 -31.43 26.66 2.97
CA ALA A 507 -30.16 26.31 2.34
C ALA A 507 -29.21 25.64 3.33
N ILE A 508 -28.28 24.81 2.82
CA ILE A 508 -27.20 24.20 3.59
C ILE A 508 -25.86 24.50 2.92
N ALA A 509 -24.88 24.91 3.73
CA ALA A 509 -23.48 24.95 3.33
C ALA A 509 -22.70 23.89 4.13
N VAL A 510 -22.03 22.99 3.42
CA VAL A 510 -21.09 22.01 3.97
C VAL A 510 -19.68 22.45 3.62
N MET A 511 -18.73 22.19 4.53
CA MET A 511 -17.32 22.52 4.39
C MET A 511 -16.54 21.31 4.89
N GLY A 512 -15.52 20.87 4.18
CA GLY A 512 -14.78 19.68 4.59
C GLY A 512 -13.50 19.49 3.81
N ASP A 513 -12.47 18.98 4.47
CA ASP A 513 -11.14 18.84 3.89
C ASP A 513 -10.22 17.92 4.69
N VAL A 514 -9.15 17.47 4.02
CA VAL A 514 -8.06 16.69 4.60
C VAL A 514 -6.72 17.34 4.21
N ALA A 515 -6.05 17.98 5.17
CA ALA A 515 -4.79 18.69 4.97
C ALA A 515 -3.59 17.77 5.22
N ILE A 516 -2.96 17.34 4.13
CA ILE A 516 -1.81 16.43 4.15
C ILE A 516 -0.63 17.07 3.40
N TYR A 517 0.58 16.87 3.92
CA TYR A 517 1.82 17.37 3.35
C TYR A 517 2.90 16.26 3.31
N GLU A 518 3.85 16.43 2.38
CA GLU A 518 5.03 15.58 2.22
C GLU A 518 5.92 15.53 3.49
N PRO A 519 6.90 14.60 3.58
CA PRO A 519 7.85 14.57 4.70
C PRO A 519 8.69 15.85 4.74
N GLY A 520 8.38 16.76 5.66
CA GLY A 520 9.05 18.05 5.74
C GLY A 520 8.40 19.04 6.70
N ARG A 521 8.82 20.31 6.61
CA ARG A 521 8.47 21.37 7.58
C ARG A 521 6.96 21.63 7.69
N ALA A 522 6.19 21.39 6.62
CA ALA A 522 4.74 21.59 6.60
C ALA A 522 3.93 20.40 7.16
N ARG A 523 4.53 19.22 7.38
CA ARG A 523 3.81 18.03 7.88
C ARG A 523 3.14 18.28 9.23
N CYS A 524 3.80 19.01 10.12
CA CYS A 524 3.28 19.41 11.42
C CYS A 524 2.17 20.50 11.39
N THR A 525 1.77 20.98 10.22
CA THR A 525 0.62 21.89 10.01
C THR A 525 -0.51 21.25 9.20
N GLY A 526 -0.52 19.91 9.07
CA GLY A 526 -1.67 19.16 8.58
C GLY A 526 -2.86 19.21 9.54
N GLY A 527 -3.91 18.46 9.22
CA GLY A 527 -5.15 18.39 9.99
C GLY A 527 -6.30 17.89 9.12
N ALA A 528 -7.48 17.63 9.70
CA ALA A 528 -8.65 17.24 8.91
C ALA A 528 -9.96 17.49 9.67
N GLY A 529 -11.06 17.74 8.95
CA GLY A 529 -12.36 17.97 9.57
C GLY A 529 -13.45 18.40 8.61
N ALA A 530 -14.68 18.52 9.13
CA ALA A 530 -15.84 19.00 8.39
C ALA A 530 -16.81 19.77 9.28
N PHE A 531 -17.55 20.70 8.67
CA PHE A 531 -18.54 21.58 9.29
C PHE A 531 -19.76 21.69 8.36
N ALA A 532 -20.97 21.73 8.91
CA ALA A 532 -22.18 22.00 8.13
C ALA A 532 -23.10 22.93 8.89
N VAL A 533 -23.73 23.85 8.16
CA VAL A 533 -24.62 24.88 8.70
C VAL A 533 -25.91 24.94 7.88
N LEU A 534 -27.03 25.11 8.57
CA LEU A 534 -28.36 25.39 8.00
C LEU A 534 -28.57 26.91 7.96
N ILE A 535 -29.06 27.43 6.83
CA ILE A 535 -29.31 28.84 6.58
C ILE A 535 -30.80 29.06 6.30
N GLY A 536 -31.37 30.09 6.94
CA GLY A 536 -32.76 30.54 6.77
C GLY A 536 -32.97 31.93 7.40
N PRO A 537 -34.20 32.48 7.33
CA PRO A 537 -34.54 33.74 8.00
C PRO A 537 -34.55 33.57 9.52
N ASN A 538 -34.65 34.70 10.24
CA ASN A 538 -34.75 34.77 11.70
C ASN A 538 -33.60 34.08 12.47
N ALA A 539 -32.51 33.70 11.80
CA ALA A 539 -31.36 33.03 12.38
C ALA A 539 -30.79 33.79 13.59
N SER A 540 -30.41 33.06 14.63
CA SER A 540 -29.77 33.62 15.83
C SER A 540 -28.36 34.13 15.57
N LEU A 541 -27.74 33.73 14.45
CA LEU A 541 -26.43 34.18 13.98
C LEU A 541 -26.62 34.79 12.58
N VAL A 542 -26.55 36.11 12.49
CA VAL A 542 -26.87 36.88 11.27
C VAL A 542 -25.59 37.39 10.62
N ILE A 543 -25.32 37.03 9.36
CA ILE A 543 -24.26 37.70 8.58
C ILE A 543 -24.71 39.13 8.29
N GLU A 544 -23.91 40.12 8.66
CA GLU A 544 -24.33 41.52 8.58
C GLU A 544 -24.33 42.04 7.13
N LYS A 545 -25.52 42.39 6.63
CA LYS A 545 -25.75 42.74 5.21
C LYS A 545 -24.94 43.97 4.80
N GLY A 546 -24.13 43.81 3.76
CA GLY A 546 -23.25 44.87 3.22
C GLY A 546 -21.84 44.91 3.84
N LEU A 547 -21.57 44.21 4.94
CA LEU A 547 -20.26 44.19 5.62
C LEU A 547 -19.30 43.09 5.14
N ARG A 548 -19.55 42.47 3.98
CA ARG A 548 -18.57 41.57 3.34
C ARG A 548 -17.52 42.41 2.59
N SER A 549 -16.28 42.41 3.07
CA SER A 549 -15.10 42.95 2.39
C SER A 549 -14.33 41.81 1.75
N CYS A 550 -13.75 42.00 0.55
CA CYS A 550 -13.06 40.93 -0.17
C CYS A 550 -11.77 41.45 -0.81
N TYR A 551 -10.75 40.59 -0.85
CA TYR A 551 -9.52 40.80 -1.62
C TYR A 551 -9.19 39.50 -2.37
N MET A 552 -8.90 39.62 -3.67
CA MET A 552 -8.57 38.52 -4.56
C MET A 552 -7.45 38.99 -5.50
N ASN A 553 -6.48 38.14 -5.78
CA ASN A 553 -5.29 38.46 -6.59
C ASN A 553 -4.64 37.17 -7.12
N ASP A 554 -3.95 37.21 -8.26
CA ASP A 554 -3.25 36.05 -8.85
C ASP A 554 -1.89 35.83 -8.17
N ILE A 555 -1.76 34.78 -7.35
CA ILE A 555 -0.57 34.50 -6.53
C ILE A 555 -0.34 32.99 -6.40
N TYR A 556 0.84 32.52 -6.81
CA TYR A 556 1.30 31.13 -6.65
C TYR A 556 1.94 30.90 -5.26
N ASP A 557 1.19 31.19 -4.19
CA ASP A 557 1.66 31.04 -2.80
C ASP A 557 1.54 29.60 -2.26
N PHE A 558 0.41 28.95 -2.55
CA PHE A 558 0.14 27.52 -2.33
C PHE A 558 -0.83 27.04 -3.40
N TYR A 559 -0.54 25.91 -4.05
CA TYR A 559 -1.36 25.38 -5.14
C TYR A 559 -1.15 23.87 -5.38
N LYS A 560 -2.15 23.21 -5.99
CA LYS A 560 -2.16 21.77 -6.30
C LYS A 560 -2.27 21.56 -7.82
N PRO A 561 -1.16 21.56 -8.58
CA PRO A 561 -1.20 21.43 -10.04
C PRO A 561 -1.51 19.98 -10.48
N ILE A 562 -2.32 19.82 -11.53
CA ILE A 562 -2.63 18.51 -12.10
C ILE A 562 -1.52 18.12 -13.09
N GLY A 563 -0.59 17.26 -12.66
CA GLY A 563 0.59 16.85 -13.44
C GLY A 563 0.84 15.35 -13.46
N GLY A 564 1.99 14.94 -14.03
CA GLY A 564 2.36 13.53 -14.27
C GLY A 564 2.64 12.68 -13.02
N MET A 565 2.57 13.25 -11.81
CA MET A 565 2.53 12.53 -10.55
C MET A 565 1.35 13.04 -9.72
N SER A 566 0.34 12.17 -9.54
CA SER A 566 -0.91 12.51 -8.82
C SER A 566 -0.73 12.40 -7.30
N SER A 567 -0.14 13.41 -6.67
CA SER A 567 -0.01 13.49 -5.21
C SER A 567 -1.10 14.37 -4.58
N ASP A 568 -1.60 13.98 -3.40
CA ASP A 568 -2.49 14.82 -2.56
C ASP A 568 -1.79 16.12 -2.07
N PHE A 569 -0.46 16.18 -2.18
CA PHE A 569 0.38 17.23 -1.61
C PHE A 569 0.37 18.53 -2.42
N PRO A 570 0.26 19.70 -1.78
CA PRO A 570 0.38 21.01 -2.41
C PRO A 570 1.84 21.42 -2.61
N ILE A 571 2.11 22.20 -3.66
CA ILE A 571 3.33 23.01 -3.76
C ILE A 571 3.13 24.25 -2.88
N VAL A 572 4.10 24.56 -2.01
CA VAL A 572 3.98 25.62 -1.01
C VAL A 572 5.21 26.53 -1.00
N ASN A 573 5.04 27.81 -1.35
CA ASN A 573 6.04 28.82 -1.08
C ASN A 573 5.83 29.36 0.34
N SER A 574 6.52 28.79 1.33
CA SER A 574 6.29 29.07 2.75
C SER A 574 6.56 30.51 3.18
N LYS A 575 7.29 31.31 2.38
CA LYS A 575 7.41 32.76 2.62
C LYS A 575 6.22 33.48 2.00
N LEU A 576 6.00 33.29 0.69
CA LEU A 576 4.95 34.01 -0.04
C LEU A 576 3.56 33.77 0.56
N SER A 577 3.28 32.57 1.08
CA SER A 577 2.01 32.22 1.77
C SER A 577 1.81 32.85 3.15
N LEU A 578 2.87 33.38 3.79
CA LEU A 578 2.74 34.23 4.97
C LEU A 578 2.48 35.68 4.54
N ASP A 579 3.26 36.16 3.58
CA ASP A 579 3.21 37.55 3.10
C ASP A 579 1.84 37.84 2.41
N SER A 580 1.35 36.91 1.57
CA SER A 580 0.05 37.00 0.87
C SER A 580 -1.13 37.03 1.84
N TYR A 581 -1.13 36.14 2.85
CA TYR A 581 -2.17 36.05 3.87
C TYR A 581 -2.27 37.35 4.68
N ILE A 582 -1.12 37.89 5.12
CA ILE A 582 -1.09 39.12 5.92
C ILE A 582 -1.59 40.31 5.09
N LYS A 583 -1.16 40.44 3.84
CA LYS A 583 -1.64 41.50 2.93
C LYS A 583 -3.14 41.35 2.60
N ALA A 584 -3.62 40.14 2.40
CA ALA A 584 -5.05 39.88 2.19
C ALA A 584 -5.91 40.23 3.41
N ALA A 585 -5.42 39.99 4.63
CA ALA A 585 -6.08 40.39 5.87
C ALA A 585 -6.15 41.90 6.02
N GLU A 586 -5.05 42.60 5.72
CA GLU A 586 -4.94 44.06 5.71
C GLU A 586 -5.92 44.70 4.71
N GLU A 587 -5.93 44.27 3.46
CA GLU A 587 -6.84 44.82 2.43
C GLU A 587 -8.31 44.52 2.78
N CYS A 588 -8.61 43.31 3.25
CA CYS A 588 -9.95 42.98 3.72
C CYS A 588 -10.39 43.85 4.92
N TYR A 589 -9.52 44.08 5.90
CA TYR A 589 -9.82 44.92 7.08
C TYR A 589 -10.04 46.39 6.70
N ASN A 590 -9.15 46.95 5.87
CA ASN A 590 -9.29 48.30 5.34
C ASN A 590 -10.61 48.47 4.55
N GLY A 591 -10.96 47.49 3.71
CA GLY A 591 -12.23 47.45 2.99
C GLY A 591 -13.45 47.29 3.90
N TYR A 592 -13.33 46.51 4.98
CA TYR A 592 -14.40 46.32 5.97
C TYR A 592 -14.68 47.64 6.71
N CYS A 593 -13.64 48.30 7.23
CA CYS A 593 -13.77 49.58 7.93
C CYS A 593 -14.40 50.66 7.03
N LYS A 594 -14.00 50.72 5.75
CA LYS A 594 -14.60 51.62 4.75
C LYS A 594 -16.09 51.33 4.53
N LYS A 595 -16.50 50.05 4.43
CA LYS A 595 -17.91 49.65 4.29
C LYS A 595 -18.72 49.94 5.56
N PHE A 596 -18.16 49.68 6.74
CA PHE A 596 -18.79 49.97 8.03
C PHE A 596 -19.06 51.47 8.20
N LYS A 597 -18.05 52.32 7.94
CA LYS A 597 -18.19 53.78 7.99
C LYS A 597 -19.23 54.31 6.99
N LYS A 598 -19.32 53.71 5.81
CA LYS A 598 -20.37 54.04 4.80
C LYS A 598 -21.78 53.65 5.25
N LEU A 599 -21.95 52.56 6.00
CA LEU A 599 -23.26 52.04 6.41
C LEU A 599 -23.78 52.63 7.74
N TYR A 600 -22.89 52.92 8.68
CA TYR A 600 -23.24 53.35 10.05
C TYR A 600 -22.76 54.75 10.42
N GLY A 601 -22.13 55.49 9.51
CA GLY A 601 -21.67 56.87 9.71
C GLY A 601 -20.50 57.05 10.70
N ARG A 602 -20.05 55.97 11.36
CA ARG A 602 -19.01 55.97 12.39
C ARG A 602 -17.87 55.01 12.05
N ASP A 603 -16.69 55.29 12.58
CA ASP A 603 -15.56 54.37 12.53
C ASP A 603 -15.75 53.14 13.44
N ILE A 604 -14.94 52.12 13.18
CA ILE A 604 -14.81 50.88 13.95
C ILE A 604 -13.32 50.48 14.06
N CYS A 605 -12.97 49.73 15.10
CA CYS A 605 -11.66 49.15 15.39
C CYS A 605 -11.78 47.68 15.84
N LEU A 606 -10.66 46.96 16.00
CA LEU A 606 -10.67 45.55 16.42
C LEU A 606 -11.31 45.32 17.80
N ASN A 607 -11.19 46.27 18.72
CA ASN A 607 -11.69 46.15 20.09
C ASN A 607 -13.23 46.27 20.19
N ASP A 608 -13.90 46.78 19.15
CA ASP A 608 -15.37 46.88 19.09
C ASP A 608 -16.06 45.51 18.87
N PHE A 609 -15.30 44.47 18.50
CA PHE A 609 -15.81 43.12 18.26
C PHE A 609 -15.74 42.25 19.51
N GLU A 610 -16.67 41.30 19.64
CA GLU A 610 -16.69 40.36 20.76
C GLU A 610 -15.86 39.08 20.53
N ALA A 611 -15.48 38.81 19.29
CA ALA A 611 -14.46 37.82 18.96
C ALA A 611 -13.84 38.19 17.60
N ILE A 612 -12.57 37.87 17.43
CA ILE A 612 -11.84 38.06 16.17
C ILE A 612 -11.28 36.69 15.76
N MET A 613 -11.78 36.18 14.64
CA MET A 613 -11.54 34.83 14.12
C MET A 613 -10.92 34.89 12.73
N PHE A 614 -10.06 33.92 12.42
CA PHE A 614 -9.24 33.91 11.22
C PHE A 614 -9.09 32.48 10.68
N HIS A 615 -9.07 32.26 9.36
CA HIS A 615 -8.63 30.97 8.79
C HIS A 615 -7.24 30.63 9.33
N CYS A 616 -7.08 29.50 10.04
CA CYS A 616 -5.88 29.21 10.82
C CYS A 616 -5.14 27.96 10.31
N PRO A 617 -4.03 28.13 9.57
CA PRO A 617 -3.06 27.07 9.30
C PRO A 617 -2.28 26.68 10.57
N PHE A 618 -1.87 27.67 11.35
CA PHE A 618 -1.26 27.47 12.67
C PHE A 618 -1.35 28.73 13.55
N THR A 619 -1.51 28.53 14.85
CA THR A 619 -1.71 29.54 15.91
C THR A 619 -0.80 30.77 15.79
N ARG A 620 0.51 30.58 15.61
CA ARG A 620 1.50 31.67 15.56
C ARG A 620 1.36 32.55 14.30
N MET A 621 0.70 32.09 13.24
CA MET A 621 0.35 32.90 12.07
C MET A 621 -0.72 33.93 12.44
N ILE A 622 -1.81 33.47 13.07
CA ILE A 622 -2.94 34.32 13.49
C ILE A 622 -2.48 35.42 14.46
N GLN A 623 -1.61 35.07 15.41
CA GLN A 623 -1.10 36.04 16.39
C GLN A 623 -0.33 37.20 15.71
N LYS A 624 0.42 36.92 14.63
CA LYS A 624 1.10 37.96 13.83
C LYS A 624 0.11 38.81 13.04
N THR A 625 -0.90 38.19 12.42
CA THR A 625 -1.93 38.92 11.66
C THR A 625 -2.73 39.84 12.57
N LEU A 626 -3.09 39.40 13.78
CA LEU A 626 -3.75 40.25 14.77
C LEU A 626 -2.86 41.44 15.17
N ALA A 627 -1.55 41.23 15.35
CA ALA A 627 -0.59 42.30 15.63
C ALA A 627 -0.46 43.31 14.45
N LYS A 628 -0.51 42.85 13.20
CA LYS A 628 -0.53 43.72 12.00
C LYS A 628 -1.84 44.53 11.90
N LEU A 629 -3.00 43.92 12.16
CA LEU A 629 -4.27 44.65 12.15
C LEU A 629 -4.36 45.66 13.31
N ALA A 630 -3.78 45.33 14.47
CA ALA A 630 -3.60 46.26 15.59
C ALA A 630 -2.70 47.45 15.24
N TYR A 631 -1.62 47.23 14.47
CA TYR A 631 -0.80 48.31 13.92
C TYR A 631 -1.61 49.22 12.97
N ILE A 632 -2.45 48.64 12.11
CA ILE A 632 -3.34 49.41 11.22
C ILE A 632 -4.34 50.26 12.01
N ASP A 633 -4.93 49.74 13.10
CA ASP A 633 -5.74 50.56 14.01
C ASP A 633 -4.92 51.67 14.66
N PHE A 634 -3.69 51.38 15.09
CA PHE A 634 -2.83 52.35 15.77
C PHE A 634 -2.46 53.55 14.88
N ILE A 635 -2.00 53.31 13.65
CA ILE A 635 -1.67 54.40 12.69
C ILE A 635 -2.92 55.19 12.27
N ASN A 636 -4.10 54.57 12.29
CA ASN A 636 -5.39 55.25 12.07
C ASN A 636 -5.95 55.93 13.34
N ASN A 637 -5.15 56.07 14.41
CA ASN A 637 -5.50 56.68 15.70
C ASN A 637 -6.63 55.98 16.48
N LYS A 638 -6.84 54.68 16.24
CA LYS A 638 -7.83 53.81 16.92
C LYS A 638 -7.23 52.87 17.96
N GLY A 639 -5.90 52.64 17.91
CA GLY A 639 -5.18 51.68 18.76
C GLY A 639 -5.07 52.00 20.27
N LYS A 640 -5.96 52.82 20.85
CA LYS A 640 -5.94 53.18 22.29
C LYS A 640 -6.20 52.01 23.25
N TYR A 641 -6.58 50.85 22.74
CA TYR A 641 -6.79 49.62 23.50
C TYR A 641 -5.52 48.76 23.64
N LEU A 642 -4.42 49.15 23.00
CA LEU A 642 -3.14 48.44 23.04
C LEU A 642 -2.39 48.71 24.34
N LEU A 643 -1.69 47.70 24.85
CA LEU A 643 -0.77 47.89 25.98
C LEU A 643 0.36 48.84 25.57
N ASP A 644 0.77 49.71 26.49
CA ASP A 644 1.82 50.71 26.28
C ASP A 644 1.60 51.64 25.06
N SER A 645 0.34 51.93 24.71
CA SER A 645 -0.03 52.77 23.54
C SER A 645 0.80 54.05 23.37
N ASP A 646 1.11 54.71 24.47
CA ASP A 646 1.76 56.02 24.48
C ASP A 646 3.26 55.91 24.13
N LYS A 647 3.86 54.72 24.34
CA LYS A 647 5.23 54.41 23.89
C LYS A 647 5.27 54.07 22.40
N LEU A 648 4.13 53.79 21.76
CA LEU A 648 4.09 53.35 20.36
C LEU A 648 4.09 54.52 19.36
N GLU A 649 3.95 55.78 19.81
CA GLU A 649 3.82 56.96 18.92
C GLU A 649 5.00 57.14 17.95
N GLU A 650 6.20 56.65 18.29
CA GLU A 650 7.35 56.66 17.37
C GLU A 650 7.13 55.82 16.10
N PHE A 651 6.38 54.71 16.20
CA PHE A 651 6.13 53.80 15.07
C PHE A 651 5.11 54.36 14.07
N LYS A 652 4.38 55.46 14.37
CA LYS A 652 3.39 56.04 13.41
C LYS A 652 4.01 56.59 12.12
N LYS A 653 5.34 56.79 12.08
CA LYS A 653 6.06 57.30 10.91
C LYS A 653 6.52 56.20 9.94
N ILE A 654 6.35 54.92 10.31
CA ILE A 654 6.92 53.77 9.63
C ILE A 654 5.95 53.24 8.56
N SER A 655 6.47 52.84 7.40
CA SER A 655 5.63 52.30 6.32
C SER A 655 5.00 50.95 6.70
N ILE A 656 3.84 50.64 6.14
CA ILE A 656 3.16 49.35 6.38
C ILE A 656 4.04 48.18 5.88
N GLU A 657 4.81 48.41 4.82
CA GLU A 657 5.78 47.51 4.21
C GLU A 657 7.13 47.41 4.98
N GLU A 658 7.41 48.32 5.90
CA GLU A 658 8.57 48.25 6.80
C GLU A 658 8.29 47.39 8.04
N PHE A 659 7.07 47.42 8.55
CA PHE A 659 6.62 46.59 9.68
C PHE A 659 6.92 45.09 9.48
N ASP A 660 6.78 44.57 8.24
CA ASP A 660 6.99 43.14 7.95
C ASP A 660 8.48 42.76 7.83
N LYS A 661 9.38 43.75 7.74
CA LYS A 661 10.83 43.55 7.57
C LYS A 661 11.55 43.43 8.91
N ASP A 662 11.13 44.18 9.93
CA ASP A 662 11.78 44.15 11.24
C ASP A 662 11.06 43.23 12.24
N ARG A 663 11.85 42.33 12.83
CA ARG A 663 11.40 41.45 13.94
C ARG A 663 11.20 42.22 15.24
N SER A 664 11.86 43.37 15.42
CA SER A 664 11.69 44.21 16.62
C SER A 664 10.26 44.77 16.67
N PHE A 665 9.81 45.45 15.62
CA PHE A 665 8.46 46.02 15.50
C PHE A 665 7.38 44.94 15.64
N LEU A 666 7.56 43.79 14.96
CA LEU A 666 6.64 42.67 15.10
C LEU A 666 6.57 42.13 16.53
N ASN A 667 7.69 42.04 17.24
CA ASN A 667 7.69 41.62 18.66
C ASN A 667 7.02 42.67 19.56
N THR A 668 7.27 43.96 19.33
CA THR A 668 6.60 45.07 20.05
C THR A 668 5.09 45.01 19.86
N PHE A 669 4.59 44.81 18.64
CA PHE A 669 3.15 44.72 18.38
C PHE A 669 2.53 43.37 18.79
N LEU A 670 3.29 42.27 18.83
CA LEU A 670 2.88 41.03 19.48
C LEU A 670 2.73 41.20 21.01
N HIS A 671 3.50 42.10 21.63
CA HIS A 671 3.35 42.45 23.04
C HIS A 671 2.17 43.41 23.26
N SER A 672 2.07 44.51 22.50
CA SER A 672 1.02 45.53 22.69
C SER A 672 -0.39 45.00 22.40
N SER A 673 -0.52 44.09 21.43
CA SER A 673 -1.78 43.39 21.13
C SER A 673 -2.06 42.16 22.00
N SER A 674 -1.19 41.80 22.96
CA SER A 674 -1.34 40.56 23.75
C SER A 674 -2.64 40.51 24.56
N LEU A 675 -3.11 41.64 25.10
CA LEU A 675 -4.40 41.71 25.80
C LEU A 675 -5.60 41.45 24.86
N LEU A 676 -5.51 41.89 23.60
CA LEU A 676 -6.52 41.62 22.58
C LEU A 676 -6.48 40.15 22.15
N TRP A 677 -5.29 39.59 21.95
CA TRP A 677 -5.08 38.17 21.65
C TRP A 677 -5.72 37.25 22.68
N GLU A 678 -5.39 37.45 23.97
CA GLU A 678 -5.91 36.66 25.09
C GLU A 678 -7.43 36.77 25.18
N LYS A 679 -8.00 37.98 25.09
CA LYS A 679 -9.45 38.21 25.28
C LYS A 679 -10.34 37.85 24.07
N LYS A 680 -9.85 38.02 22.83
CA LYS A 680 -10.73 38.01 21.64
C LYS A 680 -10.42 36.91 20.61
N THR A 681 -9.28 36.21 20.71
CA THR A 681 -8.87 35.21 19.70
C THR A 681 -8.38 33.88 20.29
N LYS A 682 -7.57 33.89 21.37
CA LYS A 682 -6.84 32.72 21.86
C LYS A 682 -7.71 31.51 22.20
N ASP A 683 -8.82 31.68 22.91
CA ASP A 683 -9.66 30.53 23.30
C ASP A 683 -10.46 29.95 22.13
N ASN A 684 -10.67 30.74 21.07
CA ASN A 684 -11.43 30.34 19.89
C ASN A 684 -10.63 29.34 19.04
N ILE A 685 -9.30 29.47 18.97
CA ILE A 685 -8.44 28.56 18.20
C ILE A 685 -8.23 27.17 18.84
N LEU A 686 -8.99 26.81 19.88
CA LEU A 686 -8.95 25.50 20.56
C LEU A 686 -8.83 24.33 19.59
N PHE A 687 -9.75 24.27 18.62
CA PHE A 687 -9.77 23.19 17.64
C PHE A 687 -8.56 23.27 16.71
N ASN A 688 -8.21 24.44 16.18
CA ASN A 688 -7.07 24.59 15.28
C ASN A 688 -5.74 24.18 15.93
N ALA A 689 -5.58 24.43 17.23
CA ALA A 689 -4.39 24.09 18.01
C ALA A 689 -4.34 22.62 18.48
N ARG A 690 -5.44 21.86 18.36
CA ARG A 690 -5.54 20.44 18.78
C ARG A 690 -5.95 19.46 17.67
N ILE A 691 -6.41 19.95 16.53
CA ILE A 691 -6.74 19.19 15.31
C ILE A 691 -5.74 19.52 14.19
N GLY A 692 -5.13 20.71 14.21
CA GLY A 692 -4.30 21.22 13.12
C GLY A 692 -5.11 22.04 12.10
N ASN A 693 -4.56 22.20 10.90
CA ASN A 693 -5.24 22.93 9.81
C ASN A 693 -6.34 22.06 9.19
N MET A 694 -7.59 22.51 9.27
CA MET A 694 -8.71 21.81 8.63
C MET A 694 -8.98 22.28 7.19
N TYR A 695 -8.23 23.24 6.64
CA TYR A 695 -8.58 24.00 5.42
C TYR A 695 -9.94 24.72 5.52
N THR A 696 -10.94 24.41 4.68
CA THR A 696 -12.19 25.20 4.60
C THR A 696 -13.00 25.34 5.91
N PRO A 697 -13.09 24.35 6.82
CA PRO A 697 -13.75 24.51 8.12
C PRO A 697 -12.90 25.25 9.17
N SER A 698 -11.62 25.54 8.91
CA SER A 698 -10.66 26.00 9.92
C SER A 698 -11.08 27.30 10.62
N LEU A 699 -11.72 28.23 9.89
CA LEU A 699 -12.33 29.43 10.45
C LEU A 699 -13.57 29.11 11.30
N TYR A 700 -14.43 28.21 10.83
CA TYR A 700 -15.72 27.90 11.43
C TYR A 700 -15.61 27.08 12.72
N ALA A 701 -14.52 26.32 12.87
CA ALA A 701 -14.15 25.69 14.13
C ALA A 701 -13.98 26.72 15.27
N GLN A 702 -13.50 27.94 14.97
CA GLN A 702 -13.38 29.02 15.97
C GLN A 702 -14.73 29.57 16.39
N LEU A 703 -15.69 29.63 15.46
CA LEU A 703 -17.07 30.01 15.76
C LEU A 703 -17.73 28.97 16.68
N VAL A 704 -17.53 27.67 16.42
CA VAL A 704 -17.95 26.57 17.32
C VAL A 704 -17.33 26.71 18.71
N ALA A 705 -16.01 26.91 18.80
CA ALA A 705 -15.30 27.07 20.07
C ALA A 705 -15.72 28.31 20.87
N ARG A 706 -16.10 29.40 20.19
CA ARG A 706 -16.59 30.64 20.81
C ARG A 706 -18.01 30.50 21.32
N ILE A 707 -18.91 29.84 20.56
CA ILE A 707 -20.32 29.64 20.93
C ILE A 707 -20.46 28.63 22.06
N GLY A 708 -19.77 27.48 21.98
CA GLY A 708 -19.83 26.44 23.02
C GLY A 708 -19.39 26.90 24.40
N ARG A 709 -18.62 27.99 24.48
CA ARG A 709 -18.16 28.63 25.74
C ARG A 709 -18.95 29.88 26.17
N MET A 710 -20.01 30.28 25.46
CA MET A 710 -20.85 31.39 25.92
C MET A 710 -21.57 31.02 27.22
N ASN A 711 -21.40 31.84 28.26
CA ASN A 711 -22.27 31.86 29.43
C ASN A 711 -23.52 32.73 29.16
N GLU A 712 -24.49 32.74 30.08
CA GLU A 712 -25.76 33.46 29.87
C GLU A 712 -25.59 34.98 29.82
N ASN A 713 -24.64 35.56 30.57
CA ASN A 713 -24.36 37.00 30.54
C ASN A 713 -23.92 37.44 29.13
N MET A 714 -22.99 36.69 28.54
CA MET A 714 -22.44 36.92 27.20
C MET A 714 -23.45 36.69 26.05
N ILE A 715 -24.63 36.15 26.35
CA ILE A 715 -25.75 35.99 25.39
C ILE A 715 -26.72 37.18 25.48
N ASN A 716 -26.79 37.84 26.64
CA ASN A 716 -27.68 38.99 26.91
C ASN A 716 -27.03 40.34 26.58
N ASP A 717 -25.71 40.42 26.45
CA ASP A 717 -24.99 41.64 26.10
C ASP A 717 -25.34 42.14 24.68
N LYS A 718 -25.66 43.44 24.56
CA LYS A 718 -26.19 44.06 23.32
C LYS A 718 -25.19 44.16 22.16
N ILE A 719 -23.91 43.83 22.37
CA ILE A 719 -22.81 44.03 21.40
C ILE A 719 -22.04 42.73 21.23
N SER A 720 -22.64 41.83 20.43
CA SER A 720 -22.14 40.48 20.15
C SER A 720 -21.96 40.25 18.64
N SER A 721 -21.27 41.18 17.97
CA SER A 721 -20.74 40.96 16.61
C SER A 721 -19.34 40.36 16.68
N PHE A 722 -19.12 39.30 15.92
CA PHE A 722 -17.83 38.63 15.75
C PHE A 722 -17.25 39.03 14.39
N LEU A 723 -15.95 39.29 14.32
CA LEU A 723 -15.22 39.53 13.08
C LEU A 723 -14.60 38.21 12.60
N LEU A 724 -14.81 37.89 11.32
CA LEU A 724 -14.32 36.66 10.69
C LEU A 724 -13.52 36.99 9.44
N PHE A 725 -12.26 36.54 9.38
CA PHE A 725 -11.42 36.58 8.19
C PHE A 725 -11.26 35.19 7.58
N SER A 726 -11.73 35.01 6.35
CA SER A 726 -11.49 33.82 5.55
C SER A 726 -10.46 34.08 4.47
N TYR A 727 -9.58 33.11 4.25
CA TYR A 727 -8.50 33.16 3.27
C TYR A 727 -8.35 31.78 2.62
N GLY A 728 -8.00 31.77 1.34
CA GLY A 728 -7.48 30.62 0.62
C GLY A 728 -6.46 31.09 -0.41
N SER A 729 -5.32 30.40 -0.47
CA SER A 729 -4.23 30.65 -1.41
C SER A 729 -4.66 30.59 -2.88
N GLY A 730 -3.85 31.20 -3.76
CA GLY A 730 -4.18 31.41 -5.17
C GLY A 730 -4.38 32.86 -5.65
N CYS A 731 -4.90 33.84 -4.90
CA CYS A 731 -5.58 33.81 -3.60
C CYS A 731 -6.93 34.53 -3.62
N ALA A 732 -7.84 34.08 -2.77
CA ALA A 732 -9.14 34.70 -2.53
C ALA A 732 -9.43 34.79 -1.03
N SER A 733 -9.99 35.91 -0.59
CA SER A 733 -10.21 36.19 0.82
C SER A 733 -11.42 37.11 1.05
N SER A 734 -12.00 37.02 2.25
CA SER A 734 -13.05 37.93 2.70
C SER A 734 -13.03 38.12 4.20
N MET A 735 -13.19 39.37 4.64
CA MET A 735 -13.52 39.70 6.02
C MET A 735 -14.99 40.14 6.12
N PHE A 736 -15.72 39.57 7.06
CA PHE A 736 -17.14 39.80 7.28
C PHE A 736 -17.47 39.66 8.77
N SER A 737 -18.66 40.11 9.19
CA SER A 737 -19.12 39.93 10.57
C SER A 737 -20.38 39.07 10.67
N ILE A 738 -20.48 38.37 11.79
CA ILE A 738 -21.68 37.65 12.24
C ILE A 738 -22.14 38.29 13.55
N LYS A 739 -23.38 38.76 13.58
CA LYS A 739 -24.03 39.28 14.78
C LYS A 739 -24.90 38.21 15.43
N LEU A 740 -24.64 37.92 16.70
CA LEU A 740 -25.60 37.19 17.55
C LEU A 740 -26.83 38.07 17.79
N ASN A 741 -28.00 37.53 17.44
CA ASN A 741 -29.30 38.18 17.55
C ASN A 741 -30.25 37.25 18.32
N PHE A 742 -30.11 37.23 19.65
CA PHE A 742 -30.87 36.36 20.53
C PHE A 742 -32.26 36.95 20.83
N LEU A 743 -33.27 36.42 20.14
CA LEU A 743 -34.67 36.86 20.25
C LEU A 743 -35.55 35.71 20.76
N PRO A 744 -36.70 35.98 21.42
CA PRO A 744 -37.63 34.93 21.83
C PRO A 744 -38.03 33.97 20.70
N SER A 745 -38.14 34.49 19.47
CA SER A 745 -38.50 33.73 18.26
C SER A 745 -37.38 32.82 17.71
N ASN A 746 -36.14 32.93 18.18
CA ASN A 746 -35.01 32.10 17.73
C ASN A 746 -34.17 31.51 18.88
N LYS A 747 -34.64 31.63 20.13
CA LYS A 747 -34.00 31.11 21.34
C LYS A 747 -33.70 29.60 21.24
N ASP A 748 -34.68 28.80 20.83
CA ASP A 748 -34.55 27.34 20.75
C ASP A 748 -33.56 26.90 19.66
N ALA A 749 -33.51 27.64 18.55
CA ALA A 749 -32.51 27.43 17.50
C ALA A 749 -31.09 27.71 18.03
N PHE A 750 -30.91 28.81 18.79
CA PHE A 750 -29.62 29.10 19.41
C PHE A 750 -29.22 28.05 20.45
N ILE A 751 -30.15 27.55 21.26
CA ILE A 751 -29.89 26.48 22.24
C ILE A 751 -29.44 25.19 21.54
N LYS A 752 -30.10 24.79 20.44
CA LYS A 752 -29.67 23.64 19.62
C LYS A 752 -28.26 23.84 19.04
N ILE A 753 -27.95 25.03 18.53
CA ILE A 753 -26.60 25.37 18.03
C ILE A 753 -25.56 25.29 19.15
N ARG A 754 -25.82 25.89 20.32
CA ARG A 754 -24.91 25.88 21.47
C ARG A 754 -24.65 24.47 21.99
N ASN A 755 -25.68 23.64 22.09
CA ASN A 755 -25.54 22.25 22.52
C ASN A 755 -24.73 21.41 21.52
N SER A 756 -24.90 21.64 20.20
CA SER A 756 -24.04 21.05 19.16
C SER A 756 -22.58 21.49 19.28
N CYS A 757 -22.33 22.74 19.66
CA CYS A 757 -20.97 23.23 19.91
C CYS A 757 -20.33 22.62 21.17
N ILE A 758 -21.11 22.31 22.21
CA ILE A 758 -20.63 21.62 23.41
C ILE A 758 -20.28 20.16 23.10
N ASP A 759 -21.15 19.42 22.39
CA ASP A 759 -20.86 18.06 21.87
C ASP A 759 -19.54 18.02 21.08
N ALA A 760 -19.28 19.03 20.24
CA ALA A 760 -18.03 19.14 19.49
C ALA A 760 -16.80 19.37 20.39
N ILE A 761 -16.92 20.15 21.47
CA ILE A 761 -15.82 20.39 22.43
C ILE A 761 -15.57 19.11 23.26
N GLU A 762 -16.60 18.46 23.79
CA GLU A 762 -16.43 17.20 24.53
C GLU A 762 -15.80 16.09 23.70
N ARG A 763 -16.16 15.99 22.41
CA ARG A 763 -15.58 15.03 21.47
C ARG A 763 -14.09 15.24 21.23
N LEU A 764 -13.54 16.42 21.55
CA LEU A 764 -12.10 16.70 21.42
C LEU A 764 -11.24 15.90 22.41
N GLU A 765 -11.81 15.57 23.58
CA GLU A 765 -11.17 14.73 24.61
C GLU A 765 -11.40 13.23 24.37
N LYS A 766 -12.45 12.86 23.63
CA LYS A 766 -12.83 11.47 23.31
C LYS A 766 -12.05 10.89 22.12
N ARG A 767 -10.85 11.43 21.81
CA ARG A 767 -9.99 11.01 20.68
C ARG A 767 -8.85 10.11 21.15
N VAL A 768 -8.40 9.21 20.30
CA VAL A 768 -7.25 8.32 20.56
C VAL A 768 -5.95 9.01 20.14
N GLU A 769 -4.95 9.01 21.03
CA GLU A 769 -3.58 9.42 20.71
C GLU A 769 -2.79 8.26 20.11
N VAL A 770 -1.95 8.55 19.10
CA VAL A 770 -1.14 7.55 18.38
C VAL A 770 0.26 8.10 18.14
N THR A 771 1.24 7.20 17.96
CA THR A 771 2.65 7.60 17.83
C THR A 771 2.96 8.22 16.45
N PRO A 772 4.01 9.06 16.34
CA PRO A 772 4.44 9.65 15.05
C PRO A 772 4.83 8.61 14.00
N GLU A 773 5.33 7.44 14.41
CA GLU A 773 5.62 6.30 13.53
C GLU A 773 4.34 5.74 12.90
N TYR A 774 3.29 5.57 13.71
CA TYR A 774 1.99 5.07 13.23
C TYR A 774 1.35 6.06 12.26
N TYR A 775 1.34 7.36 12.59
CA TYR A 775 0.90 8.43 11.69
C TYR A 775 1.68 8.42 10.37
N THR A 776 3.01 8.37 10.43
CA THR A 776 3.87 8.36 9.24
C THR A 776 3.60 7.14 8.37
N LYS A 777 3.43 5.95 8.97
CA LYS A 777 3.05 4.74 8.26
C LYS A 777 1.69 4.89 7.56
N LYS A 778 0.67 5.42 8.23
CA LYS A 778 -0.68 5.59 7.65
C LYS A 778 -0.73 6.62 6.52
N LEU A 779 0.13 7.64 6.52
CA LEU A 779 0.28 8.51 5.34
C LEU A 779 0.96 7.81 4.16
N LEU A 780 1.96 6.97 4.39
CA LEU A 780 2.61 6.19 3.31
C LEU A 780 1.64 5.16 2.71
N GLU A 781 0.87 4.44 3.53
CA GLU A 781 -0.22 3.59 3.06
C GLU A 781 -1.22 4.41 2.18
N ARG A 782 -1.59 5.63 2.61
CA ARG A 782 -2.46 6.52 1.80
C ARG A 782 -1.82 6.93 0.46
N GLU A 783 -0.53 7.26 0.43
CA GLU A 783 0.18 7.57 -0.82
C GLU A 783 0.18 6.37 -1.78
N GLU A 784 0.38 5.15 -1.30
CA GLU A 784 0.37 3.93 -2.11
C GLU A 784 -1.02 3.67 -2.72
N ILE A 785 -2.11 3.97 -2.01
CA ILE A 785 -3.51 3.86 -2.49
C ILE A 785 -3.87 4.90 -3.57
N LEU A 786 -3.09 5.98 -3.66
CA LEU A 786 -3.21 7.02 -4.69
C LEU A 786 -2.33 6.73 -5.92
N LYS A 787 -1.19 6.07 -5.71
CA LYS A 787 -0.23 5.67 -6.76
C LYS A 787 -0.55 4.30 -7.39
N GLY A 788 -1.28 3.44 -6.69
CA GLY A 788 -1.41 2.00 -6.99
C GLY A 788 -2.81 1.47 -7.29
N ASN A 789 -2.89 0.14 -7.39
CA ASN A 789 -4.02 -0.58 -7.97
C ASN A 789 -5.37 -0.36 -7.28
N ILE A 790 -6.40 -0.17 -8.11
CA ILE A 790 -7.82 -0.21 -7.75
C ILE A 790 -8.41 -1.43 -8.49
N PRO A 791 -9.28 -2.30 -7.90
CA PRO A 791 -10.02 -2.16 -6.64
C PRO A 791 -9.17 -2.14 -5.38
N TYR A 792 -9.64 -1.38 -4.39
CA TYR A 792 -8.99 -1.25 -3.08
C TYR A 792 -9.99 -1.34 -1.92
N THR A 793 -9.60 -2.02 -0.84
CA THR A 793 -10.34 -2.13 0.43
C THR A 793 -9.46 -1.57 1.55
N PRO A 794 -9.90 -0.54 2.31
CA PRO A 794 -9.10 0.03 3.39
C PRO A 794 -8.60 -0.99 4.42
N HIS A 795 -7.28 -1.09 4.55
CA HIS A 795 -6.56 -2.00 5.44
C HIS A 795 -6.96 -1.83 6.90
N SER A 796 -7.29 -0.61 7.34
CA SER A 796 -7.78 -0.36 8.70
C SER A 796 -9.07 -1.12 9.04
N LEU A 797 -9.89 -1.48 8.04
CA LEU A 797 -11.13 -2.26 8.26
C LEU A 797 -10.85 -3.67 8.76
N SER A 798 -9.62 -4.18 8.60
CA SER A 798 -9.20 -5.48 9.17
C SER A 798 -9.15 -5.49 10.70
N ASN A 799 -9.15 -4.33 11.35
CA ASN A 799 -9.18 -4.16 12.81
C ASN A 799 -10.17 -3.03 13.17
N LEU A 800 -11.44 -3.14 12.75
CA LEU A 800 -12.47 -2.14 13.04
C LEU A 800 -12.58 -1.79 14.54
N GLU A 801 -12.49 -2.77 15.43
CA GLU A 801 -12.46 -2.55 16.90
C GLU A 801 -11.31 -1.63 17.37
N LYS A 802 -10.28 -1.39 16.54
CA LYS A 802 -9.18 -0.46 16.83
C LYS A 802 -9.28 0.87 16.10
N THR A 803 -10.20 1.05 15.15
CA THR A 803 -10.33 2.33 14.43
C THR A 803 -10.96 3.43 15.30
N ASN A 804 -11.70 3.06 16.36
CA ASN A 804 -12.29 3.98 17.33
C ASN A 804 -13.09 5.13 16.69
N LEU A 805 -13.75 4.84 15.56
CA LEU A 805 -14.67 5.78 14.91
C LEU A 805 -15.80 6.17 15.85
N PHE A 806 -16.13 7.47 15.89
CA PHE A 806 -17.32 7.94 16.59
C PHE A 806 -18.59 7.28 16.03
N PRO A 807 -19.63 7.07 16.86
CA PRO A 807 -20.92 6.59 16.36
C PRO A 807 -21.58 7.57 15.40
N GLY A 808 -22.23 7.05 14.36
CA GLY A 808 -22.83 7.84 13.29
C GLY A 808 -21.87 8.24 12.16
N THR A 809 -20.57 7.97 12.28
CA THR A 809 -19.56 8.22 11.26
C THR A 809 -19.73 7.28 10.06
N TYR A 810 -19.75 7.88 8.87
CA TYR A 810 -19.64 7.16 7.60
C TYR A 810 -18.17 6.89 7.31
N TYR A 811 -17.88 5.74 6.70
CA TYR A 811 -16.51 5.34 6.33
C TYR A 811 -16.48 4.70 4.95
N LEU A 812 -15.35 4.82 4.25
CA LEU A 812 -15.10 4.14 2.99
C LEU A 812 -14.97 2.63 3.26
N LYS A 813 -15.87 1.83 2.67
CA LYS A 813 -15.84 0.36 2.73
C LYS A 813 -15.02 -0.20 1.57
N PHE A 814 -15.16 0.36 0.37
CA PHE A 814 -14.52 -0.14 -0.84
C PHE A 814 -14.39 0.96 -1.90
N LYS A 815 -13.20 1.07 -2.53
CA LYS A 815 -12.92 1.94 -3.68
C LYS A 815 -12.99 1.09 -4.95
N ILE A 816 -14.10 1.15 -5.68
CA ILE A 816 -14.32 0.44 -6.94
C ILE A 816 -13.99 1.38 -8.10
N THR A 817 -13.02 1.04 -8.95
CA THR A 817 -13.03 1.57 -10.32
C THR A 817 -14.11 0.81 -11.07
N MET A 818 -15.30 1.39 -11.20
CA MET A 818 -16.29 0.88 -12.14
C MET A 818 -15.80 1.27 -13.54
N SER A 819 -15.04 0.36 -14.15
CA SER A 819 -14.66 0.43 -15.56
C SER A 819 -15.90 0.24 -16.43
N ASN A 820 -16.66 1.32 -16.63
CA ASN A 820 -17.73 1.34 -17.60
C ASN A 820 -17.11 1.12 -18.99
N LYS A 821 -17.78 0.29 -19.81
CA LYS A 821 -17.25 -0.30 -21.07
C LYS A 821 -17.26 0.68 -22.25
N ILE A 822 -16.81 1.90 -21.96
CA ILE A 822 -16.72 3.09 -22.81
C ILE A 822 -15.45 3.90 -22.45
N GLY A 823 -14.54 3.35 -21.62
CA GLY A 823 -13.35 4.06 -21.13
C GLY A 823 -13.61 5.12 -20.04
N ILE A 824 -14.87 5.30 -19.62
CA ILE A 824 -15.26 6.22 -18.55
C ILE A 824 -14.85 5.62 -17.19
N GLN A 825 -13.87 6.23 -16.53
CA GLN A 825 -13.48 5.93 -15.16
C GLN A 825 -14.56 6.44 -14.19
N ASN A 826 -15.51 5.59 -13.81
CA ASN A 826 -16.45 5.91 -12.73
C ASN A 826 -15.89 5.40 -11.40
N ASN A 827 -15.39 6.33 -10.57
CA ASN A 827 -14.94 6.02 -9.21
C ASN A 827 -16.16 5.80 -8.30
N GLY A 828 -16.45 4.53 -8.00
CA GLY A 828 -17.51 4.10 -7.10
C GLY A 828 -17.00 3.95 -5.67
N PHE A 829 -17.44 4.83 -4.79
CA PHE A 829 -17.17 4.76 -3.35
C PHE A 829 -18.37 4.09 -2.63
N GLU A 830 -18.15 2.89 -2.10
CA GLU A 830 -19.11 2.24 -1.21
C GLU A 830 -18.87 2.72 0.23
N MET A 831 -19.94 3.17 0.91
CA MET A 831 -19.85 3.76 2.25
C MET A 831 -20.55 2.87 3.27
N GLY A 832 -19.88 2.55 4.37
CA GLY A 832 -20.50 2.03 5.58
C GLY A 832 -20.87 3.16 6.56
N LYS A 833 -21.56 2.82 7.65
CA LYS A 833 -21.88 3.73 8.76
C LYS A 833 -21.78 3.00 10.10
N THR A 834 -21.25 3.66 11.13
CA THR A 834 -21.25 3.17 12.51
C THR A 834 -22.58 3.46 13.21
N ASN A 835 -23.13 2.46 13.91
CA ASN A 835 -24.31 2.58 14.76
C ASN A 835 -23.93 2.32 16.24
N VAL A 836 -24.81 2.69 17.18
CA VAL A 836 -24.68 2.29 18.60
C VAL A 836 -25.60 1.09 18.85
N VAL A 837 -25.08 0.07 19.53
CA VAL A 837 -25.88 -1.01 20.12
C VAL A 837 -25.51 -1.14 21.60
N GLN A 838 -26.52 -1.03 22.47
CA GLN A 838 -26.35 -1.38 23.88
C GLN A 838 -26.32 -2.90 24.01
N LYS A 839 -25.27 -3.45 24.63
CA LYS A 839 -25.30 -4.83 25.11
C LYS A 839 -26.20 -4.89 26.34
N ASN A 840 -27.19 -5.78 26.32
CA ASN A 840 -28.00 -6.08 27.50
C ASN A 840 -27.08 -6.45 28.68
N ASN A 841 -27.33 -5.83 29.83
CA ASN A 841 -26.61 -5.98 31.11
C ASN A 841 -25.21 -5.32 31.21
N SER A 842 -24.87 -4.35 30.35
CA SER A 842 -23.71 -3.46 30.56
C SER A 842 -24.00 -2.03 30.09
N ASN A 843 -23.58 -1.01 30.86
CA ASN A 843 -23.68 0.40 30.46
C ASN A 843 -22.71 0.78 29.31
N ASP A 844 -21.84 -0.14 28.90
CA ASP A 844 -20.89 0.06 27.81
C ASP A 844 -21.60 0.03 26.45
N ASN A 845 -21.69 1.21 25.83
CA ASN A 845 -22.20 1.38 24.47
C ASN A 845 -21.19 0.82 23.46
N VAL A 846 -21.53 -0.26 22.76
CA VAL A 846 -20.68 -0.84 21.71
C VAL A 846 -21.04 -0.23 20.36
N VAL A 847 -20.02 0.04 19.53
CA VAL A 847 -20.21 0.51 18.16
C VAL A 847 -20.38 -0.68 17.24
N GLU A 848 -21.55 -0.81 16.60
CA GLU A 848 -21.83 -1.85 15.63
C GLU A 848 -21.73 -1.32 14.19
N TYR A 849 -21.10 -2.09 13.31
CA TYR A 849 -20.79 -1.69 11.93
C TYR A 849 -21.86 -2.19 10.96
N THR A 850 -23.02 -1.54 10.95
CA THR A 850 -24.15 -1.95 10.12
C THR A 850 -23.91 -1.73 8.63
N THR A 851 -23.96 -2.82 7.85
CA THR A 851 -23.94 -2.76 6.38
C THR A 851 -25.31 -2.42 5.81
N THR A 852 -25.57 -1.15 5.52
CA THR A 852 -26.67 -0.76 4.63
C THR A 852 -26.34 -1.19 3.19
N ASN A 853 -26.86 -2.35 2.77
CA ASN A 853 -26.72 -2.84 1.40
C ASN A 853 -27.54 -1.99 0.40
N TYR A 854 -26.97 -0.88 -0.03
CA TYR A 854 -27.52 -0.08 -1.14
C TYR A 854 -27.20 -0.77 -2.46
N ASP A 855 -28.19 -1.45 -3.03
CA ASP A 855 -28.08 -2.16 -4.31
C ASP A 855 -27.85 -1.15 -5.45
N TYR A 856 -26.59 -0.93 -5.83
CA TYR A 856 -26.25 -0.25 -7.08
C TYR A 856 -26.88 -1.04 -8.24
N PRO A 857 -27.49 -0.38 -9.25
CA PRO A 857 -27.95 -1.06 -10.45
C PRO A 857 -26.80 -1.90 -11.03
N LYS A 858 -27.03 -3.21 -11.23
CA LYS A 858 -25.97 -4.20 -11.48
C LYS A 858 -25.34 -4.03 -12.88
N VAL A 859 -24.52 -3.00 -13.06
CA VAL A 859 -23.73 -2.75 -14.28
C VAL A 859 -22.78 -3.92 -14.50
N GLY A 860 -23.12 -4.77 -15.47
CA GLY A 860 -22.75 -6.17 -15.40
C GLY A 860 -21.25 -6.47 -15.57
N LYS A 861 -20.71 -7.27 -14.64
CA LYS A 861 -19.59 -8.22 -14.68
C LYS A 861 -18.36 -7.91 -15.56
N ASN A 862 -17.17 -8.09 -14.98
CA ASN A 862 -15.86 -8.18 -15.64
C ASN A 862 -15.95 -8.88 -17.00
N LYS A 863 -15.46 -8.24 -18.08
CA LYS A 863 -15.43 -8.83 -19.43
C LYS A 863 -14.00 -9.24 -19.83
N LEU A 864 -13.55 -10.34 -19.24
CA LEU A 864 -13.06 -11.43 -20.07
C LEU A 864 -14.25 -11.80 -20.98
N TYR A 865 -14.15 -11.59 -22.30
CA TYR A 865 -15.33 -11.37 -23.15
C TYR A 865 -16.33 -12.55 -23.13
N LYS A 866 -17.34 -12.45 -22.27
CA LYS A 866 -18.47 -13.37 -22.17
C LYS A 866 -19.71 -12.66 -22.76
N GLY A 867 -20.29 -13.24 -23.82
CA GLY A 867 -21.37 -12.65 -24.63
C GLY A 867 -20.91 -11.96 -25.93
N TRP A 868 -21.87 -11.44 -26.71
CA TRP A 868 -21.73 -11.09 -28.15
C TRP A 868 -20.45 -10.33 -28.58
N LYS A 869 -19.96 -9.35 -27.79
CA LYS A 869 -18.70 -8.62 -28.11
C LYS A 869 -17.50 -9.57 -28.36
N ALA A 870 -17.46 -10.74 -27.71
CA ALA A 870 -16.41 -11.74 -27.93
C ALA A 870 -16.36 -12.21 -29.38
N TYR A 871 -17.52 -12.61 -29.89
CA TYR A 871 -17.72 -13.10 -31.24
C TYR A 871 -17.45 -12.00 -32.26
N VAL A 872 -17.83 -10.75 -31.97
CA VAL A 872 -17.50 -9.61 -32.85
C VAL A 872 -15.99 -9.38 -32.94
N VAL A 873 -15.24 -9.42 -31.83
CA VAL A 873 -13.77 -9.30 -31.90
C VAL A 873 -13.16 -10.46 -32.69
N ILE A 874 -13.59 -11.71 -32.46
CA ILE A 874 -13.15 -12.86 -33.26
C ILE A 874 -13.46 -12.64 -34.75
N SER A 875 -14.68 -12.21 -35.09
CA SER A 875 -15.09 -11.96 -36.49
C SER A 875 -14.27 -10.85 -37.15
N VAL A 876 -13.96 -9.76 -36.45
CA VAL A 876 -13.09 -8.69 -36.99
C VAL A 876 -11.69 -9.23 -37.26
N LEU A 877 -11.09 -9.97 -36.33
CA LEU A 877 -9.77 -10.58 -36.51
C LEU A 877 -9.76 -11.63 -37.64
N PHE A 878 -10.82 -12.43 -37.75
CA PHE A 878 -11.02 -13.39 -38.83
C PHE A 878 -11.12 -12.70 -40.19
N ILE A 879 -11.95 -11.66 -40.34
CA ILE A 879 -12.11 -10.92 -41.60
C ILE A 879 -10.77 -10.26 -42.01
N ILE A 880 -10.03 -9.67 -41.07
CA ILE A 880 -8.70 -9.11 -41.35
C ILE A 880 -7.75 -10.19 -41.90
N ASN A 881 -7.67 -11.33 -41.21
CA ASN A 881 -6.82 -12.44 -41.63
C ASN A 881 -7.26 -13.01 -43.00
N LEU A 882 -8.57 -13.04 -43.25
CA LEU A 882 -9.18 -13.53 -44.49
C LEU A 882 -8.81 -12.63 -45.67
N LEU A 883 -8.91 -11.31 -45.50
CA LEU A 883 -8.58 -10.33 -46.54
C LEU A 883 -7.10 -10.36 -46.94
N ASN A 884 -6.21 -10.53 -45.97
CA ASN A 884 -4.79 -10.63 -46.25
C ASN A 884 -4.44 -11.92 -47.00
N TYR A 885 -4.92 -13.08 -46.54
CA TYR A 885 -4.74 -14.33 -47.28
C TYR A 885 -5.46 -14.32 -48.65
N MET A 886 -6.55 -13.57 -48.78
CA MET A 886 -7.19 -13.36 -50.08
C MET A 886 -6.30 -12.55 -51.03
N ASP A 887 -5.79 -11.37 -50.65
CA ASP A 887 -4.87 -10.59 -51.51
C ASP A 887 -3.58 -11.37 -51.84
N ARG A 888 -2.98 -12.05 -50.86
CA ARG A 888 -1.77 -12.87 -51.02
C ARG A 888 -1.92 -13.95 -52.10
N TYR A 889 -3.08 -14.61 -52.16
CA TYR A 889 -3.37 -15.67 -53.15
C TYR A 889 -4.15 -15.18 -54.38
N THR A 890 -4.71 -13.97 -54.37
CA THR A 890 -5.19 -13.28 -55.57
C THR A 890 -4.07 -13.09 -56.58
N ILE A 891 -2.84 -12.77 -56.13
CA ILE A 891 -1.67 -12.73 -57.03
C ILE A 891 -1.45 -14.07 -57.74
N ALA A 892 -1.62 -15.20 -57.05
CA ALA A 892 -1.52 -16.54 -57.65
C ALA A 892 -2.63 -16.81 -58.68
N GLY A 893 -3.85 -16.30 -58.45
CA GLY A 893 -4.99 -16.42 -59.37
C GLY A 893 -4.89 -15.60 -60.67
N VAL A 894 -4.00 -14.62 -60.76
CA VAL A 894 -3.73 -13.83 -61.99
C VAL A 894 -2.25 -13.81 -62.39
N LEU A 895 -1.47 -14.76 -61.87
CA LEU A 895 0.00 -14.78 -61.93
C LEU A 895 0.56 -14.63 -63.36
N THR A 896 -0.01 -15.33 -64.33
CA THR A 896 0.44 -15.31 -65.73
C THR A 896 0.28 -13.95 -66.42
N GLN A 897 -0.74 -13.17 -66.03
CA GLN A 897 -0.94 -11.81 -66.54
C GLN A 897 0.00 -10.79 -65.87
N ILE A 898 0.40 -11.04 -64.62
CA ILE A 898 1.32 -10.19 -63.86
C ILE A 898 2.79 -10.48 -64.24
N GLN A 899 3.16 -11.75 -64.44
CA GLN A 899 4.50 -12.16 -64.86
C GLN A 899 4.89 -11.54 -66.21
N ALA A 900 3.98 -11.53 -67.19
CA ALA A 900 4.19 -10.93 -68.51
C ALA A 900 4.39 -9.39 -68.48
N PHE A 901 4.21 -8.74 -67.34
CA PHE A 901 4.15 -7.29 -67.21
C PHE A 901 5.32 -6.67 -66.41
N TYR A 902 6.06 -7.44 -65.58
CA TYR A 902 6.70 -6.84 -64.38
C TYR A 902 8.13 -7.30 -63.89
N SER A 903 8.36 -8.42 -63.15
CA SER A 903 9.70 -9.08 -62.84
C SER A 903 10.51 -8.85 -61.49
N LEU A 904 10.04 -9.31 -60.29
CA LEU A 904 10.66 -9.63 -58.92
C LEU A 904 11.83 -8.77 -58.25
N ASN A 905 12.17 -8.68 -56.93
CA ASN A 905 11.61 -8.91 -55.55
C ASN A 905 12.36 -8.06 -54.43
N ASP A 906 11.71 -7.57 -53.33
CA ASP A 906 12.29 -6.63 -52.27
C ASP A 906 11.46 -6.52 -50.92
N SER A 907 12.00 -6.23 -49.68
CA SER A 907 11.21 -5.93 -48.40
C SER A 907 11.90 -5.73 -46.97
N GLU A 908 11.35 -4.89 -46.04
CA GLU A 908 11.23 -5.01 -44.50
C GLU A 908 10.30 -3.85 -43.92
N GLY A 909 9.88 -3.58 -42.65
CA GLY A 909 10.04 -4.04 -41.23
C GLY A 909 9.21 -3.19 -40.17
N ASP A 910 9.10 -3.50 -38.83
CA ASP A 910 8.21 -2.79 -37.82
C ASP A 910 8.55 -2.88 -36.27
N ARG A 911 8.07 -1.94 -35.38
CA ARG A 911 8.09 -1.95 -33.86
C ARG A 911 7.18 -0.91 -33.08
N TYR A 912 5.89 -1.14 -32.72
CA TYR A 912 5.09 -0.18 -31.87
C TYR A 912 4.07 -0.76 -30.80
N ASN A 913 2.96 -0.06 -30.46
CA ASN A 913 1.87 -0.48 -29.54
C ASN A 913 0.84 -1.37 -30.28
N ARG A 914 0.27 -2.43 -29.68
CA ARG A 914 -0.47 -3.46 -30.44
C ARG A 914 -1.70 -2.95 -31.23
N LYS A 915 -2.72 -2.36 -30.60
CA LYS A 915 -3.85 -1.77 -31.35
C LYS A 915 -3.39 -0.77 -32.41
N TYR A 916 -2.42 0.10 -32.09
CA TYR A 916 -1.91 1.08 -33.05
C TYR A 916 -1.07 0.46 -34.18
N ILE A 917 -0.27 -0.59 -33.93
CA ILE A 917 0.42 -1.38 -34.96
C ILE A 917 -0.62 -1.98 -35.90
N MET A 918 -1.67 -2.62 -35.39
CA MET A 918 -2.72 -3.19 -36.23
C MET A 918 -3.41 -2.12 -37.10
N THR A 919 -3.72 -0.96 -36.53
CA THR A 919 -4.34 0.15 -37.28
C THR A 919 -3.37 0.73 -38.33
N VAL A 920 -2.14 1.06 -37.95
CA VAL A 920 -1.12 1.64 -38.84
C VAL A 920 -0.70 0.65 -39.92
N GLY A 921 -0.50 -0.62 -39.57
CA GLY A 921 -0.15 -1.69 -40.49
C GLY A 921 -1.28 -2.03 -41.46
N LEU A 922 -2.56 -2.01 -41.05
CA LEU A 922 -3.67 -2.09 -42.01
C LEU A 922 -3.72 -0.86 -42.93
N ILE A 923 -3.45 0.34 -42.42
CA ILE A 923 -3.40 1.54 -43.28
C ILE A 923 -2.25 1.44 -44.30
N ILE A 924 -1.07 0.97 -43.88
CA ILE A 924 0.07 0.67 -44.75
C ILE A 924 -0.33 -0.38 -45.81
N TRP A 925 -0.98 -1.47 -45.41
CA TRP A 925 -1.50 -2.52 -46.30
C TRP A 925 -2.50 -1.96 -47.32
N ILE A 926 -3.53 -1.22 -46.88
CA ILE A 926 -4.55 -0.59 -47.72
C ILE A 926 -3.89 0.33 -48.76
N VAL A 927 -2.99 1.20 -48.32
CA VAL A 927 -2.29 2.17 -49.18
C VAL A 927 -1.35 1.46 -50.15
N ALA A 928 -0.59 0.46 -49.70
CA ALA A 928 0.36 -0.28 -50.54
C ALA A 928 -0.35 -1.12 -51.61
N VAL A 929 -1.42 -1.84 -51.27
CA VAL A 929 -2.24 -2.59 -52.23
C VAL A 929 -2.86 -1.63 -53.26
N LEU A 930 -3.52 -0.54 -52.82
CA LEU A 930 -4.07 0.48 -53.73
C LEU A 930 -3.00 1.07 -54.65
N ALA A 931 -1.91 1.58 -54.09
CA ALA A 931 -0.83 2.21 -54.84
C ALA A 931 -0.21 1.25 -55.86
N SER A 932 0.02 -0.02 -55.49
CA SER A 932 0.52 -1.03 -56.42
C SER A 932 -0.39 -1.19 -57.65
N SER A 933 -1.71 -1.05 -57.48
CA SER A 933 -2.67 -1.15 -58.58
C SER A 933 -2.66 0.03 -59.57
N PHE A 934 -1.91 1.10 -59.29
CA PHE A 934 -1.78 2.29 -60.16
C PHE A 934 -0.39 2.48 -60.76
N ILE A 935 0.58 1.64 -60.41
CA ILE A 935 1.93 1.68 -61.01
C ILE A 935 1.84 1.36 -62.53
N PRO A 936 2.59 2.08 -63.40
CA PRO A 936 2.69 1.76 -64.82
C PRO A 936 3.81 0.74 -65.11
N LYS A 937 3.77 0.07 -66.28
CA LYS A 937 4.65 -1.06 -66.64
C LYS A 937 6.15 -0.79 -66.46
N ASN A 938 6.57 0.45 -66.71
CA ASN A 938 7.98 0.88 -66.69
C ASN A 938 8.52 1.15 -65.28
N ALA A 939 7.68 1.16 -64.25
CA ALA A 939 8.06 1.45 -62.87
C ALA A 939 7.97 0.21 -61.97
N PHE A 940 8.34 -0.97 -62.49
CA PHE A 940 8.16 -2.24 -61.78
C PHE A 940 8.71 -2.25 -60.35
N ILE A 941 9.95 -1.76 -60.14
CA ILE A 941 10.58 -1.76 -58.81
C ILE A 941 9.73 -0.96 -57.79
N ALA A 942 8.91 0.00 -58.23
CA ALA A 942 7.94 0.67 -57.36
C ALA A 942 6.70 -0.20 -57.05
N PHE A 943 6.13 -0.92 -58.02
CA PHE A 943 5.08 -1.93 -57.77
C PHE A 943 5.57 -2.99 -56.77
N LEU A 944 6.82 -3.38 -56.95
CA LEU A 944 7.53 -4.38 -56.17
C LEU A 944 7.76 -3.95 -54.74
N LEU A 945 8.38 -2.79 -54.53
CA LEU A 945 8.60 -2.21 -53.20
C LEU A 945 7.27 -2.04 -52.47
N LEU A 946 6.22 -1.59 -53.16
CA LEU A 946 4.88 -1.52 -52.59
C LEU A 946 4.34 -2.90 -52.21
N ARG A 947 4.57 -3.95 -53.01
CA ARG A 947 4.20 -5.33 -52.66
C ARG A 947 5.04 -5.91 -51.50
N GLY A 948 6.31 -5.52 -51.36
CA GLY A 948 7.10 -5.80 -50.15
C GLY A 948 6.53 -5.11 -48.90
N VAL A 949 6.07 -3.86 -49.05
CA VAL A 949 5.43 -3.06 -48.00
C VAL A 949 4.08 -3.65 -47.54
N VAL A 950 3.35 -4.38 -48.39
CA VAL A 950 2.17 -5.18 -47.97
C VAL A 950 2.54 -6.16 -46.84
N GLY A 951 3.74 -6.75 -46.90
CA GLY A 951 4.28 -7.65 -45.87
C GLY A 951 4.49 -6.99 -44.50
N ILE A 952 4.73 -5.67 -44.44
CA ILE A 952 4.79 -4.92 -43.17
C ILE A 952 3.41 -4.93 -42.50
N GLY A 953 2.36 -4.69 -43.29
CA GLY A 953 0.97 -4.74 -42.82
C GLY A 953 0.53 -6.14 -42.42
N GLU A 954 0.93 -7.17 -43.16
CA GLU A 954 0.72 -8.57 -42.80
C GLU A 954 1.38 -8.91 -41.46
N ALA A 955 2.68 -8.66 -41.32
CA ALA A 955 3.42 -8.88 -40.07
C ALA A 955 2.75 -8.19 -38.88
N SER A 956 2.32 -6.94 -39.07
CA SER A 956 1.64 -6.13 -38.04
C SER A 956 0.48 -6.89 -37.37
N TYR A 957 -0.46 -7.44 -38.15
CA TYR A 957 -1.67 -8.05 -37.59
C TYR A 957 -1.47 -9.55 -37.30
N ALA A 958 -0.71 -10.27 -38.13
CA ALA A 958 -0.53 -11.72 -38.00
C ALA A 958 0.28 -12.09 -36.75
N ILE A 959 1.22 -11.24 -36.34
CA ILE A 959 1.97 -11.38 -35.09
C ILE A 959 1.06 -11.09 -33.89
N ILE A 960 0.23 -10.05 -33.98
CA ILE A 960 -0.54 -9.51 -32.86
C ILE A 960 -1.80 -10.31 -32.57
N ALA A 961 -2.63 -10.60 -33.58
CA ALA A 961 -3.96 -11.14 -33.40
C ALA A 961 -4.01 -12.45 -32.58
N PRO A 962 -3.09 -13.43 -32.76
CA PRO A 962 -3.05 -14.62 -31.90
C PRO A 962 -2.68 -14.29 -30.44
N THR A 963 -1.85 -13.26 -30.19
CA THR A 963 -1.56 -12.80 -28.82
C THR A 963 -2.76 -12.07 -28.20
N LEU A 964 -3.52 -11.33 -29.00
CA LEU A 964 -4.76 -10.68 -28.58
C LEU A 964 -5.82 -11.73 -28.20
N ILE A 965 -5.97 -12.78 -29.01
CA ILE A 965 -6.84 -13.93 -28.73
C ILE A 965 -6.38 -14.66 -27.45
N ALA A 966 -5.06 -14.83 -27.25
CA ALA A 966 -4.53 -15.44 -26.04
C ALA A 966 -4.81 -14.62 -24.77
N ASP A 967 -4.72 -13.29 -24.85
CA ASP A 967 -5.03 -12.40 -23.72
C ASP A 967 -6.55 -12.32 -23.43
N LEU A 968 -7.41 -12.64 -24.40
CA LEU A 968 -8.88 -12.52 -24.28
C LEU A 968 -9.61 -13.83 -23.93
N PHE A 969 -9.02 -15.00 -24.16
CA PHE A 969 -9.70 -16.29 -24.03
C PHE A 969 -8.85 -17.34 -23.29
N THR A 970 -9.48 -18.06 -22.36
CA THR A 970 -8.86 -19.13 -21.56
C THR A 970 -8.98 -20.51 -22.22
N GLU A 971 -7.93 -21.33 -22.10
CA GLU A 971 -7.87 -22.76 -22.46
C GLU A 971 -8.73 -23.17 -23.67
N GLU A 972 -9.83 -23.91 -23.45
CA GLU A 972 -10.69 -24.46 -24.50
C GLU A 972 -11.29 -23.37 -25.42
N MET A 973 -11.63 -22.20 -24.86
CA MET A 973 -12.11 -21.07 -25.65
C MET A 973 -10.99 -20.41 -26.45
N ARG A 974 -9.73 -20.49 -26.00
CA ARG A 974 -8.57 -20.02 -26.77
C ARG A 974 -8.37 -20.90 -28.01
N SER A 975 -8.32 -22.22 -27.84
CA SER A 975 -8.14 -23.15 -28.97
C SER A 975 -9.29 -23.01 -29.99
N LYS A 976 -10.54 -22.84 -29.54
CA LYS A 976 -11.69 -22.55 -30.43
C LYS A 976 -11.59 -21.21 -31.16
N SER A 977 -11.14 -20.16 -30.48
CA SER A 977 -10.98 -18.83 -31.10
C SER A 977 -9.82 -18.79 -32.10
N LEU A 978 -8.72 -19.50 -31.80
CA LEU A 978 -7.62 -19.71 -32.73
C LEU A 978 -8.04 -20.55 -33.94
N MET A 979 -8.82 -21.62 -33.75
CA MET A 979 -9.40 -22.41 -34.84
C MET A 979 -10.19 -21.53 -35.82
N ILE A 980 -11.09 -20.68 -35.31
CA ILE A 980 -11.87 -19.74 -36.14
C ILE A 980 -10.93 -18.74 -36.85
N PHE A 981 -9.99 -18.13 -36.12
CA PHE A 981 -9.02 -17.19 -36.72
C PHE A 981 -8.16 -17.84 -37.82
N TYR A 982 -7.77 -19.11 -37.67
CA TYR A 982 -6.94 -19.83 -38.63
C TYR A 982 -7.73 -20.49 -39.78
N PHE A 983 -9.07 -20.55 -39.75
CA PHE A 983 -9.85 -20.84 -40.96
C PHE A 983 -9.57 -19.82 -42.08
N ALA A 984 -9.25 -18.57 -41.73
CA ALA A 984 -8.94 -17.54 -42.69
C ALA A 984 -7.70 -17.83 -43.55
N VAL A 985 -6.80 -18.71 -43.11
CA VAL A 985 -5.63 -19.13 -43.90
C VAL A 985 -6.08 -19.87 -45.18
N PRO A 986 -6.65 -21.09 -45.11
CA PRO A 986 -7.06 -21.80 -46.32
C PRO A 986 -8.29 -21.17 -47.01
N VAL A 987 -9.22 -20.56 -46.26
CA VAL A 987 -10.40 -19.93 -46.88
C VAL A 987 -10.01 -18.64 -47.60
N GLY A 988 -9.07 -17.85 -47.05
CA GLY A 988 -8.50 -16.70 -47.73
C GLY A 988 -7.70 -17.13 -48.95
N SER A 989 -6.84 -18.15 -48.83
CA SER A 989 -6.11 -18.72 -49.97
C SER A 989 -7.03 -19.16 -51.10
N GLY A 990 -8.07 -19.94 -50.80
CA GLY A 990 -9.01 -20.43 -51.80
C GLY A 990 -9.88 -19.34 -52.42
N LEU A 991 -10.35 -18.38 -51.62
CA LEU A 991 -11.04 -17.18 -52.12
C LEU A 991 -10.11 -16.31 -52.97
N GLY A 992 -8.80 -16.29 -52.71
CA GLY A 992 -7.82 -15.54 -53.48
C GLY A 992 -7.84 -15.93 -54.97
N TYR A 993 -7.78 -17.24 -55.27
CA TYR A 993 -7.93 -17.74 -56.64
C TYR A 993 -9.30 -17.37 -57.24
N ILE A 994 -10.38 -17.59 -56.50
CA ILE A 994 -11.76 -17.40 -56.98
C ILE A 994 -12.05 -15.93 -57.30
N VAL A 995 -11.76 -15.02 -56.36
CA VAL A 995 -11.99 -13.58 -56.50
C VAL A 995 -11.01 -12.98 -57.51
N GLY A 996 -9.74 -13.41 -57.49
CA GLY A 996 -8.72 -12.95 -58.43
C GLY A 996 -9.11 -13.21 -59.88
N SER A 997 -9.42 -14.47 -60.23
CA SER A 997 -9.90 -14.86 -61.56
C SER A 997 -11.22 -14.15 -61.91
N SER A 998 -12.25 -14.26 -61.06
CA SER A 998 -13.59 -13.78 -61.38
C SER A 998 -13.66 -12.26 -61.59
N VAL A 999 -12.99 -11.48 -60.73
CA VAL A 999 -13.00 -10.02 -60.82
C VAL A 999 -12.12 -9.53 -61.97
N ALA A 1000 -10.95 -10.17 -62.21
CA ALA A 1000 -10.12 -9.86 -63.37
C ALA A 1000 -10.82 -10.15 -64.69
N ASN A 1001 -11.62 -11.22 -64.78
CA ASN A 1001 -12.47 -11.50 -65.93
C ASN A 1001 -13.61 -10.48 -66.09
N PHE A 1002 -14.35 -10.18 -65.02
CA PHE A 1002 -15.51 -9.29 -65.08
C PHE A 1002 -15.16 -7.88 -65.56
N PHE A 1003 -14.04 -7.32 -65.11
CA PHE A 1003 -13.53 -6.03 -65.59
C PHE A 1003 -12.56 -6.15 -66.78
N ASN A 1004 -12.31 -7.37 -67.27
CA ASN A 1004 -11.30 -7.74 -68.28
C ASN A 1004 -9.91 -7.08 -68.03
N ASN A 1005 -9.52 -6.99 -66.76
CA ASN A 1005 -8.42 -6.17 -66.26
C ASN A 1005 -7.95 -6.68 -64.89
N TRP A 1006 -6.71 -7.19 -64.80
CA TRP A 1006 -6.22 -7.85 -63.58
C TRP A 1006 -6.10 -6.92 -62.37
N GLN A 1007 -5.89 -5.61 -62.57
CA GLN A 1007 -5.76 -4.65 -61.47
C GLN A 1007 -7.03 -4.58 -60.61
N TRP A 1008 -8.21 -4.90 -61.16
CA TRP A 1008 -9.43 -4.95 -60.37
C TRP A 1008 -9.49 -6.09 -59.36
N GLY A 1009 -8.84 -7.23 -59.64
CA GLY A 1009 -8.74 -8.35 -58.68
C GLY A 1009 -8.12 -7.92 -57.35
N VAL A 1010 -7.10 -7.06 -57.40
CA VAL A 1010 -6.42 -6.51 -56.21
C VAL A 1010 -7.02 -5.17 -55.70
N ARG A 1011 -7.78 -4.44 -56.52
CA ARG A 1011 -8.62 -3.32 -56.02
C ARG A 1011 -9.86 -3.79 -55.24
N VAL A 1012 -10.18 -5.08 -55.35
CA VAL A 1012 -11.05 -5.88 -54.47
C VAL A 1012 -10.96 -5.51 -52.98
N THR A 1013 -9.77 -5.77 -52.44
CA THR A 1013 -9.55 -6.01 -51.00
C THR A 1013 -9.39 -4.74 -50.14
N PRO A 1014 -8.85 -3.59 -50.61
CA PRO A 1014 -8.66 -2.40 -49.79
C PRO A 1014 -9.96 -1.79 -49.25
N PHE A 1015 -11.06 -1.87 -50.01
CA PHE A 1015 -12.38 -1.38 -49.55
C PHE A 1015 -12.85 -2.10 -48.29
N LEU A 1016 -12.66 -3.42 -48.23
CA LEU A 1016 -12.99 -4.24 -47.06
C LEU A 1016 -11.99 -3.99 -45.91
N GLY A 1017 -10.73 -3.68 -46.25
CA GLY A 1017 -9.71 -3.22 -45.29
C GLY A 1017 -10.10 -1.94 -44.56
N ILE A 1018 -10.68 -0.94 -45.25
CA ILE A 1018 -11.16 0.31 -44.63
C ILE A 1018 -12.23 0.03 -43.57
N ILE A 1019 -13.18 -0.87 -43.86
CA ILE A 1019 -14.21 -1.30 -42.89
C ILE A 1019 -13.53 -1.96 -41.67
N CYS A 1020 -12.49 -2.76 -41.89
CA CYS A 1020 -11.73 -3.38 -40.80
C CYS A 1020 -10.97 -2.36 -39.94
N VAL A 1021 -10.37 -1.32 -40.53
CA VAL A 1021 -9.73 -0.22 -39.79
C VAL A 1021 -10.73 0.48 -38.87
N LEU A 1022 -11.92 0.81 -39.39
CA LEU A 1022 -13.00 1.39 -38.59
C LEU A 1022 -13.41 0.46 -37.44
N MET A 1023 -13.52 -0.85 -37.68
CA MET A 1023 -13.83 -1.81 -36.62
C MET A 1023 -12.70 -1.98 -35.58
N ILE A 1024 -11.42 -1.93 -35.95
CA ILE A 1024 -10.31 -1.90 -34.98
C ILE A 1024 -10.42 -0.64 -34.11
N ILE A 1025 -10.66 0.53 -34.71
CA ILE A 1025 -10.74 1.81 -34.00
C ILE A 1025 -11.92 1.81 -33.01
N PHE A 1026 -13.13 1.48 -33.45
CA PHE A 1026 -14.35 1.65 -32.66
C PHE A 1026 -14.81 0.42 -31.86
N VAL A 1027 -14.35 -0.80 -32.18
CA VAL A 1027 -14.88 -2.05 -31.59
C VAL A 1027 -13.85 -2.83 -30.77
N ILE A 1028 -12.57 -2.82 -31.17
CA ILE A 1028 -11.51 -3.53 -30.44
C ILE A 1028 -10.97 -2.67 -29.29
N GLU A 1029 -11.09 -3.17 -28.06
CA GLU A 1029 -10.45 -2.65 -26.85
C GLU A 1029 -9.13 -3.43 -26.63
N GLU A 1030 -8.02 -2.77 -26.31
CA GLU A 1030 -6.72 -3.44 -26.05
C GLU A 1030 -6.76 -4.14 -24.67
N PRO A 1031 -6.58 -5.47 -24.59
CA PRO A 1031 -6.49 -6.19 -23.34
C PRO A 1031 -5.10 -6.07 -22.72
N GLU A 1032 -5.03 -6.24 -21.40
CA GLU A 1032 -3.74 -6.38 -20.71
C GLU A 1032 -3.04 -7.68 -21.15
N ARG A 1033 -1.71 -7.64 -21.32
CA ARG A 1033 -0.92 -8.83 -21.69
C ARG A 1033 -0.98 -9.87 -20.56
N GLY A 1034 -1.46 -11.07 -20.88
CA GLY A 1034 -1.68 -12.14 -19.90
C GLY A 1034 -3.01 -12.06 -19.13
N LEU A 1035 -3.98 -11.27 -19.58
CA LEU A 1035 -5.27 -11.09 -18.89
C LEU A 1035 -6.05 -12.40 -18.69
N ALA A 1036 -6.08 -13.29 -19.69
CA ALA A 1036 -6.74 -14.58 -19.57
C ALA A 1036 -6.08 -15.48 -18.49
N GLU A 1037 -4.75 -15.45 -18.38
CA GLU A 1037 -4.00 -16.19 -17.37
C GLU A 1037 -4.23 -15.70 -15.93
N LYS A 1038 -4.75 -14.48 -15.73
CA LYS A 1038 -5.11 -13.95 -14.39
C LYS A 1038 -6.40 -14.54 -13.80
N ASP A 1039 -7.33 -15.03 -14.64
CA ASP A 1039 -8.61 -15.62 -14.19
C ASP A 1039 -8.42 -17.09 -13.72
N GLY A 1040 -7.20 -17.63 -13.79
CA GLY A 1040 -6.86 -19.05 -13.58
C GLY A 1040 -5.91 -19.34 -12.41
N LYS A 1041 -6.46 -19.44 -11.19
CA LYS A 1041 -5.81 -19.99 -9.95
C LYS A 1041 -4.48 -19.34 -9.54
N ASN A 1042 -4.55 -18.30 -8.70
CA ASN A 1042 -3.43 -17.76 -7.92
C ASN A 1042 -2.18 -17.36 -8.73
N SER A 1043 -2.34 -17.07 -10.03
CA SER A 1043 -1.27 -16.54 -10.88
C SER A 1043 -0.82 -15.18 -10.37
N ILE A 1044 0.46 -15.10 -10.00
CA ILE A 1044 1.10 -13.84 -9.61
C ILE A 1044 1.14 -12.94 -10.85
N ALA A 1045 0.85 -11.65 -10.70
CA ALA A 1045 0.96 -10.71 -11.82
C ALA A 1045 2.37 -10.79 -12.44
N PHE A 1046 2.46 -11.16 -13.72
CA PHE A 1046 3.74 -11.42 -14.39
C PHE A 1046 4.45 -10.10 -14.73
N ASP A 1047 4.97 -9.42 -13.71
CA ASP A 1047 5.61 -8.12 -13.86
C ASP A 1047 7.12 -8.20 -14.15
N GLY A 1048 7.53 -9.23 -14.89
CA GLY A 1048 8.90 -9.37 -15.36
C GLY A 1048 9.32 -8.18 -16.21
N GLU A 1049 10.56 -7.72 -16.04
CA GLU A 1049 11.13 -6.56 -16.74
C GLU A 1049 10.98 -6.65 -18.27
N ASN A 1050 10.92 -5.49 -18.94
CA ASN A 1050 11.03 -5.41 -20.40
C ASN A 1050 12.44 -5.86 -20.83
N THR A 1051 12.58 -7.11 -21.27
CA THR A 1051 13.87 -7.64 -21.73
C THR A 1051 14.21 -7.22 -23.15
N SER A 1052 15.50 -7.11 -23.45
CA SER A 1052 15.99 -6.78 -24.79
C SER A 1052 15.74 -7.93 -25.78
N PHE A 1053 15.54 -7.60 -27.05
CA PHE A 1053 15.33 -8.55 -28.15
C PHE A 1053 16.33 -9.73 -28.14
N TRP A 1054 17.62 -9.48 -27.88
CA TRP A 1054 18.65 -10.52 -27.76
C TRP A 1054 18.52 -11.42 -26.52
N LYS A 1055 17.93 -10.95 -25.41
CA LYS A 1055 17.56 -11.82 -24.27
C LYS A 1055 16.37 -12.69 -24.64
N ASP A 1056 15.38 -12.15 -25.35
CA ASP A 1056 14.19 -12.88 -25.78
C ASP A 1056 14.54 -13.98 -26.79
N LEU A 1057 15.34 -13.67 -27.82
CA LEU A 1057 15.81 -14.67 -28.79
C LEU A 1057 16.63 -15.80 -28.12
N LYS A 1058 17.44 -15.47 -27.10
CA LYS A 1058 18.17 -16.46 -26.28
C LYS A 1058 17.27 -17.27 -25.34
N TYR A 1059 16.07 -16.80 -25.00
CA TYR A 1059 15.05 -17.57 -24.30
C TYR A 1059 14.33 -18.52 -25.28
N LEU A 1060 13.93 -18.03 -26.45
CA LEU A 1060 13.29 -18.83 -27.51
C LEU A 1060 14.17 -20.00 -27.96
N ALA A 1061 15.45 -19.75 -28.25
CA ALA A 1061 16.41 -20.79 -28.64
C ALA A 1061 16.72 -21.84 -27.56
N LYS A 1062 16.30 -21.63 -26.31
CA LYS A 1062 16.42 -22.61 -25.21
C LYS A 1062 15.15 -23.44 -24.99
N ASN A 1063 14.01 -23.01 -25.53
CA ASN A 1063 12.76 -23.76 -25.47
C ASN A 1063 12.76 -24.79 -26.62
N LYS A 1064 12.89 -26.07 -26.29
CA LYS A 1064 13.10 -27.12 -27.30
C LYS A 1064 11.83 -27.36 -28.10
N THR A 1065 10.67 -27.33 -27.43
CA THR A 1065 9.38 -27.44 -28.12
C THR A 1065 9.21 -26.34 -29.15
N TYR A 1066 9.48 -25.07 -28.79
CA TYR A 1066 9.42 -23.94 -29.72
C TYR A 1066 10.34 -24.14 -30.94
N VAL A 1067 11.60 -24.52 -30.74
CA VAL A 1067 12.55 -24.77 -31.85
C VAL A 1067 12.01 -25.84 -32.81
N PHE A 1068 11.54 -26.98 -32.29
CA PHE A 1068 11.02 -28.05 -33.13
C PHE A 1068 9.66 -27.71 -33.79
N THR A 1069 8.76 -26.97 -33.13
CA THR A 1069 7.52 -26.51 -33.77
C THR A 1069 7.77 -25.42 -34.82
N THR A 1070 8.82 -24.60 -34.69
CA THR A 1070 9.23 -23.66 -35.75
C THR A 1070 9.76 -24.39 -36.98
N ILE A 1071 10.64 -25.40 -36.81
CA ILE A 1071 11.15 -26.21 -37.93
C ILE A 1071 10.00 -26.94 -38.64
N GLY A 1072 9.14 -27.62 -37.87
CA GLY A 1072 7.97 -28.32 -38.41
C GLY A 1072 7.03 -27.37 -39.18
N SER A 1073 6.74 -26.20 -38.62
CA SER A 1073 5.95 -25.15 -39.28
C SER A 1073 6.57 -24.72 -40.61
N ALA A 1074 7.86 -24.40 -40.66
CA ALA A 1074 8.53 -23.99 -41.90
C ALA A 1074 8.47 -25.07 -42.98
N THR A 1075 8.66 -26.34 -42.61
CA THR A 1075 8.57 -27.46 -43.55
C THR A 1075 7.14 -27.71 -44.06
N ILE A 1076 6.12 -27.41 -43.26
CA ILE A 1076 4.72 -27.39 -43.71
C ILE A 1076 4.46 -26.21 -44.64
N THR A 1077 4.93 -25.01 -44.31
CA THR A 1077 4.76 -23.80 -45.13
C THR A 1077 5.46 -23.94 -46.48
N PHE A 1078 6.61 -24.63 -46.55
CA PHE A 1078 7.26 -25.06 -47.79
C PHE A 1078 6.30 -25.88 -48.67
N VAL A 1079 5.73 -26.94 -48.10
CA VAL A 1079 4.82 -27.84 -48.82
C VAL A 1079 3.56 -27.11 -49.30
N THR A 1080 2.92 -26.29 -48.46
CA THR A 1080 1.73 -25.52 -48.87
C THR A 1080 2.06 -24.49 -49.94
N GLY A 1081 3.16 -23.73 -49.77
CA GLY A 1081 3.58 -22.70 -50.73
C GLY A 1081 3.89 -23.29 -52.10
N THR A 1082 4.69 -24.36 -52.13
CA THR A 1082 4.99 -25.09 -53.37
C THR A 1082 3.73 -25.65 -54.01
N LEU A 1083 2.83 -26.29 -53.23
CA LEU A 1083 1.61 -26.90 -53.77
C LEU A 1083 0.68 -25.84 -54.36
N SER A 1084 0.45 -24.71 -53.67
CA SER A 1084 -0.36 -23.62 -54.19
C SER A 1084 0.22 -22.97 -55.44
N PHE A 1085 1.53 -22.70 -55.46
CA PHE A 1085 2.16 -22.04 -56.61
C PHE A 1085 2.15 -22.93 -57.86
N TRP A 1086 2.47 -24.22 -57.70
CA TRP A 1086 2.74 -25.10 -58.84
C TRP A 1086 1.64 -26.11 -59.19
N ALA A 1087 0.70 -26.45 -58.30
CA ALA A 1087 -0.34 -27.44 -58.63
C ALA A 1087 -1.32 -26.99 -59.74
N PRO A 1088 -1.83 -25.74 -59.77
CA PRO A 1088 -2.63 -25.26 -60.89
C PRO A 1088 -1.87 -25.35 -62.21
N THR A 1089 -0.62 -24.86 -62.24
CA THR A 1089 0.26 -24.89 -63.42
C THR A 1089 0.60 -26.32 -63.85
N SER A 1090 0.79 -27.25 -62.91
CA SER A 1090 0.98 -28.69 -63.20
C SER A 1090 -0.21 -29.27 -63.97
N ILE A 1091 -1.42 -28.86 -63.60
CA ILE A 1091 -2.67 -29.30 -64.22
C ILE A 1091 -2.87 -28.59 -65.58
N GLU A 1092 -2.47 -27.32 -65.73
CA GLU A 1092 -2.42 -26.66 -67.04
C GLU A 1092 -1.43 -27.34 -67.99
N TYR A 1093 -0.20 -27.66 -67.56
CA TYR A 1093 0.77 -28.40 -68.40
C TYR A 1093 0.28 -29.82 -68.75
N PHE A 1094 -0.42 -30.49 -67.82
CA PHE A 1094 -1.10 -31.75 -68.12
C PHE A 1094 -2.22 -31.59 -69.16
N TYR A 1095 -3.02 -30.53 -69.08
CA TYR A 1095 -4.03 -30.21 -70.11
C TYR A 1095 -3.37 -29.91 -71.47
N ALA A 1096 -2.31 -29.10 -71.51
CA ALA A 1096 -1.57 -28.83 -72.74
C ALA A 1096 -1.03 -30.10 -73.38
N THR A 1097 -0.41 -30.97 -72.58
CA THR A 1097 0.06 -32.30 -72.99
C THR A 1097 -1.08 -33.19 -73.51
N LYS A 1098 -2.22 -33.22 -72.82
CA LYS A 1098 -3.36 -34.11 -73.13
C LYS A 1098 -4.11 -33.69 -74.40
N TYR A 1099 -4.17 -32.40 -74.70
CA TYR A 1099 -4.92 -31.83 -75.82
C TYR A 1099 -4.02 -31.30 -76.95
N ASN A 1100 -2.71 -31.59 -76.91
CA ASN A 1100 -1.71 -31.18 -77.91
C ASN A 1100 -1.61 -29.65 -78.15
N TYR A 1101 -1.82 -28.84 -77.11
CA TYR A 1101 -1.52 -27.40 -77.17
C TYR A 1101 -0.01 -27.18 -77.16
N THR A 1102 0.50 -26.21 -77.94
CA THR A 1102 1.94 -25.94 -78.00
C THR A 1102 2.40 -25.03 -76.86
N ASN A 1103 1.55 -24.11 -76.41
CA ASN A 1103 1.82 -23.19 -75.32
C ASN A 1103 0.69 -23.18 -74.27
N LEU A 1104 1.03 -22.74 -73.05
CA LEU A 1104 0.04 -22.47 -72.01
C LEU A 1104 -0.98 -21.39 -72.41
N SER A 1105 -0.68 -20.53 -73.40
CA SER A 1105 -1.60 -19.52 -73.93
C SER A 1105 -2.81 -20.10 -74.66
N ASP A 1106 -2.69 -21.33 -75.17
CA ASP A 1106 -3.62 -21.89 -76.15
C ASP A 1106 -4.78 -22.66 -75.47
N ILE A 1107 -4.61 -22.93 -74.17
CA ILE A 1107 -5.65 -23.49 -73.29
C ILE A 1107 -6.77 -22.45 -73.15
N PRO A 1108 -8.05 -22.80 -73.41
CA PRO A 1108 -9.18 -21.88 -73.27
C PRO A 1108 -9.24 -21.22 -71.89
N LYS A 1109 -9.53 -19.91 -71.85
CA LYS A 1109 -9.54 -19.10 -70.62
C LYS A 1109 -10.40 -19.74 -69.53
N ASP A 1110 -11.62 -20.13 -69.91
CA ASP A 1110 -12.62 -20.83 -69.09
C ASP A 1110 -12.07 -22.10 -68.43
N THR A 1111 -11.13 -22.80 -69.08
CA THR A 1111 -10.46 -24.00 -68.51
C THR A 1111 -9.46 -23.62 -67.43
N LYS A 1112 -8.69 -22.54 -67.60
CA LYS A 1112 -7.75 -22.03 -66.57
C LYS A 1112 -8.49 -21.47 -65.37
N ASP A 1113 -9.56 -20.73 -65.63
CA ASP A 1113 -10.48 -20.24 -64.61
C ASP A 1113 -11.13 -21.41 -63.87
N SER A 1114 -11.52 -22.48 -64.57
CA SER A 1114 -12.03 -23.72 -63.95
C SER A 1114 -10.97 -24.44 -63.09
N ILE A 1115 -9.72 -24.55 -63.55
CA ILE A 1115 -8.62 -25.15 -62.76
C ILE A 1115 -8.38 -24.34 -61.47
N SER A 1116 -8.35 -23.01 -61.58
CA SER A 1116 -8.18 -22.08 -60.45
C SER A 1116 -9.36 -22.13 -59.47
N LEU A 1117 -10.58 -22.19 -59.99
CA LEU A 1117 -11.82 -22.35 -59.22
C LEU A 1117 -11.83 -23.68 -58.45
N ILE A 1118 -11.53 -24.80 -59.11
CA ILE A 1118 -11.50 -26.13 -58.49
C ILE A 1118 -10.41 -26.19 -57.41
N PHE A 1119 -9.20 -25.68 -57.69
CA PHE A 1119 -8.13 -25.61 -56.70
C PHE A 1119 -8.51 -24.72 -55.50
N GLY A 1120 -9.14 -23.56 -55.74
CA GLY A 1120 -9.62 -22.66 -54.70
C GLY A 1120 -10.70 -23.29 -53.82
N VAL A 1121 -11.70 -23.96 -54.42
CA VAL A 1121 -12.76 -24.68 -53.71
C VAL A 1121 -12.19 -25.84 -52.88
N ILE A 1122 -11.28 -26.64 -53.44
CA ILE A 1122 -10.60 -27.72 -52.71
C ILE A 1122 -9.77 -27.16 -51.55
N THR A 1123 -9.09 -26.03 -51.74
CA THR A 1123 -8.30 -25.37 -50.69
C THR A 1123 -9.18 -24.89 -49.54
N CYS A 1124 -10.30 -24.20 -49.85
CA CYS A 1124 -11.30 -23.80 -48.86
C CYS A 1124 -11.85 -25.00 -48.06
N ILE A 1125 -12.39 -26.01 -48.75
CA ILE A 1125 -13.09 -27.12 -48.10
C ILE A 1125 -12.10 -28.01 -47.34
N GLY A 1126 -11.01 -28.44 -47.98
CA GLY A 1126 -9.97 -29.26 -47.37
C GLY A 1126 -9.34 -28.57 -46.15
N GLY A 1127 -9.08 -27.27 -46.23
CA GLY A 1127 -8.52 -26.51 -45.13
C GLY A 1127 -9.47 -26.26 -43.97
N ILE A 1128 -10.77 -25.99 -44.22
CA ILE A 1128 -11.79 -25.92 -43.16
C ILE A 1128 -11.85 -27.25 -42.41
N PHE A 1129 -11.96 -28.37 -43.12
CA PHE A 1129 -12.00 -29.69 -42.51
C PHE A 1129 -10.69 -30.02 -41.79
N GLY A 1130 -9.52 -29.69 -42.36
CA GLY A 1130 -8.21 -29.90 -41.74
C GLY A 1130 -8.06 -29.15 -40.42
N VAL A 1131 -8.25 -27.83 -40.42
CA VAL A 1131 -8.13 -26.99 -39.21
C VAL A 1131 -9.15 -27.41 -38.15
N THR A 1132 -10.38 -27.77 -38.55
CA THR A 1132 -11.42 -28.27 -37.63
C THR A 1132 -11.02 -29.61 -37.02
N LEU A 1133 -10.65 -30.59 -37.85
CA LEU A 1133 -10.28 -31.95 -37.44
C LEU A 1133 -9.08 -31.94 -36.48
N GLY A 1134 -8.04 -31.19 -36.83
CA GLY A 1134 -6.86 -31.01 -35.98
C GLY A 1134 -7.22 -30.39 -34.63
N SER A 1135 -7.93 -29.26 -34.64
CA SER A 1135 -8.31 -28.53 -33.42
C SER A 1135 -9.23 -29.35 -32.50
N LEU A 1136 -10.18 -30.09 -33.06
CA LEU A 1136 -11.09 -30.95 -32.28
C LEU A 1136 -10.38 -32.18 -31.70
N ILE A 1137 -9.57 -32.90 -32.47
CA ILE A 1137 -8.82 -34.06 -31.94
C ILE A 1137 -7.81 -33.60 -30.88
N SER A 1138 -7.09 -32.49 -31.12
CA SER A 1138 -6.25 -31.81 -30.12
C SER A 1138 -7.02 -31.54 -28.82
N MET A 1139 -8.19 -30.90 -28.92
CA MET A 1139 -9.02 -30.56 -27.77
C MET A 1139 -9.59 -31.78 -27.03
N TRP A 1140 -10.00 -32.84 -27.74
CA TRP A 1140 -10.49 -34.08 -27.15
C TRP A 1140 -9.36 -34.83 -26.43
N TRP A 1141 -8.18 -34.92 -27.02
CA TRP A 1141 -7.03 -35.64 -26.46
C TRP A 1141 -6.33 -34.86 -25.33
N LYS A 1142 -6.26 -33.51 -25.41
CA LYS A 1142 -5.82 -32.64 -24.30
C LYS A 1142 -6.68 -32.78 -23.05
N ASN A 1143 -8.00 -33.00 -23.20
CA ASN A 1143 -8.93 -33.10 -22.07
C ASN A 1143 -9.19 -34.53 -21.59
N GLY A 1144 -9.07 -35.52 -22.48
CA GLY A 1144 -9.38 -36.92 -22.18
C GLY A 1144 -10.82 -37.32 -22.51
N TYR A 1145 -11.37 -36.80 -23.62
CA TYR A 1145 -12.71 -37.11 -24.09
C TYR A 1145 -12.72 -38.27 -25.11
N TYR A 1146 -13.85 -38.97 -25.19
CA TYR A 1146 -14.05 -40.16 -26.05
C TYR A 1146 -13.01 -41.26 -25.79
N CYS A 1147 -12.36 -41.78 -26.83
CA CYS A 1147 -11.37 -42.85 -26.74
C CYS A 1147 -9.96 -42.38 -26.32
N PHE A 1148 -9.73 -41.07 -26.18
CA PHE A 1148 -8.40 -40.53 -25.90
C PHE A 1148 -8.11 -40.42 -24.40
N ARG A 1149 -6.99 -41.01 -23.95
CA ARG A 1149 -6.48 -40.77 -22.59
C ARG A 1149 -5.83 -39.39 -22.51
N LYS A 1150 -6.22 -38.58 -21.52
CA LYS A 1150 -5.71 -37.21 -21.29
C LYS A 1150 -4.18 -37.13 -21.40
N SER A 1151 -3.68 -36.22 -22.24
CA SER A 1151 -2.23 -36.08 -22.51
C SER A 1151 -1.84 -34.65 -22.90
N ASP A 1152 -0.87 -34.06 -22.20
CA ASP A 1152 -0.23 -32.79 -22.59
C ASP A 1152 0.59 -32.87 -23.89
N LYS A 1153 0.79 -34.08 -24.44
CA LYS A 1153 1.48 -34.32 -25.72
C LYS A 1153 0.54 -34.30 -26.92
N ALA A 1154 -0.78 -34.24 -26.70
CA ALA A 1154 -1.81 -34.34 -27.73
C ALA A 1154 -1.54 -33.45 -28.95
N ASP A 1155 -1.22 -32.17 -28.73
CA ASP A 1155 -1.02 -31.18 -29.81
C ASP A 1155 0.10 -31.58 -30.77
N ALA A 1156 1.29 -31.88 -30.23
CA ALA A 1156 2.43 -32.31 -31.02
C ALA A 1156 2.20 -33.67 -31.71
N LEU A 1157 1.45 -34.57 -31.06
CA LEU A 1157 1.09 -35.88 -31.65
C LEU A 1157 0.08 -35.75 -32.78
N VAL A 1158 -0.93 -34.87 -32.68
CA VAL A 1158 -1.86 -34.57 -33.77
C VAL A 1158 -1.12 -33.94 -34.95
N CYS A 1159 -0.18 -33.03 -34.71
CA CYS A 1159 0.68 -32.49 -35.78
C CYS A 1159 1.57 -33.56 -36.45
N THR A 1160 2.10 -34.50 -35.65
CA THR A 1160 2.85 -35.64 -36.16
C THR A 1160 1.97 -36.52 -37.07
N ILE A 1161 0.75 -36.86 -36.63
CA ILE A 1161 -0.19 -37.69 -37.39
C ILE A 1161 -0.64 -36.99 -38.68
N GLY A 1162 -0.99 -35.70 -38.63
CA GLY A 1162 -1.32 -34.92 -39.82
C GLY A 1162 -0.18 -34.89 -40.84
N SER A 1163 1.05 -34.64 -40.37
CA SER A 1163 2.25 -34.68 -41.22
C SER A 1163 2.49 -36.06 -41.84
N ILE A 1164 2.33 -37.15 -41.07
CA ILE A 1164 2.48 -38.54 -41.56
C ILE A 1164 1.45 -38.84 -42.65
N LEU A 1165 0.18 -38.49 -42.40
CA LEU A 1165 -0.91 -38.78 -43.34
C LEU A 1165 -0.76 -37.98 -44.64
N ALA A 1166 -0.25 -36.75 -44.59
CA ALA A 1166 -0.04 -35.93 -45.79
C ALA A 1166 1.00 -36.49 -46.77
N VAL A 1167 2.04 -37.21 -46.31
CA VAL A 1167 3.10 -37.76 -47.18
C VAL A 1167 2.58 -38.66 -48.31
N PRO A 1168 1.82 -39.75 -48.07
CA PRO A 1168 1.34 -40.61 -49.15
C PRO A 1168 0.42 -39.88 -50.13
N PHE A 1169 -0.44 -38.96 -49.68
CA PHE A 1169 -1.31 -38.21 -50.59
C PHE A 1169 -0.52 -37.24 -51.48
N LEU A 1170 0.47 -36.53 -50.92
CA LEU A 1170 1.34 -35.62 -51.66
C LEU A 1170 2.15 -36.35 -52.74
N PHE A 1171 2.65 -37.56 -52.44
CA PHE A 1171 3.30 -38.43 -53.43
C PHE A 1171 2.32 -38.90 -54.52
N LEU A 1172 1.10 -39.30 -54.14
CA LEU A 1172 0.10 -39.82 -55.05
C LEU A 1172 -0.43 -38.78 -56.06
N ILE A 1173 -0.50 -37.48 -55.70
CA ILE A 1173 -0.89 -36.41 -56.64
C ILE A 1173 -0.12 -36.54 -57.97
N PHE A 1174 1.21 -36.57 -57.89
CA PHE A 1174 2.07 -36.48 -59.08
C PHE A 1174 2.24 -37.82 -59.80
N GLN A 1175 1.95 -38.96 -59.14
CA GLN A 1175 1.81 -40.23 -59.85
C GLN A 1175 0.49 -40.33 -60.62
N LEU A 1176 -0.61 -39.91 -60.01
CA LEU A 1176 -1.95 -40.04 -60.57
C LEU A 1176 -2.30 -38.95 -61.58
N LEU A 1177 -1.68 -37.76 -61.53
CA LEU A 1177 -1.97 -36.67 -62.47
C LEU A 1177 -1.78 -37.10 -63.94
N SER A 1178 -0.80 -37.96 -64.22
CA SER A 1178 -0.56 -38.54 -65.55
C SER A 1178 -1.60 -39.58 -66.03
N THR A 1179 -2.59 -39.97 -65.21
CA THR A 1179 -3.54 -41.06 -65.53
C THR A 1179 -5.00 -40.81 -65.12
N GLN A 1180 -5.24 -40.15 -63.98
CA GLN A 1180 -6.55 -40.05 -63.34
C GLN A 1180 -6.75 -38.68 -62.67
N LEU A 1181 -7.18 -37.69 -63.46
CA LEU A 1181 -7.35 -36.30 -63.00
C LEU A 1181 -8.33 -36.17 -61.82
N ILE A 1182 -9.46 -36.92 -61.83
CA ILE A 1182 -10.45 -36.88 -60.73
C ILE A 1182 -9.84 -37.39 -59.43
N ILE A 1183 -9.13 -38.52 -59.47
CA ILE A 1183 -8.46 -39.08 -58.28
C ILE A 1183 -7.34 -38.13 -57.81
N THR A 1184 -6.65 -37.48 -58.74
CA THR A 1184 -5.63 -36.47 -58.42
C THR A 1184 -6.21 -35.30 -57.62
N TRP A 1185 -7.35 -34.75 -58.01
CA TRP A 1185 -8.04 -33.71 -57.22
C TRP A 1185 -8.43 -34.20 -55.81
N ILE A 1186 -8.81 -35.48 -55.67
CA ILE A 1186 -9.07 -36.10 -54.35
C ILE A 1186 -7.78 -36.22 -53.52
N MET A 1187 -6.63 -36.54 -54.15
CA MET A 1187 -5.33 -36.54 -53.46
C MET A 1187 -4.89 -35.12 -53.05
N VAL A 1188 -5.16 -34.09 -53.87
CA VAL A 1188 -4.95 -32.67 -53.51
C VAL A 1188 -5.80 -32.31 -52.28
N PHE A 1189 -7.09 -32.67 -52.28
CA PHE A 1189 -7.97 -32.45 -51.13
C PHE A 1189 -7.43 -33.07 -49.83
N PHE A 1190 -7.05 -34.36 -49.84
CA PHE A 1190 -6.50 -35.00 -48.65
C PHE A 1190 -5.15 -34.41 -48.23
N THR A 1191 -4.29 -34.05 -49.19
CA THR A 1191 -3.00 -33.39 -48.89
C THR A 1191 -3.22 -32.05 -48.19
N VAL A 1192 -4.10 -31.19 -48.72
CA VAL A 1192 -4.44 -29.91 -48.07
C VAL A 1192 -5.05 -30.16 -46.69
N LEU A 1193 -6.00 -31.10 -46.56
CA LEU A 1193 -6.65 -31.42 -45.29
C LEU A 1193 -5.63 -31.84 -44.22
N PHE A 1194 -4.76 -32.80 -44.51
CA PHE A 1194 -3.80 -33.31 -43.52
C PHE A 1194 -2.64 -32.35 -43.21
N VAL A 1195 -2.29 -31.45 -44.13
CA VAL A 1195 -1.36 -30.35 -43.82
C VAL A 1195 -2.05 -29.25 -42.99
N CYS A 1196 -3.31 -28.90 -43.28
CA CYS A 1196 -4.08 -27.91 -42.53
C CYS A 1196 -4.51 -28.36 -41.11
N VAL A 1197 -4.41 -29.66 -40.77
CA VAL A 1197 -4.53 -30.15 -39.39
C VAL A 1197 -3.64 -29.38 -38.41
N ASN A 1198 -2.48 -28.90 -38.88
CA ASN A 1198 -1.44 -28.32 -38.04
C ASN A 1198 -1.66 -26.84 -37.70
N THR A 1199 -2.36 -26.09 -38.56
CA THR A 1199 -2.27 -24.62 -38.64
C THR A 1199 -2.57 -23.90 -37.31
N ALA A 1200 -3.68 -24.23 -36.65
CA ALA A 1200 -4.05 -23.62 -35.37
C ALA A 1200 -3.25 -24.20 -34.18
N ILE A 1201 -2.88 -25.49 -34.26
CA ILE A 1201 -2.24 -26.23 -33.17
C ILE A 1201 -0.81 -25.75 -32.93
N ILE A 1202 -0.06 -25.47 -34.02
CA ILE A 1202 1.31 -24.93 -33.95
C ILE A 1202 1.38 -23.67 -33.07
N VAL A 1203 0.38 -22.79 -33.21
CA VAL A 1203 0.35 -21.51 -32.49
C VAL A 1203 -0.23 -21.66 -31.08
N ASP A 1204 -1.21 -22.54 -30.85
CA ASP A 1204 -1.68 -22.88 -29.49
C ASP A 1204 -0.54 -23.52 -28.66
N MET A 1205 0.34 -24.33 -29.27
CA MET A 1205 1.57 -24.84 -28.63
C MET A 1205 2.54 -23.70 -28.24
N THR A 1206 2.84 -22.77 -29.16
CA THR A 1206 3.70 -21.61 -28.85
C THR A 1206 3.12 -20.75 -27.72
N LEU A 1207 1.80 -20.55 -27.69
CA LEU A 1207 1.12 -19.77 -26.64
C LEU A 1207 1.08 -20.49 -25.27
N CYS A 1208 1.18 -21.82 -25.25
CA CYS A 1208 1.26 -22.67 -24.04
C CYS A 1208 2.66 -22.75 -23.37
N ILE A 1209 3.72 -22.28 -24.03
CA ILE A 1209 5.12 -22.47 -23.57
C ILE A 1209 5.91 -21.16 -23.49
N ILE A 1210 5.30 -20.03 -23.84
CA ILE A 1210 5.92 -18.70 -23.90
C ILE A 1210 5.15 -17.70 -23.03
N VAL A 1211 5.87 -17.07 -22.09
CA VAL A 1211 5.35 -16.05 -21.17
C VAL A 1211 4.75 -14.83 -21.91
N PRO A 1212 3.67 -14.20 -21.40
CA PRO A 1212 2.89 -13.21 -22.16
C PRO A 1212 3.68 -12.03 -22.75
N LYS A 1213 4.65 -11.47 -22.01
CA LYS A 1213 5.48 -10.36 -22.49
C LYS A 1213 6.35 -10.73 -23.71
N ARG A 1214 6.67 -12.03 -23.94
CA ARG A 1214 7.49 -12.53 -25.08
C ARG A 1214 6.70 -13.10 -26.26
N ARG A 1215 5.38 -13.34 -26.13
CA ARG A 1215 4.56 -14.01 -27.17
C ARG A 1215 4.64 -13.35 -28.55
N SER A 1216 4.67 -12.03 -28.60
CA SER A 1216 4.80 -11.29 -29.88
C SER A 1216 6.12 -11.58 -30.59
N VAL A 1217 7.24 -11.67 -29.86
CA VAL A 1217 8.57 -11.99 -30.44
C VAL A 1217 8.64 -13.45 -30.88
N ALA A 1218 8.02 -14.36 -30.13
CA ALA A 1218 7.90 -15.77 -30.51
C ALA A 1218 7.10 -15.95 -31.81
N ASN A 1219 5.91 -15.36 -31.90
CA ASN A 1219 5.12 -15.41 -33.12
C ASN A 1219 5.87 -14.76 -34.30
N ALA A 1220 6.47 -13.59 -34.11
CA ALA A 1220 7.24 -12.90 -35.15
C ALA A 1220 8.35 -13.76 -35.73
N PHE A 1221 9.21 -14.33 -34.87
CA PHE A 1221 10.33 -15.14 -35.31
C PHE A 1221 9.88 -16.48 -35.92
N GLN A 1222 8.79 -17.08 -35.42
CA GLN A 1222 8.22 -18.31 -35.97
C GLN A 1222 7.57 -18.09 -37.34
N ILE A 1223 6.84 -16.98 -37.54
CA ILE A 1223 6.23 -16.57 -38.81
C ILE A 1223 7.33 -16.24 -39.83
N MET A 1224 8.30 -15.40 -39.44
CA MET A 1224 9.46 -15.04 -40.28
C MET A 1224 10.23 -16.27 -40.76
N THR A 1225 10.54 -17.22 -39.85
CA THR A 1225 11.24 -18.46 -40.20
C THR A 1225 10.38 -19.33 -41.13
N SER A 1226 9.07 -19.43 -40.88
CA SER A 1226 8.15 -20.21 -41.70
C SER A 1226 7.99 -19.68 -43.12
N HIS A 1227 8.01 -18.36 -43.35
CA HIS A 1227 7.95 -17.81 -44.69
C HIS A 1227 9.31 -17.87 -45.40
N LEU A 1228 10.39 -17.43 -44.73
CA LEU A 1228 11.74 -17.35 -45.29
C LEU A 1228 12.27 -18.70 -45.79
N PHE A 1229 12.00 -19.78 -45.06
CA PHE A 1229 12.41 -21.15 -45.42
C PHE A 1229 11.25 -22.02 -45.92
N GLY A 1230 10.05 -21.44 -46.08
CA GLY A 1230 8.85 -22.14 -46.51
C GLY A 1230 8.34 -21.62 -47.84
N ASP A 1231 7.33 -20.75 -47.82
CA ASP A 1231 6.57 -20.37 -49.02
C ASP A 1231 7.21 -19.25 -49.85
N ALA A 1232 8.19 -18.51 -49.31
CA ALA A 1232 9.02 -17.61 -50.12
C ALA A 1232 10.10 -18.37 -50.91
N SER A 1233 10.77 -19.34 -50.27
CA SER A 1233 11.86 -20.10 -50.89
C SER A 1233 11.39 -21.33 -51.68
N GLY A 1234 10.32 -22.00 -51.23
CA GLY A 1234 9.87 -23.30 -51.74
C GLY A 1234 9.49 -23.29 -53.21
N PRO A 1235 8.59 -22.38 -53.68
CA PRO A 1235 8.25 -22.27 -55.09
C PRO A 1235 9.47 -22.03 -55.99
N TYR A 1236 10.40 -21.17 -55.56
CA TYR A 1236 11.62 -20.84 -56.31
C TYR A 1236 12.61 -22.03 -56.40
N ILE A 1237 12.88 -22.70 -55.27
CA ILE A 1237 13.71 -23.91 -55.21
C ILE A 1237 13.14 -25.00 -56.13
N ILE A 1238 11.82 -25.15 -56.15
CA ILE A 1238 11.14 -26.18 -56.95
C ILE A 1238 11.11 -25.82 -58.44
N GLY A 1239 11.07 -24.53 -58.78
CA GLY A 1239 11.35 -24.04 -60.14
C GLY A 1239 12.75 -24.39 -60.59
N LEU A 1240 13.78 -24.07 -59.80
CA LEU A 1240 15.18 -24.42 -60.10
C LEU A 1240 15.40 -25.93 -60.28
N VAL A 1241 14.83 -26.75 -59.40
CA VAL A 1241 14.91 -28.22 -59.53
C VAL A 1241 14.19 -28.70 -60.80
N SER A 1242 13.07 -28.06 -61.17
CA SER A 1242 12.36 -28.35 -62.42
C SER A 1242 13.22 -28.01 -63.63
N ASP A 1243 13.78 -26.81 -63.72
CA ASP A 1243 14.63 -26.42 -64.85
C ASP A 1243 15.89 -27.29 -64.99
N LEU A 1244 16.50 -27.69 -63.86
CA LEU A 1244 17.61 -28.65 -63.84
C LEU A 1244 17.23 -30.06 -64.34
N ILE A 1245 16.00 -30.51 -64.10
CA ILE A 1245 15.49 -31.80 -64.60
C ILE A 1245 14.99 -31.70 -66.05
N ARG A 1246 14.58 -30.51 -66.48
CA ARG A 1246 14.00 -30.20 -67.79
C ARG A 1246 15.06 -30.01 -68.88
N GLY A 1247 16.18 -29.37 -68.54
CA GLY A 1247 17.21 -29.01 -69.51
C GLY A 1247 16.65 -28.13 -70.61
N SER A 1248 16.79 -28.56 -71.87
CA SER A 1248 16.31 -27.82 -73.05
C SER A 1248 14.92 -28.22 -73.54
N ASP A 1249 14.17 -29.06 -72.81
CA ASP A 1249 12.81 -29.45 -73.20
C ASP A 1249 11.78 -28.40 -72.75
N ASP A 1250 11.53 -27.42 -73.61
CA ASP A 1250 10.53 -26.36 -73.37
C ASP A 1250 9.11 -26.76 -73.79
N THR A 1251 8.88 -28.02 -74.16
CA THR A 1251 7.52 -28.50 -74.48
C THR A 1251 6.66 -28.55 -73.21
N PRO A 1252 5.32 -28.43 -73.32
CA PRO A 1252 4.43 -28.62 -72.16
C PRO A 1252 4.57 -29.99 -71.49
N TYR A 1253 5.02 -31.02 -72.22
CA TYR A 1253 5.38 -32.32 -71.66
C TYR A 1253 6.68 -32.28 -70.85
N GLY A 1254 7.71 -31.59 -71.35
CA GLY A 1254 8.98 -31.36 -70.64
C GLY A 1254 8.76 -30.66 -69.31
N HIS A 1255 8.01 -29.54 -69.33
CA HIS A 1255 7.53 -28.83 -68.14
C HIS A 1255 6.73 -29.73 -67.19
N PHE A 1256 5.72 -30.46 -67.70
CA PHE A 1256 4.93 -31.39 -66.89
C PHE A 1256 5.79 -32.45 -66.19
N ARG A 1257 6.70 -33.07 -66.94
CA ARG A 1257 7.60 -34.14 -66.49
C ARG A 1257 8.57 -33.64 -65.43
N SER A 1258 9.22 -32.50 -65.64
CA SER A 1258 10.23 -31.97 -64.72
C SER A 1258 9.60 -31.50 -63.40
N LEU A 1259 8.43 -30.86 -63.48
CA LEU A 1259 7.68 -30.41 -62.30
C LEU A 1259 7.20 -31.62 -61.47
N LYS A 1260 6.72 -32.69 -62.13
CA LYS A 1260 6.36 -33.97 -61.50
C LYS A 1260 7.50 -34.57 -60.67
N TYR A 1261 8.74 -34.61 -61.19
CA TYR A 1261 9.88 -35.13 -60.45
C TYR A 1261 10.35 -34.18 -59.34
N SER A 1262 10.26 -32.87 -59.55
CA SER A 1262 10.61 -31.86 -58.55
C SER A 1262 9.75 -31.96 -57.29
N PHE A 1263 8.48 -32.38 -57.43
CA PHE A 1263 7.57 -32.63 -56.31
C PHE A 1263 7.94 -33.84 -55.40
N TYR A 1264 9.03 -34.55 -55.65
CA TYR A 1264 9.64 -35.42 -54.64
C TYR A 1264 10.36 -34.64 -53.53
N VAL A 1265 10.86 -33.42 -53.78
CA VAL A 1265 11.52 -32.61 -52.74
C VAL A 1265 10.55 -32.20 -51.61
N PRO A 1266 9.34 -31.68 -51.87
CA PRO A 1266 8.35 -31.39 -50.82
C PRO A 1266 7.94 -32.64 -50.02
N ASN A 1267 7.91 -33.83 -50.64
CA ASN A 1267 7.68 -35.09 -49.94
C ASN A 1267 8.78 -35.40 -48.89
N VAL A 1268 10.06 -35.19 -49.24
CA VAL A 1268 11.18 -35.36 -48.30
C VAL A 1268 11.17 -34.28 -47.21
N ILE A 1269 10.88 -33.02 -47.57
CA ILE A 1269 10.74 -31.92 -46.60
C ILE A 1269 9.62 -32.20 -45.58
N LEU A 1270 8.52 -32.82 -46.01
CA LEU A 1270 7.40 -33.19 -45.11
C LEU A 1270 7.78 -34.28 -44.09
N ILE A 1271 8.79 -35.13 -44.37
CA ILE A 1271 9.32 -36.08 -43.38
C ILE A 1271 10.06 -35.34 -42.24
N ILE A 1272 10.69 -34.20 -42.54
CA ILE A 1272 11.30 -33.34 -41.52
C ILE A 1272 10.22 -32.76 -40.59
N SER A 1273 9.03 -32.45 -41.11
CA SER A 1273 7.85 -32.07 -40.30
C SER A 1273 7.47 -33.16 -39.30
N VAL A 1274 7.35 -34.41 -39.77
CA VAL A 1274 7.04 -35.59 -38.94
C VAL A 1274 8.05 -35.74 -37.79
N LEU A 1275 9.34 -35.71 -38.11
CA LEU A 1275 10.41 -35.83 -37.11
C LEU A 1275 10.37 -34.67 -36.10
N SER A 1276 10.13 -33.45 -36.58
CA SER A 1276 10.11 -32.24 -35.73
C SER A 1276 8.93 -32.23 -34.77
N PHE A 1277 7.71 -32.54 -35.23
CA PHE A 1277 6.56 -32.63 -34.32
C PHE A 1277 6.65 -33.83 -33.37
N PHE A 1278 7.23 -34.95 -33.80
CA PHE A 1278 7.50 -36.08 -32.92
C PHE A 1278 8.48 -35.69 -31.80
N LEU A 1279 9.59 -35.02 -32.13
CA LEU A 1279 10.55 -34.50 -31.14
C LEU A 1279 9.91 -33.46 -30.21
N SER A 1280 9.05 -32.58 -30.74
CA SER A 1280 8.28 -31.63 -29.92
C SER A 1280 7.44 -32.34 -28.84
N SER A 1281 6.82 -33.48 -29.17
CA SER A 1281 6.04 -34.30 -28.24
C SER A 1281 6.87 -34.89 -27.07
N ILE A 1282 8.19 -34.96 -27.21
CA ILE A 1282 9.09 -35.39 -26.13
C ILE A 1282 9.31 -34.26 -25.12
N TYR A 1283 9.42 -33.02 -25.58
CA TYR A 1283 9.79 -31.87 -24.75
C TYR A 1283 8.61 -31.07 -24.19
N ILE A 1284 7.44 -31.09 -24.86
CA ILE A 1284 6.32 -30.18 -24.57
C ILE A 1284 5.83 -30.22 -23.11
N THR A 1285 5.79 -31.41 -22.48
CA THR A 1285 5.38 -31.56 -21.08
C THR A 1285 6.35 -30.84 -20.11
N ASN A 1286 7.65 -30.82 -20.42
CA ASN A 1286 8.65 -30.15 -19.59
C ASN A 1286 8.69 -28.64 -19.84
N ASP A 1287 8.60 -28.22 -21.11
CA ASP A 1287 8.64 -26.79 -21.46
C ASP A 1287 7.34 -26.06 -21.08
N LYS A 1288 6.18 -26.73 -21.12
CA LYS A 1288 4.92 -26.26 -20.52
C LYS A 1288 5.04 -26.12 -18.99
N LYS A 1289 5.61 -27.12 -18.29
CA LYS A 1289 5.78 -27.02 -16.83
C LYS A 1289 6.67 -25.82 -16.44
N LYS A 1290 7.76 -25.57 -17.16
CA LYS A 1290 8.61 -24.37 -16.93
C LYS A 1290 7.80 -23.09 -17.07
N TYR A 1291 6.97 -22.98 -18.12
CA TYR A 1291 6.07 -21.85 -18.30
C TYR A 1291 5.09 -21.68 -17.13
N GLU A 1292 4.46 -22.77 -16.65
CA GLU A 1292 3.56 -22.77 -15.48
C GLU A 1292 4.26 -22.41 -14.16
N GLU A 1293 5.57 -22.67 -14.05
CA GLU A 1293 6.43 -22.19 -12.95
C GLU A 1293 6.81 -20.71 -13.14
N GLU A 1294 7.14 -20.25 -14.35
CA GLU A 1294 7.47 -18.85 -14.66
C GLU A 1294 6.27 -17.90 -14.47
N ILE A 1295 5.04 -18.32 -14.78
CA ILE A 1295 3.83 -17.53 -14.53
C ILE A 1295 3.18 -17.78 -13.15
N GLY A 1296 3.88 -18.50 -12.25
CA GLY A 1296 3.50 -18.64 -10.85
C GLY A 1296 2.30 -19.54 -10.54
N ILE A 1297 1.70 -20.21 -11.54
CA ILE A 1297 0.59 -21.16 -11.33
C ILE A 1297 1.05 -22.35 -10.47
N ILE A 1298 2.29 -22.81 -10.67
CA ILE A 1298 2.89 -23.88 -9.84
C ILE A 1298 3.78 -23.24 -8.76
N LYS A 1299 3.19 -22.90 -7.59
CA LYS A 1299 3.94 -22.61 -6.33
C LYS A 1299 4.57 -23.90 -5.77
N ASP A 1300 5.57 -24.36 -6.51
CA ASP A 1300 6.64 -25.32 -6.20
C ASP A 1300 6.32 -26.70 -5.57
N SER A 1301 6.71 -27.75 -6.30
CA SER A 1301 7.17 -28.98 -5.66
C SER A 1301 8.32 -29.62 -6.44
N LYS A 1302 9.42 -29.95 -5.76
CA LYS A 1302 10.19 -31.18 -6.05
C LYS A 1302 11.71 -31.14 -6.04
N ILE A 1303 12.33 -30.11 -6.62
CA ILE A 1303 13.76 -30.13 -7.02
C ILE A 1303 14.62 -29.42 -5.99
#